data_AF-A0A7C7P8Q8-F1
#
_entry.id   AF-A0A7C7P8Q8-F1
#
_cell.length_a   1.000
_cell.length_b   1.000
_cell.length_c   1.000
_cell.angle_alpha   90.00
_cell.angle_beta   90.00
_cell.angle_gamma   90.00
#
_symmetry.space_group_name_H-M   'P 1'
#
loop_
_entity.id
_entity.type
_entity.pdbx_description
1 polymer ?
#
loop_
_entity_poly.entity_id
_entity_poly.type
_entity_poly.pdbx_seq_one_letter_code
_entity_poly.pdbx_strand_id
1 'polypeptide(L)'
;MLTDRYRLQRQWQQLQKNKANTEAIGQFTQRVLKSVERAQTRLKNIPKPDFSADLPVIERRHEVAKAIQDNQVIILCGETGSGKTTQLPKICLELGRGVTGLIGHTQPRRIAARTVATRIAEELGSEIGQTVGYKVRFHDHVNAESSYIKLMTDGILLAETQNDRFLNQYDTLIIDEAHERSLNIDFLLGYIKQLLPKRPDLKVIITSATIDTERFSKHFDNAPVIEVSGRTYPVEVRYRPLLTTDEDSPDYDMVSGIVAGVDELCREGPGDILIFLAGERDIRDVSEALRKHHPPQTEILPLFARQSAAEQNRVFKTGGQRRIILSTNVAETSLTVPGIRYVVDPGNARISRYSVRNKVQRLPIEKISQSSANQRSGRCGRVAAGICIRLYDEDDFNNRPAFTDPEVLRTNLASVILQMSALKLGNPAKFPFINPPPQKMINDGYRLLDELGAVDKQRNITEVGRQLSKLPIDPKIARMLLAGAEQNSLTEVLIIASALSIQDPRERPMDKQQAADEAHSKYKDERSDFIAFIKLWNHYHDKKKHLSQNKLRKYCKEQFLSFLRLREWHDIHQQLHVQLAELGLKFNQQEASYDSIHRALLAGLLSHVATKTDKFEYTGGRNLKLQIFPGSALHKKGPKWIMAAELVETGKLYARIVAKIEPEWIEPIAGDLVRRQYSDPHWEKKPAQVVAFESVSLNGLPIVSRRRIHYGPIDPPVANEIFIRSALVEGDWHCQAKFFQHNRRLIEEIELLEQKSRRRDVLVDDDTLFDFYRKKVPDNIVNGASFEKWRKQSEKKDPNLLMLSKEVLMQHQAEQVTADQFPDQILINRVPLPLEYHFEPGKAEDGITQTIPLSLLNQTSSERYEWLVPGLLREKVIFLIKALPKSLRRHFIPVPQYADQCIKAMSSTSGALLPALSEQLRKLTGVEIDMSDWRTEELPLYLQMNFKLVDDQGELLDESRDLDKLKENWAREAAASFRQIPDSDYEKRGLTSWSFDTLPEQITLEQNGLEVTAYPALVDKKECVDLTLMDTKAQAAELTRYGLRRLFMLNQADAVKYLHKNLPDIKQMCLHYANVPPSPYADNKQTDISPCEQLKSDLIHVAFDRCFILDQPTITDKTVFEKRITERKSDLINLAAKLAQNIAKPLAEYHAIAKRLTGNIPLAAINSVNDIKQQLGFLIYQGFVHDTPDEALKRLPVYCQAAGIRLDRLLTDPNKDKQRMAEVMPHWQKFINKVNKIETVDFKEYRWMLEEFRISVFAQELKTAYPISAKRLEKQWQQC
;
A
#
# COMPACT_ATOMS: atom_id res chain seq x y z
N MET A 1 -43.39 2.94 -57.33
CA MET A 1 -42.02 3.04 -56.74
C MET A 1 -41.77 1.91 -55.74
N LEU A 2 -40.52 1.47 -55.57
CA LEU A 2 -40.14 0.42 -54.61
C LEU A 2 -40.35 0.85 -53.15
N THR A 3 -40.04 2.11 -52.82
CA THR A 3 -40.21 2.70 -51.49
C THR A 3 -41.64 2.59 -50.94
N ASP A 4 -42.64 2.58 -51.82
CA ASP A 4 -44.04 2.54 -51.42
C ASP A 4 -44.58 1.10 -51.33
N ARG A 5 -43.91 0.14 -51.98
CA ARG A 5 -44.44 -1.21 -52.21
C ARG A 5 -44.79 -1.94 -50.91
N TYR A 6 -43.89 -1.94 -49.93
CA TYR A 6 -44.11 -2.61 -48.65
C TYR A 6 -45.28 -1.98 -47.85
N ARG A 7 -45.30 -0.65 -47.75
CA ARG A 7 -46.37 0.09 -47.05
C ARG A 7 -47.72 -0.17 -47.72
N LEU A 8 -47.78 -0.08 -49.05
CA LEU A 8 -48.99 -0.32 -49.83
C LEU A 8 -49.45 -1.77 -49.74
N GLN A 9 -48.55 -2.76 -49.78
CA GLN A 9 -48.92 -4.18 -49.58
C GLN A 9 -49.50 -4.44 -48.19
N ARG A 10 -48.91 -3.88 -47.13
CA ARG A 10 -49.46 -4.01 -45.77
C ARG A 10 -50.83 -3.33 -45.64
N GLN A 11 -50.97 -2.12 -46.19
CA GLN A 11 -52.25 -1.42 -46.22
C GLN A 11 -53.30 -2.25 -46.96
N TRP A 12 -52.96 -2.82 -48.12
CA TRP A 12 -53.84 -3.72 -48.85
C TRP A 12 -54.27 -4.94 -48.03
N GLN A 13 -53.33 -5.62 -47.37
CA GLN A 13 -53.63 -6.77 -46.50
C GLN A 13 -54.53 -6.40 -45.32
N GLN A 14 -54.35 -5.21 -44.73
CA GLN A 14 -55.23 -4.70 -43.67
C GLN A 14 -56.63 -4.36 -44.20
N LEU A 15 -56.73 -3.73 -45.37
CA LEU A 15 -58.00 -3.41 -46.02
C LEU A 15 -58.78 -4.69 -46.38
N GLN A 16 -58.10 -5.74 -46.82
CA GLN A 16 -58.70 -7.06 -47.08
C GLN A 16 -59.23 -7.72 -45.79
N LYS A 17 -58.55 -7.55 -44.65
CA LYS A 17 -58.96 -8.15 -43.38
C LYS A 17 -60.12 -7.43 -42.71
N ASN A 18 -60.23 -6.10 -42.85
CA ASN A 18 -61.11 -5.28 -42.00
C ASN A 18 -62.47 -4.89 -42.65
N LYS A 19 -62.91 -5.50 -43.75
CA LYS A 19 -64.11 -5.05 -44.53
C LYS A 19 -64.11 -3.52 -44.69
N ALA A 20 -63.04 -3.00 -45.28
CA ALA A 20 -62.79 -1.57 -45.37
C ALA A 20 -63.92 -0.80 -46.09
N ASN A 21 -64.20 0.42 -45.62
CA ASN A 21 -65.16 1.32 -46.27
C ASN A 21 -64.62 1.87 -47.60
N THR A 22 -65.53 2.36 -48.45
CA THR A 22 -65.22 2.88 -49.79
C THR A 22 -64.18 3.99 -49.77
N GLU A 23 -64.17 4.81 -48.73
CA GLU A 23 -63.23 5.93 -48.55
C GLU A 23 -61.78 5.44 -48.35
N ALA A 24 -61.56 4.45 -47.47
CA ALA A 24 -60.23 3.91 -47.23
C ALA A 24 -59.65 3.22 -48.48
N ILE A 25 -60.51 2.57 -49.27
CA ILE A 25 -60.14 2.00 -50.58
C ILE A 25 -59.79 3.12 -51.57
N GLY A 26 -60.57 4.21 -51.62
CA GLY A 26 -60.30 5.38 -52.45
C GLY A 26 -58.93 6.03 -52.15
N GLN A 27 -58.62 6.26 -50.87
CA GLN A 27 -57.33 6.81 -50.44
C GLN A 27 -56.15 5.87 -50.77
N PHE A 28 -56.33 4.56 -50.61
CA PHE A 28 -55.34 3.57 -51.00
C PHE A 28 -55.08 3.60 -52.52
N THR A 29 -56.13 3.58 -53.33
CA THR A 29 -56.04 3.65 -54.80
C THR A 29 -55.32 4.90 -55.26
N GLN A 30 -55.62 6.08 -54.70
CA GLN A 30 -54.90 7.32 -55.02
C GLN A 30 -53.40 7.22 -54.74
N ARG A 31 -52.99 6.61 -53.61
CA ARG A 31 -51.57 6.41 -53.28
C ARG A 31 -50.88 5.44 -54.23
N VAL A 32 -51.57 4.37 -54.64
CA VAL A 32 -51.06 3.42 -55.65
C VAL A 32 -50.87 4.14 -56.99
N LEU A 33 -51.89 4.85 -57.47
CA LEU A 33 -51.84 5.60 -58.73
C LEU A 33 -50.70 6.61 -58.73
N LYS A 34 -50.53 7.40 -57.66
CA LYS A 34 -49.40 8.33 -57.52
C LYS A 34 -48.04 7.62 -57.59
N SER A 35 -47.91 6.45 -56.98
CA SER A 35 -46.68 5.65 -57.01
C SER A 35 -46.37 5.07 -58.39
N VAL A 36 -47.41 4.72 -59.17
CA VAL A 36 -47.31 4.24 -60.56
C VAL A 36 -46.96 5.39 -61.49
N GLU A 37 -47.67 6.51 -61.39
CA GLU A 37 -47.43 7.72 -62.18
C GLU A 37 -45.99 8.19 -62.03
N ARG A 38 -45.47 8.24 -60.79
CA ARG A 38 -44.07 8.60 -60.53
C ARG A 38 -43.09 7.66 -61.23
N ALA A 39 -43.33 6.36 -61.22
CA ALA A 39 -42.48 5.39 -61.91
C ALA A 39 -42.54 5.56 -63.44
N GLN A 40 -43.73 5.82 -64.00
CA GLN A 40 -43.91 6.06 -65.43
C GLN A 40 -43.24 7.36 -65.90
N THR A 41 -43.35 8.43 -65.11
CA THR A 41 -42.68 9.71 -65.40
C THR A 41 -41.16 9.55 -65.41
N ARG A 42 -40.60 8.81 -64.43
CA ARG A 42 -39.17 8.49 -64.40
C ARG A 42 -38.73 7.62 -65.56
N LEU A 43 -39.55 6.66 -65.99
CA LEU A 43 -39.23 5.83 -67.15
C LEU A 43 -39.18 6.67 -68.45
N LYS A 44 -40.12 7.60 -68.63
CA LYS A 44 -40.14 8.51 -69.79
C LYS A 44 -38.94 9.46 -69.81
N ASN A 45 -38.47 9.89 -68.64
CA ASN A 45 -37.40 10.87 -68.48
C ASN A 45 -36.04 10.22 -68.17
N ILE A 46 -35.88 8.92 -68.44
CA ILE A 46 -34.62 8.24 -68.17
C ILE A 46 -33.49 8.84 -69.04
N PRO A 47 -32.34 9.22 -68.45
CA PRO A 47 -31.21 9.74 -69.22
C PRO A 47 -30.69 8.68 -70.19
N LYS A 48 -30.36 9.09 -71.42
CA LYS A 48 -29.71 8.24 -72.41
C LYS A 48 -28.19 8.46 -72.36
N PRO A 49 -27.40 7.51 -71.86
CA PRO A 49 -25.96 7.70 -71.72
C PRO A 49 -25.25 7.64 -73.07
N ASP A 50 -24.25 8.50 -73.25
CA ASP A 50 -23.23 8.35 -74.31
C ASP A 50 -21.99 7.64 -73.75
N PHE A 51 -21.34 6.86 -74.61
CA PHE A 51 -20.21 6.00 -74.25
C PHE A 51 -19.02 6.28 -75.18
N SER A 52 -17.95 6.84 -74.61
CA SER A 52 -16.68 7.00 -75.33
C SER A 52 -16.06 5.63 -75.62
N ALA A 53 -15.61 5.43 -76.87
CA ALA A 53 -14.97 4.19 -77.33
C ALA A 53 -13.56 3.96 -76.74
N ASP A 54 -13.01 4.92 -75.99
CA ASP A 54 -11.61 4.88 -75.55
C ASP A 54 -11.40 4.11 -74.22
N LEU A 55 -12.49 3.70 -73.55
CA LEU A 55 -12.40 3.05 -72.23
C LEU A 55 -12.56 1.51 -72.33
N PRO A 56 -11.66 0.72 -71.70
CA PRO A 56 -11.68 -0.75 -71.82
C PRO A 56 -12.98 -1.43 -71.39
N VAL A 57 -13.68 -0.90 -70.38
CA VAL A 57 -14.97 -1.46 -69.95
C VAL A 57 -16.06 -1.37 -71.01
N ILE A 58 -15.95 -0.41 -71.95
CA ILE A 58 -16.93 -0.22 -73.02
C ILE A 58 -16.78 -1.27 -74.11
N GLU A 59 -15.56 -1.76 -74.35
CA GLU A 59 -15.30 -2.87 -75.28
C GLU A 59 -16.09 -4.14 -74.88
N ARG A 60 -16.30 -4.35 -73.57
CA ARG A 60 -17.12 -5.45 -73.03
C ARG A 60 -18.53 -5.01 -72.58
N ARG A 61 -19.02 -3.83 -72.98
CA ARG A 61 -20.33 -3.28 -72.53
C ARG A 61 -21.49 -4.26 -72.69
N HIS A 62 -21.61 -4.89 -73.86
CA HIS A 62 -22.72 -5.82 -74.13
C HIS A 62 -22.70 -7.05 -73.22
N GLU A 63 -21.51 -7.56 -72.92
CA GLU A 63 -21.34 -8.69 -72.02
C GLU A 63 -21.67 -8.30 -70.57
N VAL A 64 -21.18 -7.15 -70.10
CA VAL A 64 -21.52 -6.62 -68.78
C VAL A 64 -23.04 -6.40 -68.66
N ALA A 65 -23.65 -5.80 -69.69
CA ALA A 65 -25.09 -5.53 -69.70
C ALA A 65 -25.91 -6.83 -69.63
N LYS A 66 -25.54 -7.85 -70.42
CA LYS A 66 -26.17 -9.17 -70.39
C LYS A 66 -26.03 -9.84 -69.02
N ALA A 67 -24.84 -9.81 -68.43
CA ALA A 67 -24.62 -10.39 -67.11
C ALA A 67 -25.46 -9.72 -66.01
N ILE A 68 -25.60 -8.38 -66.04
CA ILE A 68 -26.48 -7.63 -65.12
C ILE A 68 -27.95 -8.03 -65.31
N GLN A 69 -28.41 -8.26 -66.54
CA GLN A 69 -29.77 -8.72 -66.80
C GLN A 69 -30.00 -10.13 -66.24
N ASP A 70 -29.11 -11.07 -66.57
CA ASP A 70 -29.28 -12.50 -66.34
C ASP A 70 -29.04 -12.92 -64.88
N ASN A 71 -28.23 -12.16 -64.12
CA ASN A 71 -27.80 -12.55 -62.78
C ASN A 71 -28.19 -11.52 -61.72
N GLN A 72 -28.53 -11.97 -60.51
CA GLN A 72 -28.86 -11.06 -59.42
C GLN A 72 -27.62 -10.33 -58.87
N VAL A 73 -26.49 -11.05 -58.80
CA VAL A 73 -25.19 -10.53 -58.37
C VAL A 73 -24.18 -10.75 -59.49
N ILE A 74 -23.35 -9.77 -59.77
CA ILE A 74 -22.18 -9.93 -60.65
C ILE A 74 -20.93 -9.33 -60.00
N ILE A 75 -19.76 -9.86 -60.37
CA ILE A 75 -18.47 -9.35 -59.92
C ILE A 75 -17.70 -8.85 -61.14
N LEU A 76 -17.32 -7.58 -61.14
CA LEU A 76 -16.54 -6.97 -62.20
C LEU A 76 -15.11 -6.72 -61.72
N CYS A 77 -14.17 -7.50 -62.23
CA CYS A 77 -12.75 -7.28 -62.01
C CYS A 77 -12.20 -6.32 -63.08
N GLY A 78 -11.30 -5.44 -62.69
CA GLY A 78 -10.45 -4.74 -63.65
C GLY A 78 -9.59 -3.70 -62.98
N GLU A 79 -8.48 -3.32 -63.59
CA GLU A 79 -7.55 -2.38 -62.98
C GLU A 79 -8.15 -0.97 -62.83
N THR A 80 -7.61 -0.18 -61.91
CA THR A 80 -7.95 1.23 -61.78
C THR A 80 -7.69 1.96 -63.10
N GLY A 81 -8.65 2.75 -63.59
CA GLY A 81 -8.54 3.44 -64.87
C GLY A 81 -9.21 2.72 -66.05
N SER A 82 -9.71 1.48 -65.89
CA SER A 82 -10.45 0.79 -66.95
C SER A 82 -11.86 1.33 -67.22
N GLY A 83 -12.31 2.36 -66.47
CA GLY A 83 -13.61 3.02 -66.64
C GLY A 83 -14.76 2.42 -65.83
N LYS A 84 -14.55 1.33 -65.08
CA LYS A 84 -15.62 0.61 -64.33
C LYS A 84 -16.53 1.54 -63.52
N THR A 85 -15.93 2.34 -62.65
CA THR A 85 -16.60 3.25 -61.72
C THR A 85 -17.48 4.30 -62.41
N THR A 86 -17.07 4.84 -63.57
CA THR A 86 -17.84 5.89 -64.26
C THR A 86 -18.85 5.31 -65.26
N GLN A 87 -18.56 4.15 -65.85
CA GLN A 87 -19.39 3.58 -66.91
C GLN A 87 -20.48 2.63 -66.40
N LEU A 88 -20.26 1.91 -65.29
CA LEU A 88 -21.24 0.95 -64.75
C LEU A 88 -22.62 1.56 -64.46
N PRO A 89 -22.74 2.73 -63.80
CA PRO A 89 -24.03 3.38 -63.59
C PRO A 89 -24.76 3.71 -64.88
N LYS A 90 -24.00 4.12 -65.91
CA LYS A 90 -24.55 4.44 -67.23
C LYS A 90 -25.09 3.20 -67.93
N ILE A 91 -24.36 2.08 -67.87
CA ILE A 91 -24.86 0.77 -68.36
C ILE A 91 -26.12 0.37 -67.59
N CYS A 92 -26.18 0.58 -66.28
CA CYS A 92 -27.38 0.31 -65.50
C CYS A 92 -28.58 1.18 -65.93
N LEU A 93 -28.37 2.48 -66.19
CA LEU A 93 -29.40 3.38 -66.72
C LEU A 93 -29.93 2.90 -68.08
N GLU A 94 -29.04 2.49 -69.00
CA GLU A 94 -29.43 1.92 -70.29
C GLU A 94 -30.35 0.70 -70.12
N LEU A 95 -30.11 -0.12 -69.10
CA LEU A 95 -30.93 -1.28 -68.75
C LEU A 95 -32.24 -0.95 -68.02
N GLY A 96 -32.60 0.34 -67.91
CA GLY A 96 -33.81 0.80 -67.22
C GLY A 96 -33.72 0.75 -65.69
N ARG A 97 -32.52 0.61 -65.12
CA ARG A 97 -32.31 0.68 -63.66
C ARG A 97 -32.29 2.13 -63.19
N GLY A 98 -32.59 2.36 -61.90
CA GLY A 98 -32.77 3.69 -61.34
C GLY A 98 -34.14 4.32 -61.62
N VAL A 99 -35.08 3.58 -62.24
CA VAL A 99 -36.44 4.09 -62.52
C VAL A 99 -37.37 3.87 -61.34
N THR A 100 -37.40 2.63 -60.82
CA THR A 100 -38.33 2.22 -59.74
C THR A 100 -37.76 2.42 -58.34
N GLY A 101 -36.42 2.50 -58.25
CA GLY A 101 -35.63 2.99 -57.13
C GLY A 101 -34.45 3.82 -57.65
N LEU A 102 -33.37 3.91 -56.89
CA LEU A 102 -32.10 4.54 -57.31
C LEU A 102 -31.05 3.47 -57.62
N ILE A 103 -30.08 3.83 -58.47
CA ILE A 103 -28.78 3.15 -58.56
C ILE A 103 -27.91 3.72 -57.44
N GLY A 104 -27.74 2.96 -56.37
CA GLY A 104 -26.84 3.32 -55.28
C GLY A 104 -25.43 2.85 -55.60
N HIS A 105 -24.47 3.77 -55.64
CA HIS A 105 -23.08 3.45 -55.93
C HIS A 105 -22.20 3.87 -54.76
N THR A 106 -21.64 2.89 -54.06
CA THR A 106 -20.80 3.16 -52.90
C THR A 106 -19.35 3.39 -53.30
N GLN A 107 -18.64 4.15 -52.48
CA GLN A 107 -17.22 4.47 -52.60
C GLN A 107 -16.59 4.48 -51.20
N PRO A 108 -15.36 4.00 -51.01
CA PRO A 108 -14.74 3.97 -49.68
C PRO A 108 -14.42 5.37 -49.13
N ARG A 109 -14.18 6.35 -50.01
CA ARG A 109 -13.71 7.70 -49.62
C ARG A 109 -14.69 8.78 -50.07
N ARG A 110 -14.91 9.79 -49.21
CA ARG A 110 -15.80 10.95 -49.49
C ARG A 110 -15.38 11.71 -50.75
N ILE A 111 -14.07 11.88 -50.96
CA ILE A 111 -13.55 12.58 -52.13
C ILE A 111 -13.87 11.78 -53.39
N ALA A 112 -13.66 10.46 -53.39
CA ALA A 112 -13.98 9.60 -54.54
C ALA A 112 -15.48 9.67 -54.89
N ALA A 113 -16.38 9.52 -53.89
CA ALA A 113 -17.82 9.65 -54.10
C ALA A 113 -18.22 10.95 -54.81
N ARG A 114 -17.66 12.09 -54.37
CA ARG A 114 -17.95 13.40 -54.95
C ARG A 114 -17.39 13.54 -56.36
N THR A 115 -16.11 13.23 -56.55
CA THR A 115 -15.43 13.41 -57.85
C THR A 115 -16.03 12.49 -58.92
N VAL A 116 -16.37 11.25 -58.55
CA VAL A 116 -17.06 10.30 -59.44
C VAL A 116 -18.45 10.81 -59.79
N ALA A 117 -19.22 11.32 -58.82
CA ALA A 117 -20.55 11.86 -59.09
C ALA A 117 -20.50 13.05 -60.05
N THR A 118 -19.56 13.99 -59.84
CA THR A 118 -19.34 15.12 -60.73
C THR A 118 -18.98 14.65 -62.13
N ARG A 119 -18.09 13.67 -62.25
CA ARG A 119 -17.67 13.14 -63.55
C ARG A 119 -18.82 12.46 -64.30
N ILE A 120 -19.64 11.65 -63.63
CA ILE A 120 -20.79 10.99 -64.26
C ILE A 120 -21.86 12.02 -64.66
N ALA A 121 -22.09 13.04 -63.84
CA ALA A 121 -22.98 14.16 -64.17
C ALA A 121 -22.53 14.89 -65.44
N GLU A 122 -21.23 15.23 -65.55
CA GLU A 122 -20.63 15.82 -66.74
C GLU A 122 -20.80 14.93 -67.98
N GLU A 123 -20.51 13.63 -67.85
CA GLU A 123 -20.65 12.66 -68.96
C GLU A 123 -22.11 12.44 -69.40
N LEU A 124 -23.08 12.69 -68.52
CA LEU A 124 -24.52 12.62 -68.83
C LEU A 124 -25.10 13.97 -69.26
N GLY A 125 -24.30 15.04 -69.36
CA GLY A 125 -24.78 16.38 -69.69
C GLY A 125 -25.76 16.96 -68.67
N SER A 126 -25.61 16.60 -67.39
CA SER A 126 -26.52 17.00 -66.30
C SER A 126 -25.77 17.77 -65.21
N GLU A 127 -26.47 18.68 -64.52
CA GLU A 127 -25.92 19.29 -63.32
C GLU A 127 -25.92 18.30 -62.14
N ILE A 128 -24.89 18.40 -61.29
CA ILE A 128 -24.83 17.60 -60.07
C ILE A 128 -26.05 17.88 -59.17
N GLY A 129 -26.68 16.80 -58.72
CA GLY A 129 -27.89 16.81 -57.90
C GLY A 129 -29.21 16.81 -58.68
N GLN A 130 -29.16 16.90 -60.01
CA GLN A 130 -30.31 16.56 -60.86
C GLN A 130 -30.32 15.05 -61.11
N THR A 131 -29.79 14.59 -62.24
CA THR A 131 -29.74 13.17 -62.64
C THR A 131 -28.83 12.32 -61.76
N VAL A 132 -27.66 12.87 -61.42
CA VAL A 132 -26.65 12.21 -60.58
C VAL A 132 -26.48 13.03 -59.31
N GLY A 133 -26.80 12.44 -58.17
CA GLY A 133 -26.58 13.03 -56.86
C GLY A 133 -25.46 12.33 -56.11
N TYR A 134 -24.97 12.96 -55.05
CA TYR A 134 -24.12 12.28 -54.07
C TYR A 134 -24.56 12.58 -52.64
N LYS A 135 -24.32 11.60 -51.76
CA LYS A 135 -24.55 11.71 -50.33
C LYS A 135 -23.35 11.20 -49.56
N VAL A 136 -22.64 12.11 -48.91
CA VAL A 136 -21.54 11.82 -48.00
C VAL A 136 -21.86 12.43 -46.64
N ARG A 137 -21.06 12.15 -45.61
CA ARG A 137 -21.27 12.77 -44.30
C ARG A 137 -21.31 14.30 -44.44
N PHE A 138 -22.37 14.92 -43.93
CA PHE A 138 -22.67 16.37 -43.95
C PHE A 138 -23.08 17.00 -45.29
N HIS A 139 -23.05 16.26 -46.40
CA HIS A 139 -23.41 16.82 -47.70
C HIS A 139 -24.36 15.85 -48.41
N ASP A 140 -25.58 16.32 -48.67
CA ASP A 140 -26.58 15.60 -49.44
C ASP A 140 -26.99 16.47 -50.64
N HIS A 141 -26.60 16.03 -51.82
CA HIS A 141 -26.95 16.65 -53.09
C HIS A 141 -27.78 15.68 -53.93
N VAL A 142 -28.66 14.90 -53.31
CA VAL A 142 -29.59 14.01 -54.03
C VAL A 142 -30.96 14.67 -54.11
N ASN A 143 -31.52 14.77 -55.31
CA ASN A 143 -32.90 15.18 -55.49
C ASN A 143 -33.80 13.95 -55.57
N ALA A 144 -34.74 13.84 -54.63
CA ALA A 144 -35.61 12.66 -54.54
C ALA A 144 -36.48 12.43 -55.80
N GLU A 145 -36.77 13.46 -56.59
CA GLU A 145 -37.63 13.34 -57.77
C GLU A 145 -36.83 13.14 -59.07
N SER A 146 -35.71 13.86 -59.24
CA SER A 146 -34.95 13.85 -60.51
C SER A 146 -33.71 12.97 -60.52
N SER A 147 -33.16 12.58 -59.36
CA SER A 147 -31.96 11.72 -59.33
C SER A 147 -32.29 10.27 -59.67
N TYR A 148 -31.43 9.65 -60.47
CA TYR A 148 -31.45 8.22 -60.80
C TYR A 148 -30.26 7.50 -60.19
N ILE A 149 -29.12 8.18 -60.12
CA ILE A 149 -27.87 7.66 -59.55
C ILE A 149 -27.56 8.42 -58.26
N LYS A 150 -27.22 7.68 -57.21
CA LYS A 150 -26.75 8.22 -55.93
C LYS A 150 -25.39 7.64 -55.60
N LEU A 151 -24.37 8.48 -55.71
CA LEU A 151 -23.03 8.16 -55.21
C LEU A 151 -22.99 8.38 -53.70
N MET A 152 -22.41 7.46 -52.94
CA MET A 152 -22.33 7.61 -51.49
C MET A 152 -21.12 6.91 -50.92
N THR A 153 -20.79 7.19 -49.66
CA THR A 153 -19.81 6.35 -48.96
C THR A 153 -20.44 5.09 -48.41
N ASP A 154 -19.67 4.02 -48.24
CA ASP A 154 -20.16 2.75 -47.66
C ASP A 154 -20.89 2.97 -46.32
N GLY A 155 -20.32 3.83 -45.45
CA GLY A 155 -20.93 4.17 -44.17
C GLY A 155 -22.30 4.87 -44.27
N ILE A 156 -22.60 5.55 -45.38
CA ILE A 156 -23.92 6.17 -45.60
C ILE A 156 -24.94 5.10 -45.97
N LEU A 157 -24.59 4.18 -46.87
CA LEU A 157 -25.47 3.06 -47.20
C LEU A 157 -25.74 2.20 -45.95
N LEU A 158 -24.71 1.96 -45.15
CA LEU A 158 -24.83 1.23 -43.88
C LEU A 158 -25.77 1.96 -42.91
N ALA A 159 -25.63 3.27 -42.72
CA ALA A 159 -26.53 4.05 -41.87
C ALA A 159 -27.98 4.00 -42.36
N GLU A 160 -28.21 3.97 -43.68
CA GLU A 160 -29.56 3.87 -44.24
C GLU A 160 -30.24 2.52 -43.94
N THR A 161 -29.49 1.44 -43.70
CA THR A 161 -30.06 0.14 -43.29
C THR A 161 -30.81 0.19 -41.95
N GLN A 162 -30.53 1.19 -41.10
CA GLN A 162 -31.22 1.37 -39.82
C GLN A 162 -32.67 1.81 -40.00
N ASN A 163 -32.93 2.70 -40.97
CA ASN A 163 -34.26 3.24 -41.25
C ASN A 163 -34.96 2.50 -42.40
N ASP A 164 -34.20 1.93 -43.34
CA ASP A 164 -34.69 1.19 -44.49
C ASP A 164 -34.03 -0.20 -44.53
N ARG A 165 -34.53 -1.11 -43.68
CA ARG A 165 -33.98 -2.48 -43.54
C ARG A 165 -34.03 -3.33 -44.81
N PHE A 166 -34.85 -2.95 -45.78
CA PHE A 166 -34.92 -3.67 -47.06
C PHE A 166 -34.21 -2.92 -48.19
N LEU A 167 -33.64 -1.74 -47.92
CA LEU A 167 -33.03 -0.86 -48.92
C LEU A 167 -33.98 -0.62 -50.10
N ASN A 168 -35.25 -0.34 -49.82
CA ASN A 168 -36.31 -0.13 -50.82
C ASN A 168 -36.09 1.16 -51.64
N GLN A 169 -35.22 2.05 -51.18
CA GLN A 169 -34.77 3.19 -51.98
C GLN A 169 -34.00 2.78 -53.23
N TYR A 170 -33.43 1.58 -53.27
CA TYR A 170 -32.54 1.12 -54.35
C TYR A 170 -33.14 -0.05 -55.13
N ASP A 171 -33.00 0.00 -56.45
CA ASP A 171 -33.22 -1.15 -57.33
C ASP A 171 -31.90 -1.82 -57.75
N THR A 172 -30.79 -1.08 -57.66
CA THR A 172 -29.45 -1.54 -58.03
C THR A 172 -28.44 -0.97 -57.04
N LEU A 173 -27.53 -1.81 -56.55
CA LEU A 173 -26.40 -1.42 -55.73
C LEU A 173 -25.09 -1.77 -56.43
N ILE A 174 -24.19 -0.80 -56.51
CA ILE A 174 -22.82 -0.97 -56.98
C ILE A 174 -21.92 -0.78 -55.75
N ILE A 175 -21.25 -1.85 -55.32
CA ILE A 175 -20.26 -1.82 -54.24
C ILE A 175 -18.89 -1.76 -54.90
N ASP A 176 -18.36 -0.55 -55.02
CA ASP A 176 -17.12 -0.28 -55.76
C ASP A 176 -15.89 -0.41 -54.86
N GLU A 177 -14.73 -0.69 -55.44
CA GLU A 177 -13.45 -0.78 -54.72
C GLU A 177 -13.47 -1.82 -53.58
N ALA A 178 -14.20 -2.93 -53.75
CA ALA A 178 -14.38 -3.96 -52.71
C ALA A 178 -13.05 -4.60 -52.25
N HIS A 179 -11.99 -4.47 -53.05
CA HIS A 179 -10.63 -4.88 -52.71
C HIS A 179 -10.01 -4.09 -51.55
N GLU A 180 -10.51 -2.91 -51.17
CA GLU A 180 -10.06 -2.20 -49.96
C GLU A 180 -10.40 -2.99 -48.68
N ARG A 181 -11.38 -3.92 -48.74
CA ARG A 181 -11.78 -4.81 -47.64
C ARG A 181 -11.95 -4.09 -46.31
N SER A 182 -12.60 -2.92 -46.38
CA SER A 182 -12.97 -2.13 -45.19
C SER A 182 -14.05 -2.83 -44.39
N LEU A 183 -14.14 -2.51 -43.11
CA LEU A 183 -15.13 -3.12 -42.22
C LEU A 183 -16.57 -2.86 -42.69
N ASN A 184 -16.84 -1.66 -43.21
CA ASN A 184 -18.15 -1.27 -43.72
C ASN A 184 -18.52 -2.07 -44.97
N ILE A 185 -17.58 -2.28 -45.90
CA ILE A 185 -17.81 -3.07 -47.12
C ILE A 185 -18.12 -4.52 -46.74
N ASP A 186 -17.27 -5.16 -45.92
CA ASP A 186 -17.47 -6.55 -45.50
C ASP A 186 -18.82 -6.73 -44.78
N PHE A 187 -19.21 -5.77 -43.94
CA PHE A 187 -20.51 -5.78 -43.29
C PHE A 187 -21.68 -5.64 -44.27
N LEU A 188 -21.60 -4.68 -45.19
CA LEU A 188 -22.62 -4.45 -46.21
C LEU A 188 -22.80 -5.69 -47.09
N LEU A 189 -21.72 -6.33 -47.51
CA LEU A 189 -21.79 -7.53 -48.34
C LEU A 189 -22.48 -8.69 -47.60
N GLY A 190 -22.17 -8.90 -46.31
CA GLY A 190 -22.88 -9.88 -45.50
C GLY A 190 -24.35 -9.53 -45.25
N TYR A 191 -24.66 -8.24 -45.06
CA TYR A 191 -26.03 -7.77 -44.92
C TYR A 191 -26.84 -8.01 -46.20
N ILE A 192 -26.25 -7.65 -47.35
CA ILE A 192 -26.83 -7.84 -48.67
C ILE A 192 -27.05 -9.33 -48.94
N LYS A 193 -26.09 -10.21 -48.60
CA LYS A 193 -26.25 -11.66 -48.74
C LYS A 193 -27.51 -12.18 -48.03
N GLN A 194 -27.82 -11.68 -46.84
CA GLN A 194 -29.06 -12.04 -46.12
C GLN A 194 -30.32 -11.35 -46.69
N LEU A 195 -30.15 -10.20 -47.35
CA LEU A 195 -31.24 -9.42 -47.95
C LEU A 195 -31.70 -9.97 -49.30
N LEU A 196 -30.77 -10.45 -50.14
CA LEU A 196 -31.05 -10.88 -51.52
C LEU A 196 -32.18 -11.92 -51.64
N PRO A 197 -32.28 -12.95 -50.78
CA PRO A 197 -33.42 -13.88 -50.81
C PRO A 197 -34.78 -13.21 -50.56
N LYS A 198 -34.80 -12.05 -49.88
CA LYS A 198 -36.01 -11.26 -49.58
C LYS A 198 -36.28 -10.16 -50.62
N ARG A 199 -35.27 -9.79 -51.42
CA ARG A 199 -35.32 -8.77 -52.47
C ARG A 199 -34.80 -9.35 -53.80
N PRO A 200 -35.53 -10.29 -54.43
CA PRO A 200 -35.13 -10.88 -55.71
C PRO A 200 -35.04 -9.85 -56.85
N ASP A 201 -35.68 -8.69 -56.68
CA ASP A 201 -35.66 -7.57 -57.61
C ASP A 201 -34.36 -6.73 -57.54
N LEU A 202 -33.65 -6.74 -56.41
CA LEU A 202 -32.45 -5.95 -56.18
C LEU A 202 -31.26 -6.54 -56.94
N LYS A 203 -30.62 -5.73 -57.79
CA LYS A 203 -29.37 -6.08 -58.48
C LYS A 203 -28.17 -5.61 -57.68
N VAL A 204 -27.11 -6.42 -57.64
CA VAL A 204 -25.87 -6.09 -56.94
C VAL A 204 -24.68 -6.28 -57.86
N ILE A 205 -23.83 -5.27 -57.95
CA ILE A 205 -22.61 -5.26 -58.75
C ILE A 205 -21.46 -5.00 -57.79
N ILE A 206 -20.50 -5.92 -57.73
CA ILE A 206 -19.31 -5.78 -56.87
C ILE A 206 -18.12 -5.54 -57.78
N THR A 207 -17.35 -4.49 -57.55
CA THR A 207 -16.15 -4.24 -58.35
C THR A 207 -14.88 -4.48 -57.53
N SER A 208 -13.83 -4.96 -58.19
CA SER A 208 -12.51 -5.16 -57.58
C SER A 208 -11.42 -4.81 -58.58
N ALA A 209 -10.31 -4.26 -58.08
CA ALA A 209 -9.08 -4.06 -58.86
C ALA A 209 -8.08 -5.21 -58.71
N THR A 210 -8.41 -6.23 -57.92
CA THR A 210 -7.52 -7.36 -57.59
C THR A 210 -8.18 -8.70 -57.88
N ILE A 211 -7.34 -9.73 -58.01
CA ILE A 211 -7.69 -11.12 -58.38
C ILE A 211 -8.43 -11.89 -57.27
N ASP A 212 -8.69 -11.32 -56.07
CA ASP A 212 -9.50 -11.98 -55.02
C ASP A 212 -11.03 -12.06 -55.35
N THR A 213 -11.37 -12.08 -56.65
CA THR A 213 -12.73 -12.15 -57.20
C THR A 213 -13.41 -13.47 -56.87
N GLU A 214 -12.64 -14.56 -56.78
CA GLU A 214 -13.16 -15.87 -56.39
C GLU A 214 -13.84 -15.86 -55.02
N ARG A 215 -13.28 -15.14 -54.03
CA ARG A 215 -13.89 -15.09 -52.69
C ARG A 215 -15.22 -14.37 -52.72
N PHE A 216 -15.32 -13.27 -53.45
CA PHE A 216 -16.60 -12.59 -53.67
C PHE A 216 -17.58 -13.51 -54.40
N SER A 217 -17.12 -14.26 -55.40
CA SER A 217 -17.97 -15.17 -56.18
C SER A 217 -18.53 -16.28 -55.30
N LYS A 218 -17.66 -16.99 -54.56
CA LYS A 218 -18.04 -18.03 -53.59
C LYS A 218 -19.01 -17.48 -52.52
N HIS A 219 -18.79 -16.25 -52.05
CA HIS A 219 -19.67 -15.61 -51.08
C HIS A 219 -21.11 -15.43 -51.60
N PHE A 220 -21.27 -15.08 -52.88
CA PHE A 220 -22.56 -14.86 -53.54
C PHE A 220 -22.96 -16.04 -54.44
N ASP A 221 -22.82 -17.28 -53.96
CA ASP A 221 -23.30 -18.51 -54.61
C ASP A 221 -22.71 -18.73 -56.01
N ASN A 222 -21.40 -18.49 -56.15
CA ASN A 222 -20.65 -18.56 -57.41
C ASN A 222 -21.15 -17.55 -58.47
N ALA A 223 -21.42 -16.31 -58.03
CA ALA A 223 -21.78 -15.21 -58.92
C ALA A 223 -20.75 -15.04 -60.05
N PRO A 224 -21.18 -14.73 -61.29
CA PRO A 224 -20.29 -14.63 -62.44
C PRO A 224 -19.26 -13.50 -62.25
N VAL A 225 -18.01 -13.81 -62.62
CA VAL A 225 -16.89 -12.88 -62.62
C VAL A 225 -16.63 -12.46 -64.06
N ILE A 226 -16.61 -11.15 -64.31
CA ILE A 226 -16.26 -10.57 -65.60
C ILE A 226 -14.95 -9.79 -65.42
N GLU A 227 -13.95 -10.09 -66.23
CA GLU A 227 -12.65 -9.43 -66.17
C GLU A 227 -12.51 -8.38 -67.26
N VAL A 228 -12.19 -7.16 -66.90
CA VAL A 228 -11.93 -6.07 -67.83
C VAL A 228 -10.45 -5.76 -67.75
N SER A 229 -9.69 -6.28 -68.72
CA SER A 229 -8.28 -5.94 -68.91
C SER A 229 -8.11 -4.43 -69.09
N GLY A 230 -7.23 -3.82 -68.29
CA GLY A 230 -6.91 -2.41 -68.41
C GLY A 230 -6.03 -2.13 -69.64
N ARG A 231 -5.98 -0.87 -70.07
CA ARG A 231 -4.88 -0.35 -70.89
C ARG A 231 -3.72 0.01 -69.97
N THR A 232 -3.02 -0.98 -69.43
CA THR A 232 -1.80 -0.76 -68.66
C THR A 232 -0.59 -1.01 -69.55
N TYR A 233 0.35 -0.07 -69.49
CA TYR A 233 1.65 -0.22 -70.13
C TYR A 233 2.51 -1.16 -69.28
N PRO A 234 3.44 -1.93 -69.90
CA PRO A 234 4.31 -2.83 -69.17
C PRO A 234 5.15 -2.08 -68.13
N VAL A 235 5.28 -2.69 -66.95
CA VAL A 235 6.12 -2.19 -65.85
C VAL A 235 7.30 -3.14 -65.67
N GLU A 236 8.52 -2.61 -65.84
CA GLU A 236 9.74 -3.34 -65.51
C GLU A 236 9.93 -3.32 -63.98
N VAL A 237 10.11 -4.47 -63.35
CA VAL A 237 10.36 -4.59 -61.91
C VAL A 237 11.84 -4.93 -61.69
N ARG A 238 12.54 -4.09 -60.91
CA ARG A 238 13.95 -4.29 -60.56
C ARG A 238 14.08 -4.47 -59.05
N TYR A 239 14.73 -5.56 -58.63
CA TYR A 239 15.03 -5.81 -57.23
C TYR A 239 16.43 -5.26 -56.87
N ARG A 240 16.51 -4.49 -55.78
CA ARG A 240 17.70 -3.82 -55.25
C ARG A 240 17.73 -3.98 -53.73
N PRO A 241 17.94 -5.19 -53.20
CA PRO A 241 17.94 -5.42 -51.75
C PRO A 241 18.97 -4.53 -51.06
N LEU A 242 18.61 -4.00 -49.90
CA LEU A 242 19.53 -3.22 -49.07
C LEU A 242 20.61 -4.14 -48.49
N LEU A 243 21.89 -3.82 -48.72
CA LEU A 243 23.02 -4.52 -48.11
C LEU A 243 23.16 -4.02 -46.66
N THR A 244 22.58 -4.73 -45.70
CA THR A 244 22.75 -4.42 -44.26
C THR A 244 24.17 -4.77 -43.82
N THR A 245 25.03 -3.76 -43.67
CA THR A 245 26.39 -3.95 -43.12
C THR A 245 26.44 -3.87 -41.59
N ASP A 246 25.41 -3.31 -40.94
CA ASP A 246 25.28 -3.20 -39.48
C ASP A 246 23.82 -3.37 -39.02
N GLU A 247 23.54 -4.29 -38.09
CA GLU A 247 22.18 -4.52 -37.54
C GLU A 247 21.63 -3.31 -36.73
N ASP A 248 22.51 -2.36 -36.36
CA ASP A 248 22.19 -1.24 -35.46
C ASP A 248 21.69 0.03 -36.17
N SER A 249 21.61 0.11 -37.51
CA SER A 249 21.17 1.34 -38.23
C SER A 249 20.36 1.14 -39.54
N PRO A 250 19.25 0.36 -39.51
CA PRO A 250 18.43 0.07 -40.71
C PRO A 250 17.80 1.29 -41.39
N ASP A 251 17.56 2.39 -40.67
CA ASP A 251 16.99 3.63 -41.23
C ASP A 251 17.95 4.34 -42.19
N TYR A 252 19.27 4.26 -41.95
CA TYR A 252 20.28 4.91 -42.79
C TYR A 252 20.43 4.20 -44.14
N ASP A 253 20.39 2.86 -44.12
CA ASP A 253 20.49 2.02 -45.31
C ASP A 253 19.28 2.21 -46.24
N MET A 254 18.06 2.35 -45.70
CA MET A 254 16.86 2.62 -46.49
C MET A 254 16.97 3.96 -47.24
N VAL A 255 17.38 5.03 -46.55
CA VAL A 255 17.50 6.36 -47.16
C VAL A 255 18.53 6.35 -48.29
N SER A 256 19.70 5.75 -48.05
CA SER A 256 20.75 5.58 -49.06
C SER A 256 20.27 4.74 -50.26
N GLY A 257 19.57 3.63 -50.01
CA GLY A 257 18.99 2.80 -51.08
C GLY A 257 17.93 3.53 -51.91
N ILE A 258 17.10 4.37 -51.29
CA ILE A 258 16.13 5.21 -52.01
C ILE A 258 16.84 6.23 -52.89
N VAL A 259 17.88 6.90 -52.37
CA VAL A 259 18.66 7.88 -53.14
C VAL A 259 19.32 7.20 -54.35
N ALA A 260 19.94 6.04 -54.16
CA ALA A 260 20.53 5.25 -55.25
C ALA A 260 19.48 4.82 -56.29
N GLY A 261 18.29 4.40 -55.86
CA GLY A 261 17.17 4.08 -56.75
C GLY A 261 16.68 5.29 -57.54
N VAL A 262 16.61 6.47 -56.92
CA VAL A 262 16.28 7.73 -57.61
C VAL A 262 17.33 8.06 -58.68
N ASP A 263 18.61 7.90 -58.38
CA ASP A 263 19.69 8.12 -59.36
C ASP A 263 19.60 7.17 -60.55
N GLU A 264 19.31 5.89 -60.30
CA GLU A 264 19.08 4.90 -61.36
C GLU A 264 17.93 5.36 -62.28
N LEU A 265 16.79 5.74 -61.71
CA LEU A 265 15.60 6.18 -62.46
C LEU A 265 15.77 7.56 -63.14
N CYS A 266 16.67 8.41 -62.63
CA CYS A 266 17.05 9.66 -63.28
C CYS A 266 17.82 9.42 -64.58
N ARG A 267 18.63 8.35 -64.66
CA ARG A 267 19.40 7.98 -65.86
C ARG A 267 18.55 7.37 -66.98
N GLU A 268 17.43 6.75 -66.64
CA GLU A 268 16.51 6.08 -67.60
C GLU A 268 15.76 7.04 -68.54
N GLY A 269 15.60 8.30 -68.16
CA GLY A 269 14.92 9.32 -68.98
C GLY A 269 13.79 10.05 -68.24
N PRO A 270 13.02 10.92 -68.92
CA PRO A 270 12.06 11.83 -68.28
C PRO A 270 10.85 11.10 -67.70
N GLY A 271 10.28 11.67 -66.62
CA GLY A 271 9.09 11.16 -65.94
C GLY A 271 9.19 11.33 -64.42
N ASP A 272 8.04 11.43 -63.76
CA ASP A 272 8.00 11.66 -62.32
C ASP A 272 8.21 10.36 -61.53
N ILE A 273 8.80 10.49 -60.34
CA ILE A 273 9.12 9.38 -59.44
C ILE A 273 8.15 9.40 -58.26
N LEU A 274 7.54 8.26 -57.95
CA LEU A 274 6.73 8.04 -56.75
C LEU A 274 7.46 7.11 -55.78
N ILE A 275 7.67 7.56 -54.55
CA ILE A 275 8.40 6.81 -53.52
C ILE A 275 7.44 6.48 -52.39
N PHE A 276 7.30 5.19 -52.05
CA PHE A 276 6.45 4.76 -50.94
C PHE A 276 7.22 4.71 -49.62
N LEU A 277 6.62 5.24 -48.55
CA LEU A 277 7.26 5.36 -47.23
C LEU A 277 6.26 5.01 -46.11
N ALA A 278 6.76 4.48 -44.99
CA ALA A 278 5.89 3.96 -43.92
C ALA A 278 5.28 5.07 -43.07
N GLY A 279 5.91 6.24 -42.97
CA GLY A 279 5.35 7.38 -42.24
C GLY A 279 5.96 8.74 -42.56
N GLU A 280 5.48 9.76 -41.82
CA GLU A 280 5.88 11.16 -41.99
C GLU A 280 7.36 11.40 -41.68
N ARG A 281 7.90 10.69 -40.67
CA ARG A 281 9.33 10.76 -40.33
C ARG A 281 10.19 10.34 -41.52
N ASP A 282 9.91 9.17 -42.08
CA ASP A 282 10.64 8.63 -43.23
C ASP A 282 10.54 9.56 -44.44
N ILE A 283 9.35 10.12 -44.71
CA ILE A 283 9.14 11.14 -45.76
C ILE A 283 10.07 12.34 -45.55
N ARG A 284 10.20 12.82 -44.31
CA ARG A 284 11.07 13.95 -44.01
C ARG A 284 12.54 13.58 -44.17
N ASP A 285 12.97 12.47 -43.60
CA ASP A 285 14.37 12.07 -43.58
C ASP A 285 14.86 11.80 -45.03
N VAL A 286 14.03 11.17 -45.87
CA VAL A 286 14.27 11.00 -47.32
C VAL A 286 14.21 12.34 -48.07
N SER A 287 13.27 13.23 -47.75
CA SER A 287 13.19 14.57 -48.36
C SER A 287 14.44 15.39 -48.10
N GLU A 288 14.98 15.34 -46.87
CA GLU A 288 16.21 16.03 -46.51
C GLU A 288 17.41 15.43 -47.23
N ALA A 289 17.51 14.10 -47.29
CA ALA A 289 18.57 13.41 -48.02
C ALA A 289 18.56 13.73 -49.52
N LEU A 290 17.39 13.68 -50.16
CA LEU A 290 17.24 14.05 -51.58
C LEU A 290 17.55 15.53 -51.82
N ARG A 291 17.17 16.44 -50.90
CA ARG A 291 17.55 17.85 -51.00
C ARG A 291 19.06 18.04 -50.90
N LYS A 292 19.74 17.32 -50.02
CA LYS A 292 21.21 17.36 -49.90
C LYS A 292 21.90 16.75 -51.13
N HIS A 293 21.33 15.69 -51.71
CA HIS A 293 21.84 15.03 -52.91
C HIS A 293 21.67 15.87 -54.19
N HIS A 294 20.66 16.75 -54.24
CA HIS A 294 20.35 17.63 -55.38
C HIS A 294 20.15 16.90 -56.74
N PRO A 295 19.15 16.01 -56.88
CA PRO A 295 18.85 15.39 -58.18
C PRO A 295 18.50 16.45 -59.25
N PRO A 296 18.99 16.30 -60.48
CA PRO A 296 18.95 17.34 -61.51
C PRO A 296 17.51 17.72 -61.90
N GLN A 297 17.21 19.02 -61.85
CA GLN A 297 15.92 19.61 -62.27
C GLN A 297 14.68 18.94 -61.62
N THR A 298 14.75 18.67 -60.31
CA THR A 298 13.67 18.00 -59.57
C THR A 298 12.95 18.89 -58.54
N GLU A 299 11.63 18.67 -58.38
CA GLU A 299 10.81 19.20 -57.28
C GLU A 299 10.43 18.04 -56.33
N ILE A 300 10.77 18.15 -55.05
CA ILE A 300 10.47 17.13 -54.03
C ILE A 300 9.16 17.48 -53.30
N LEU A 301 8.15 16.62 -53.42
CA LEU A 301 6.79 16.85 -52.93
C LEU A 301 6.34 15.74 -51.96
N PRO A 302 6.07 16.05 -50.67
CA PRO A 302 5.50 15.08 -49.76
C PRO A 302 4.00 14.86 -49.99
N LEU A 303 3.50 13.64 -49.76
CA LEU A 303 2.09 13.26 -49.88
C LEU A 303 1.64 12.30 -48.75
N PHE A 304 0.98 12.82 -47.72
CA PHE A 304 0.45 12.02 -46.60
C PHE A 304 -0.83 12.61 -46.00
N ALA A 305 -1.59 11.78 -45.28
CA ALA A 305 -2.98 12.08 -44.91
C ALA A 305 -3.18 13.36 -44.06
N ARG A 306 -2.20 13.75 -43.23
CA ARG A 306 -2.31 14.91 -42.33
C ARG A 306 -2.11 16.27 -43.01
N GLN A 307 -1.56 16.29 -44.22
CA GLN A 307 -1.28 17.52 -44.97
C GLN A 307 -2.54 18.35 -45.23
N SER A 308 -2.35 19.65 -45.44
CA SER A 308 -3.45 20.52 -45.86
C SER A 308 -3.91 20.17 -47.28
N ALA A 309 -5.18 20.44 -47.59
CA ALA A 309 -5.73 20.20 -48.92
C ALA A 309 -4.96 20.96 -50.02
N ALA A 310 -4.42 22.15 -49.69
CA ALA A 310 -3.61 22.92 -50.64
C ALA A 310 -2.29 22.21 -50.96
N GLU A 311 -1.62 21.61 -49.96
CA GLU A 311 -0.39 20.85 -50.14
C GLU A 311 -0.64 19.54 -50.90
N GLN A 312 -1.68 18.79 -50.54
CA GLN A 312 -2.06 17.59 -51.30
C GLN A 312 -2.38 17.93 -52.76
N ASN A 313 -3.04 19.08 -53.01
CA ASN A 313 -3.34 19.48 -54.38
C ASN A 313 -2.11 19.84 -55.22
N ARG A 314 -0.94 20.12 -54.61
CA ARG A 314 0.29 20.38 -55.37
C ARG A 314 0.73 19.18 -56.19
N VAL A 315 0.49 17.96 -55.71
CA VAL A 315 0.92 16.74 -56.43
C VAL A 315 0.16 16.52 -57.74
N PHE A 316 -1.00 17.15 -57.94
CA PHE A 316 -1.74 17.07 -59.22
C PHE A 316 -1.33 18.14 -60.23
N LYS A 317 -0.59 19.18 -59.81
CA LYS A 317 -0.13 20.23 -60.73
C LYS A 317 1.10 19.74 -61.47
N THR A 318 0.98 19.54 -62.78
CA THR A 318 2.09 19.20 -63.67
C THR A 318 2.87 20.47 -64.03
N GLY A 319 4.20 20.39 -64.05
CA GLY A 319 5.12 21.48 -64.41
C GLY A 319 6.22 21.01 -65.36
N GLY A 320 7.20 21.87 -65.66
CA GLY A 320 8.31 21.55 -66.57
C GLY A 320 9.49 20.80 -65.92
N GLN A 321 9.53 20.70 -64.59
CA GLN A 321 10.56 19.98 -63.83
C GLN A 321 10.06 18.59 -63.41
N ARG A 322 10.97 17.62 -63.24
CA ARG A 322 10.63 16.28 -62.74
C ARG A 322 10.16 16.37 -61.30
N ARG A 323 9.10 15.67 -60.93
CA ARG A 323 8.60 15.62 -59.56
C ARG A 323 9.01 14.31 -58.88
N ILE A 324 9.51 14.40 -57.65
CA ILE A 324 9.73 13.27 -56.76
C ILE A 324 8.70 13.34 -55.66
N ILE A 325 7.73 12.44 -55.69
CA ILE A 325 6.60 12.44 -54.77
C ILE A 325 6.86 11.39 -53.69
N LEU A 326 6.98 11.84 -52.44
CA LEU A 326 7.23 11.00 -51.27
C LEU A 326 5.90 10.71 -50.58
N SER A 327 5.36 9.50 -50.73
CA SER A 327 4.01 9.18 -50.27
C SER A 327 3.92 8.00 -49.31
N THR A 328 2.93 8.05 -48.43
CA THR A 328 2.43 6.85 -47.74
C THR A 328 1.51 6.04 -48.66
N ASN A 329 0.80 5.03 -48.14
CA ASN A 329 -0.18 4.26 -48.92
C ASN A 329 -1.36 5.09 -49.48
N VAL A 330 -1.40 6.42 -49.25
CA VAL A 330 -2.40 7.33 -49.83
C VAL A 330 -2.42 7.27 -51.36
N ALA A 331 -1.25 7.12 -51.99
CA ALA A 331 -1.14 7.01 -53.46
C ALA A 331 -1.42 5.59 -54.00
N GLU A 332 -1.54 4.57 -53.13
CA GLU A 332 -1.58 3.15 -53.50
C GLU A 332 -2.87 2.72 -54.19
N THR A 333 -4.03 3.28 -53.84
CA THR A 333 -5.34 2.85 -54.38
C THR A 333 -6.10 4.01 -55.04
N SER A 334 -6.76 4.83 -54.22
CA SER A 334 -7.86 5.71 -54.63
C SER A 334 -7.42 7.09 -55.14
N LEU A 335 -6.11 7.31 -55.34
CA LEU A 335 -5.56 8.54 -55.88
C LEU A 335 -4.69 8.27 -57.11
N THR A 336 -4.95 9.00 -58.19
CA THR A 336 -4.17 8.96 -59.43
C THR A 336 -3.34 10.23 -59.54
N VAL A 337 -2.03 10.11 -59.31
CA VAL A 337 -1.11 11.24 -59.52
C VAL A 337 -0.70 11.23 -61.00
N PRO A 338 -0.90 12.33 -61.76
CA PRO A 338 -0.52 12.39 -63.17
C PRO A 338 1.00 12.37 -63.31
N GLY A 339 1.52 11.90 -64.45
CA GLY A 339 2.94 12.01 -64.82
C GLY A 339 3.90 11.00 -64.18
N ILE A 340 3.41 10.10 -63.30
CA ILE A 340 4.23 9.05 -62.69
C ILE A 340 4.67 8.04 -63.75
N ARG A 341 5.99 7.93 -63.93
CA ARG A 341 6.63 6.92 -64.79
C ARG A 341 7.54 5.97 -64.02
N TYR A 342 7.92 6.34 -62.81
CA TYR A 342 8.85 5.55 -62.00
C TYR A 342 8.35 5.39 -60.58
N VAL A 343 8.62 4.24 -59.97
CA VAL A 343 8.30 3.94 -58.58
C VAL A 343 9.53 3.44 -57.84
N VAL A 344 9.72 3.88 -56.60
CA VAL A 344 10.64 3.27 -55.63
C VAL A 344 9.81 2.74 -54.46
N ASP A 345 9.90 1.44 -54.21
CA ASP A 345 9.14 0.74 -53.16
C ASP A 345 10.09 0.05 -52.16
N PRO A 346 10.28 0.63 -50.97
CA PRO A 346 10.97 -0.03 -49.85
C PRO A 346 10.22 -1.25 -49.29
N GLY A 347 8.95 -1.45 -49.64
CA GLY A 347 8.21 -2.66 -49.30
C GLY A 347 7.58 -2.69 -47.91
N ASN A 348 7.56 -1.57 -47.18
CA ASN A 348 6.97 -1.49 -45.83
C ASN A 348 5.80 -0.50 -45.78
N ALA A 349 4.92 -0.67 -44.79
CA ALA A 349 3.82 0.24 -44.48
C ALA A 349 3.44 0.20 -43.00
N ARG A 350 2.86 1.30 -42.48
CA ARG A 350 2.18 1.27 -41.18
C ARG A 350 0.77 0.72 -41.33
N ILE A 351 0.49 -0.39 -40.66
CA ILE A 351 -0.81 -1.05 -40.69
C ILE A 351 -1.42 -0.99 -39.29
N SER A 352 -2.63 -0.45 -39.17
CA SER A 352 -3.37 -0.46 -37.91
C SER A 352 -3.77 -1.89 -37.53
N ARG A 353 -3.37 -2.34 -36.33
CA ARG A 353 -3.75 -3.63 -35.75
C ARG A 353 -4.27 -3.48 -34.32
N TYR A 354 -5.39 -4.14 -34.04
CA TYR A 354 -5.96 -4.22 -32.70
C TYR A 354 -5.38 -5.40 -31.91
N SER A 355 -4.87 -5.14 -30.70
CA SER A 355 -4.44 -6.17 -29.77
C SER A 355 -5.58 -6.52 -28.82
N VAL A 356 -6.21 -7.69 -29.00
CA VAL A 356 -7.29 -8.16 -28.09
C VAL A 356 -6.79 -8.36 -26.66
N ARG A 357 -5.53 -8.78 -26.48
CA ARG A 357 -4.95 -9.00 -25.14
C ARG A 357 -4.84 -7.70 -24.35
N ASN A 358 -4.29 -6.68 -25.00
CA ASN A 358 -4.01 -5.39 -24.36
C ASN A 358 -5.19 -4.41 -24.51
N LYS A 359 -6.16 -4.71 -25.38
CA LYS A 359 -7.25 -3.83 -25.81
C LYS A 359 -6.79 -2.50 -26.41
N VAL A 360 -5.60 -2.47 -27.00
CA VAL A 360 -4.98 -1.25 -27.56
C VAL A 360 -4.83 -1.34 -29.07
N GLN A 361 -4.87 -0.18 -29.72
CA GLN A 361 -4.57 -0.04 -31.14
C GLN A 361 -3.08 0.16 -31.32
N ARG A 362 -2.49 -0.63 -32.21
CA ARG A 362 -1.06 -0.61 -32.55
C ARG A 362 -0.89 -0.16 -33.98
N LEU A 363 0.19 0.55 -34.25
CA LEU A 363 0.57 1.01 -35.59
C LEU A 363 1.98 0.51 -35.97
N PRO A 364 2.20 -0.83 -36.00
CA PRO A 364 3.48 -1.41 -36.40
C PRO A 364 3.80 -1.07 -37.85
N ILE A 365 5.10 -1.00 -38.14
CA ILE A 365 5.63 -1.02 -39.51
C ILE A 365 5.80 -2.50 -39.87
N GLU A 366 5.18 -2.93 -40.97
CA GLU A 366 5.20 -4.32 -41.44
C GLU A 366 5.50 -4.37 -42.95
N LYS A 367 5.98 -5.52 -43.44
CA LYS A 367 6.12 -5.80 -44.88
C LYS A 367 4.74 -5.78 -45.54
N ILE A 368 4.64 -5.15 -46.71
CA ILE A 368 3.40 -5.15 -47.50
C ILE A 368 3.13 -6.51 -48.15
N SER A 369 1.87 -6.78 -48.49
CA SER A 369 1.47 -7.96 -49.26
C SER A 369 1.92 -7.89 -50.73
N GLN A 370 1.91 -9.03 -51.43
CA GLN A 370 2.20 -9.08 -52.86
C GLN A 370 1.22 -8.22 -53.66
N SER A 371 -0.08 -8.27 -53.33
CA SER A 371 -1.11 -7.43 -53.95
C SER A 371 -0.82 -5.93 -53.77
N SER A 372 -0.45 -5.49 -52.57
CA SER A 372 -0.04 -4.09 -52.33
C SER A 372 1.21 -3.73 -53.12
N ALA A 373 2.23 -4.58 -53.15
CA ALA A 373 3.46 -4.34 -53.93
C ALA A 373 3.19 -4.24 -55.45
N ASN A 374 2.25 -5.02 -55.96
CA ASN A 374 1.82 -4.98 -57.36
C ASN A 374 0.97 -3.74 -57.66
N GLN A 375 0.12 -3.30 -56.73
CA GLN A 375 -0.62 -2.04 -56.87
C GLN A 375 0.30 -0.81 -56.84
N ARG A 376 1.35 -0.85 -56.02
CA ARG A 376 2.39 0.19 -55.97
C ARG A 376 3.17 0.25 -57.28
N SER A 377 3.63 -0.88 -57.82
CA SER A 377 4.33 -0.90 -59.11
C SER A 377 3.41 -0.46 -60.26
N GLY A 378 2.15 -0.87 -60.26
CA GLY A 378 1.15 -0.46 -61.26
C GLY A 378 0.90 1.05 -61.33
N ARG A 379 1.37 1.85 -60.36
CA ARG A 379 1.25 3.33 -60.40
C ARG A 379 2.09 3.97 -61.51
N CYS A 380 3.16 3.33 -61.96
CA CYS A 380 3.98 3.82 -63.06
C CYS A 380 3.56 3.33 -64.45
N GLY A 381 2.69 2.32 -64.56
CA GLY A 381 2.23 1.74 -65.83
C GLY A 381 0.97 2.37 -66.43
N ARG A 382 0.56 3.57 -65.96
CA ARG A 382 -0.74 4.17 -66.32
C ARG A 382 -0.73 5.04 -67.57
N VAL A 383 0.38 5.72 -67.85
CA VAL A 383 0.48 6.71 -68.94
C VAL A 383 1.42 6.22 -70.03
N ALA A 384 2.49 5.53 -69.66
CA ALA A 384 3.49 4.94 -70.55
C ALA A 384 4.20 3.79 -69.82
N ALA A 385 5.10 3.08 -70.52
CA ALA A 385 5.96 2.07 -69.90
C ALA A 385 6.82 2.71 -68.80
N GLY A 386 6.87 2.04 -67.64
CA GLY A 386 7.49 2.56 -66.42
C GLY A 386 8.37 1.53 -65.72
N ILE A 387 9.16 1.98 -64.75
CA ILE A 387 10.10 1.14 -63.98
C ILE A 387 9.76 1.24 -62.49
N CYS A 388 9.65 0.10 -61.83
CA CYS A 388 9.49 -0.02 -60.38
C CYS A 388 10.75 -0.65 -59.77
N ILE A 389 11.43 0.09 -58.90
CA ILE A 389 12.53 -0.42 -58.10
C ILE A 389 12.01 -0.86 -56.74
N ARG A 390 12.17 -2.14 -56.40
CA ARG A 390 11.88 -2.73 -55.08
C ARG A 390 13.17 -2.83 -54.28
N LEU A 391 13.22 -2.25 -53.08
CA LEU A 391 14.44 -2.27 -52.23
C LEU A 391 14.57 -3.53 -51.36
N TYR A 392 14.05 -4.64 -51.86
CA TYR A 392 14.06 -5.97 -51.27
C TYR A 392 14.31 -6.99 -52.38
N ASP A 393 14.73 -8.20 -52.05
CA ASP A 393 14.97 -9.25 -53.04
C ASP A 393 13.66 -9.92 -53.50
N GLU A 394 13.76 -10.72 -54.56
CA GLU A 394 12.62 -11.41 -55.17
C GLU A 394 12.09 -12.54 -54.28
N ASP A 395 12.96 -13.20 -53.50
CA ASP A 395 12.54 -14.26 -52.57
C ASP A 395 11.70 -13.68 -51.43
N ASP A 396 12.06 -12.51 -50.91
CA ASP A 396 11.28 -11.75 -49.95
C ASP A 396 9.91 -11.38 -50.52
N PHE A 397 9.84 -10.99 -51.81
CA PHE A 397 8.56 -10.75 -52.48
C PHE A 397 7.69 -12.01 -52.52
N ASN A 398 8.26 -13.13 -52.97
CA ASN A 398 7.56 -14.41 -53.15
C ASN A 398 7.07 -14.99 -51.80
N ASN A 399 7.81 -14.75 -50.72
CA ASN A 399 7.45 -15.21 -49.37
C ASN A 399 6.44 -14.32 -48.63
N ARG A 400 6.09 -13.13 -49.16
CA ARG A 400 5.05 -12.26 -48.57
C ARG A 400 3.66 -12.85 -48.75
N PRO A 401 2.70 -12.52 -47.86
CA PRO A 401 1.31 -12.91 -48.05
C PRO A 401 0.74 -12.32 -49.33
N ALA A 402 -0.08 -13.09 -50.05
CA ALA A 402 -0.69 -12.65 -51.31
C ALA A 402 -1.56 -11.38 -51.14
N PHE A 403 -2.29 -11.29 -50.02
CA PHE A 403 -3.23 -10.20 -49.73
C PHE A 403 -3.03 -9.65 -48.32
N THR A 404 -3.35 -8.37 -48.14
CA THR A 404 -3.38 -7.72 -46.83
C THR A 404 -4.60 -8.20 -46.03
N ASP A 405 -4.46 -8.41 -44.72
CA ASP A 405 -5.57 -8.80 -43.86
C ASP A 405 -6.73 -7.77 -43.93
N PRO A 406 -7.99 -8.23 -44.10
CA PRO A 406 -9.15 -7.34 -44.13
C PRO A 406 -9.36 -6.64 -42.79
N GLU A 407 -9.97 -5.47 -42.80
CA GLU A 407 -10.11 -4.62 -41.60
C GLU A 407 -10.84 -5.31 -40.44
N VAL A 408 -11.80 -6.19 -40.76
CA VAL A 408 -12.57 -7.01 -39.80
C VAL A 408 -11.68 -7.90 -38.92
N LEU A 409 -10.48 -8.26 -39.38
CA LEU A 409 -9.52 -9.09 -38.63
C LEU A 409 -8.50 -8.27 -37.83
N ARG A 410 -8.53 -6.93 -37.91
CA ARG A 410 -7.51 -6.05 -37.32
C ARG A 410 -8.06 -4.86 -36.56
N THR A 411 -9.38 -4.81 -36.33
CA THR A 411 -10.07 -3.74 -35.59
C THR A 411 -10.92 -4.30 -34.43
N ASN A 412 -11.37 -3.43 -33.53
CA ASN A 412 -12.33 -3.81 -32.50
C ASN A 412 -13.75 -3.91 -33.11
N LEU A 413 -14.49 -4.97 -32.76
CA LEU A 413 -15.78 -5.29 -33.38
C LEU A 413 -17.00 -4.76 -32.61
N ALA A 414 -16.83 -4.03 -31.51
CA ALA A 414 -17.94 -3.60 -30.65
C ALA A 414 -18.98 -2.75 -31.41
N SER A 415 -18.55 -1.80 -32.24
CA SER A 415 -19.45 -0.97 -33.06
C SER A 415 -20.30 -1.84 -34.02
N VAL A 416 -19.66 -2.80 -34.68
CA VAL A 416 -20.32 -3.73 -35.60
C VAL A 416 -21.30 -4.64 -34.86
N ILE A 417 -20.88 -5.26 -33.76
CA ILE A 417 -21.73 -6.15 -32.96
C ILE A 417 -22.94 -5.40 -32.41
N LEU A 418 -22.77 -4.13 -32.01
CA LEU A 418 -23.86 -3.28 -31.57
C LEU A 418 -24.87 -3.02 -32.70
N GLN A 419 -24.38 -2.67 -33.89
CA GLN A 419 -25.23 -2.49 -35.08
C GLN A 419 -25.96 -3.79 -35.46
N MET A 420 -25.29 -4.94 -35.42
CA MET A 420 -25.91 -6.26 -35.69
C MET A 420 -27.02 -6.58 -34.72
N SER A 421 -26.78 -6.30 -33.43
CA SER A 421 -27.74 -6.52 -32.37
C SER A 421 -28.96 -5.61 -32.54
N ALA A 422 -28.74 -4.34 -32.88
CA ALA A 422 -29.82 -3.38 -33.15
C ALA A 422 -30.66 -3.77 -34.39
N LEU A 423 -30.02 -4.23 -35.46
CA LEU A 423 -30.67 -4.68 -36.70
C LEU A 423 -31.23 -6.11 -36.64
N LYS A 424 -31.01 -6.83 -35.52
CA LYS A 424 -31.40 -8.23 -35.31
C LYS A 424 -30.88 -9.16 -36.41
N LEU A 425 -29.58 -9.10 -36.70
CA LEU A 425 -28.91 -9.89 -37.75
C LEU A 425 -28.38 -11.26 -37.27
N GLY A 426 -28.62 -11.60 -36.00
CA GLY A 426 -28.22 -12.87 -35.41
C GLY A 426 -26.79 -12.87 -34.85
N ASN A 427 -26.26 -14.06 -34.58
CA ASN A 427 -24.93 -14.23 -33.97
C ASN A 427 -23.83 -13.80 -34.96
N PRO A 428 -22.90 -12.90 -34.57
CA PRO A 428 -21.79 -12.47 -35.41
C PRO A 428 -20.93 -13.60 -35.99
N ALA A 429 -20.80 -14.73 -35.27
CA ALA A 429 -20.04 -15.89 -35.76
C ALA A 429 -20.73 -16.64 -36.92
N LYS A 430 -22.06 -16.50 -37.05
CA LYS A 430 -22.87 -17.10 -38.13
C LYS A 430 -23.22 -16.10 -39.23
N PHE A 431 -22.90 -14.83 -39.03
CA PHE A 431 -23.14 -13.81 -40.04
C PHE A 431 -22.23 -14.06 -41.24
N PRO A 432 -22.72 -13.92 -42.47
CA PRO A 432 -21.94 -14.18 -43.66
C PRO A 432 -20.95 -13.03 -43.88
N PHE A 433 -19.84 -13.02 -43.15
CA PHE A 433 -18.67 -12.22 -43.51
C PHE A 433 -17.90 -12.95 -44.61
N ILE A 434 -17.20 -12.21 -45.48
CA ILE A 434 -16.27 -12.81 -46.45
C ILE A 434 -15.12 -13.50 -45.71
N ASN A 435 -14.55 -12.82 -44.72
CA ASN A 435 -13.61 -13.39 -43.77
C ASN A 435 -14.20 -13.27 -42.36
N PRO A 436 -14.76 -14.36 -41.80
CA PRO A 436 -15.34 -14.34 -40.47
C PRO A 436 -14.30 -13.96 -39.40
N PRO A 437 -14.63 -13.04 -38.47
CA PRO A 437 -13.73 -12.70 -37.39
C PRO A 437 -13.58 -13.85 -36.39
N PRO A 438 -12.37 -14.05 -35.81
CA PRO A 438 -12.15 -15.06 -34.79
C PRO A 438 -13.05 -14.86 -33.57
N GLN A 439 -13.47 -15.96 -32.94
CA GLN A 439 -14.35 -15.93 -31.75
C GLN A 439 -13.79 -15.08 -30.61
N LYS A 440 -12.45 -15.01 -30.47
CA LYS A 440 -11.77 -14.18 -29.46
C LYS A 440 -12.06 -12.68 -29.65
N MET A 441 -12.10 -12.19 -30.88
CA MET A 441 -12.43 -10.77 -31.19
C MET A 441 -13.91 -10.48 -30.96
N ILE A 442 -14.78 -11.43 -31.31
CA ILE A 442 -16.23 -11.33 -31.05
C ILE A 442 -16.48 -11.22 -29.54
N ASN A 443 -15.88 -12.12 -28.75
CA ASN A 443 -16.01 -12.12 -27.29
C ASN A 443 -15.49 -10.82 -26.67
N ASP A 444 -14.38 -10.28 -27.17
CA ASP A 444 -13.84 -9.01 -26.70
C ASP A 444 -14.75 -7.82 -27.03
N GLY A 445 -15.33 -7.79 -28.23
CA GLY A 445 -16.35 -6.81 -28.60
C GLY A 445 -17.56 -6.85 -27.68
N TYR A 446 -18.08 -8.04 -27.36
CA TYR A 446 -19.15 -8.19 -26.35
C TYR A 446 -18.74 -7.73 -24.96
N ARG A 447 -17.50 -8.01 -24.52
CA ARG A 447 -16.99 -7.51 -23.23
C ARG A 447 -16.92 -5.99 -23.18
N LEU A 448 -16.55 -5.33 -24.29
CA LEU A 448 -16.58 -3.88 -24.36
C LEU A 448 -18.01 -3.35 -24.32
N LEU A 449 -18.95 -3.99 -25.02
CA LEU A 449 -20.36 -3.60 -24.97
C LEU A 449 -20.97 -3.80 -23.57
N ASP A 450 -20.60 -4.88 -22.88
CA ASP A 450 -20.99 -5.14 -21.48
C ASP A 450 -20.39 -4.08 -20.54
N GLU A 451 -19.12 -3.72 -20.73
CA GLU A 451 -18.44 -2.62 -20.02
C GLU A 451 -19.17 -1.27 -20.20
N LEU A 452 -19.75 -1.03 -21.38
CA LEU A 452 -20.54 0.18 -21.67
C LEU A 452 -22.00 0.09 -21.23
N GLY A 453 -22.44 -1.04 -20.68
CA GLY A 453 -23.83 -1.34 -20.35
C GLY A 453 -24.75 -1.47 -21.58
N ALA A 454 -24.17 -1.66 -22.77
CA ALA A 454 -24.88 -1.77 -24.04
C ALA A 454 -25.48 -3.16 -24.29
N VAL A 455 -24.96 -4.19 -23.62
CA VAL A 455 -25.50 -5.55 -23.61
C VAL A 455 -25.58 -6.09 -22.18
N ASP A 456 -26.46 -7.06 -21.95
CA ASP A 456 -26.53 -7.81 -20.69
C ASP A 456 -25.54 -9.00 -20.68
N LYS A 457 -25.50 -9.73 -19.56
CA LYS A 457 -24.66 -10.95 -19.40
C LYS A 457 -25.02 -12.05 -20.39
N GLN A 458 -26.25 -12.05 -20.91
CA GLN A 458 -26.76 -12.97 -21.94
C GLN A 458 -26.49 -12.47 -23.37
N ARG A 459 -25.79 -11.34 -23.53
CA ARG A 459 -25.43 -10.69 -24.81
C ARG A 459 -26.63 -10.09 -25.56
N ASN A 460 -27.73 -9.82 -24.89
CA ASN A 460 -28.86 -9.10 -25.47
C ASN A 460 -28.63 -7.59 -25.37
N ILE A 461 -29.07 -6.85 -26.38
CA ILE A 461 -28.97 -5.39 -26.39
C ILE A 461 -29.89 -4.76 -25.33
N THR A 462 -29.31 -3.91 -24.48
CA THR A 462 -30.02 -3.14 -23.44
C THR A 462 -30.66 -1.88 -24.02
N GLU A 463 -31.42 -1.13 -23.21
CA GLU A 463 -31.94 0.18 -23.65
C GLU A 463 -30.82 1.19 -23.93
N VAL A 464 -29.77 1.20 -23.08
CA VAL A 464 -28.54 1.97 -23.34
C VAL A 464 -27.96 1.56 -24.68
N GLY A 465 -27.81 0.25 -24.95
CA GLY A 465 -27.30 -0.24 -26.24
C GLY A 465 -28.12 0.22 -27.44
N ARG A 466 -29.46 0.25 -27.32
CA ARG A 466 -30.34 0.76 -28.38
C ARG A 466 -30.11 2.25 -28.64
N GLN A 467 -29.99 3.06 -27.58
CA GLN A 467 -29.68 4.49 -27.71
C GLN A 467 -28.31 4.71 -28.36
N LEU A 468 -27.28 3.97 -27.91
CA LEU A 468 -25.93 4.04 -28.49
C LEU A 468 -25.93 3.69 -29.99
N SER A 469 -26.69 2.68 -30.40
CA SER A 469 -26.73 2.23 -31.81
C SER A 469 -27.29 3.27 -32.80
N LYS A 470 -28.02 4.28 -32.30
CA LYS A 470 -28.58 5.38 -33.10
C LYS A 470 -27.57 6.51 -33.34
N LEU A 471 -26.44 6.52 -32.62
CA LEU A 471 -25.41 7.54 -32.74
C LEU A 471 -24.31 7.08 -33.71
N PRO A 472 -23.93 7.88 -34.72
CA PRO A 472 -23.00 7.51 -35.79
C PRO A 472 -21.53 7.78 -35.39
N ILE A 473 -21.15 7.28 -34.21
CA ILE A 473 -19.82 7.44 -33.60
C ILE A 473 -19.45 6.18 -32.81
N ASP A 474 -18.19 6.10 -32.33
CA ASP A 474 -17.72 4.96 -31.53
C ASP A 474 -18.60 4.75 -30.27
N PRO A 475 -18.97 3.51 -29.92
CA PRO A 475 -19.82 3.23 -28.76
C PRO A 475 -19.30 3.82 -27.43
N LYS A 476 -17.98 3.91 -27.23
CA LYS A 476 -17.39 4.54 -26.04
C LYS A 476 -17.71 6.02 -25.99
N ILE A 477 -17.54 6.71 -27.11
CA ILE A 477 -17.83 8.16 -27.24
C ILE A 477 -19.35 8.40 -27.09
N ALA A 478 -20.16 7.54 -27.70
CA ALA A 478 -21.62 7.60 -27.55
C ALA A 478 -22.05 7.42 -26.08
N ARG A 479 -21.40 6.53 -25.32
CA ARG A 479 -21.68 6.34 -23.89
C ARG A 479 -21.36 7.57 -23.07
N MET A 480 -20.32 8.33 -23.42
CA MET A 480 -20.02 9.61 -22.78
C MET A 480 -21.18 10.60 -22.93
N LEU A 481 -21.79 10.68 -24.13
CA LEU A 481 -22.92 11.59 -24.37
C LEU A 481 -24.13 11.23 -23.49
N LEU A 482 -24.49 9.94 -23.43
CA LEU A 482 -25.59 9.51 -22.55
C LEU A 482 -25.29 9.80 -21.07
N ALA A 483 -24.06 9.54 -20.62
CA ALA A 483 -23.62 9.88 -19.27
C ALA A 483 -23.58 11.39 -19.03
N GLY A 484 -23.28 12.20 -20.05
CA GLY A 484 -23.31 13.66 -19.98
C GLY A 484 -24.72 14.18 -19.68
N ALA A 485 -25.75 13.55 -20.23
CA ALA A 485 -27.14 13.86 -19.88
C ALA A 485 -27.44 13.50 -18.40
N GLU A 486 -26.99 12.33 -17.93
CA GLU A 486 -27.15 11.88 -16.54
C GLU A 486 -26.43 12.78 -15.53
N GLN A 487 -25.24 13.29 -15.89
CA GLN A 487 -24.41 14.15 -15.04
C GLN A 487 -24.71 15.65 -15.18
N ASN A 488 -25.66 16.04 -16.04
CA ASN A 488 -25.97 17.45 -16.37
C ASN A 488 -24.75 18.22 -16.96
N SER A 489 -24.01 17.57 -17.86
CA SER A 489 -22.83 18.09 -18.60
C SER A 489 -22.87 17.81 -20.10
N LEU A 490 -24.07 17.55 -20.66
CA LEU A 490 -24.25 17.15 -22.05
C LEU A 490 -23.68 18.17 -23.05
N THR A 491 -23.79 19.47 -22.78
CA THR A 491 -23.30 20.54 -23.66
C THR A 491 -21.79 20.47 -23.84
N GLU A 492 -21.04 20.34 -22.74
CA GLU A 492 -19.57 20.25 -22.73
C GLU A 492 -19.08 18.91 -23.27
N VAL A 493 -19.74 17.82 -22.87
CA VAL A 493 -19.38 16.46 -23.32
C VAL A 493 -19.66 16.31 -24.82
N LEU A 494 -20.69 16.96 -25.37
CA LEU A 494 -20.94 17.00 -26.82
C LEU A 494 -19.80 17.67 -27.59
N ILE A 495 -19.27 18.79 -27.08
CA ILE A 495 -18.09 19.46 -27.66
C ILE A 495 -16.90 18.52 -27.68
N ILE A 496 -16.65 17.81 -26.58
CA ILE A 496 -15.53 16.88 -26.46
C ILE A 496 -15.73 15.65 -27.37
N ALA A 497 -16.89 15.00 -27.29
CA ALA A 497 -17.22 13.81 -28.08
C ALA A 497 -17.13 14.04 -29.58
N SER A 498 -17.59 15.21 -30.04
CA SER A 498 -17.45 15.62 -31.44
C SER A 498 -15.99 15.87 -31.84
N ALA A 499 -15.15 16.39 -30.93
CA ALA A 499 -13.71 16.56 -31.16
C ALA A 499 -12.99 15.21 -31.28
N LEU A 500 -13.30 14.26 -30.40
CA LEU A 500 -12.73 12.91 -30.39
C LEU A 500 -13.13 12.09 -31.64
N SER A 501 -14.19 12.49 -32.33
CA SER A 501 -14.68 11.82 -33.55
C SER A 501 -14.02 12.31 -34.83
N ILE A 502 -13.12 13.29 -34.75
CA ILE A 502 -12.40 13.86 -35.90
C ILE A 502 -10.89 13.87 -35.66
N GLN A 503 -10.13 14.19 -36.70
CA GLN A 503 -8.72 14.49 -36.54
C GLN A 503 -8.54 15.83 -35.80
N ASP A 504 -7.55 15.90 -34.89
CA ASP A 504 -7.27 17.11 -34.11
C ASP A 504 -7.11 18.34 -35.03
N PRO A 505 -7.89 19.42 -34.78
CA PRO A 505 -7.83 20.65 -35.57
C PRO A 505 -6.52 21.42 -35.39
N ARG A 506 -5.75 21.16 -34.33
CA ARG A 506 -4.45 21.78 -34.10
C ARG A 506 -3.40 21.21 -35.04
N GLU A 507 -2.74 22.11 -35.76
CA GLU A 507 -1.63 21.80 -36.65
C GLU A 507 -0.32 22.10 -35.92
N ARG A 508 0.63 21.17 -35.95
CA ARG A 508 1.96 21.38 -35.35
C ARG A 508 3.02 21.09 -36.41
N PRO A 509 3.21 22.00 -37.39
CA PRO A 509 4.19 21.82 -38.46
C PRO A 509 5.59 21.65 -37.87
N MET A 510 6.41 20.76 -38.46
CA MET A 510 7.72 20.44 -37.90
C MET A 510 8.70 21.62 -37.90
N ASP A 511 8.61 22.49 -38.90
CA ASP A 511 9.39 23.72 -39.06
C ASP A 511 8.94 24.84 -38.09
N LYS A 512 7.74 24.73 -37.51
CA LYS A 512 7.13 25.76 -36.66
C LYS A 512 6.56 25.20 -35.36
N GLN A 513 7.17 24.14 -34.84
CA GLN A 513 6.67 23.46 -33.64
C GLN A 513 6.56 24.40 -32.44
N GLN A 514 7.60 25.22 -32.19
CA GLN A 514 7.62 26.14 -31.06
C GLN A 514 6.54 27.22 -31.18
N ALA A 515 6.40 27.85 -32.35
CA ALA A 515 5.36 28.84 -32.60
C ALA A 515 3.95 28.25 -32.49
N ALA A 516 3.74 27.02 -32.96
CA ALA A 516 2.47 26.30 -32.79
C ALA A 516 2.18 26.00 -31.32
N ASP A 517 3.17 25.52 -30.56
CA ASP A 517 3.04 25.22 -29.13
C ASP A 517 2.72 26.48 -28.31
N GLU A 518 3.34 27.60 -28.65
CA GLU A 518 3.04 28.92 -28.06
C GLU A 518 1.62 29.38 -28.40
N ALA A 519 1.21 29.30 -29.67
CA ALA A 519 -0.14 29.67 -30.11
C ALA A 519 -1.23 28.82 -29.44
N HIS A 520 -0.94 27.53 -29.19
CA HIS A 520 -1.88 26.58 -28.59
C HIS A 520 -1.84 26.57 -27.06
N SER A 521 -0.85 27.20 -26.44
CA SER A 521 -0.66 27.23 -24.99
C SER A 521 -1.88 27.77 -24.23
N LYS A 522 -2.55 28.79 -24.79
CA LYS A 522 -3.77 29.41 -24.24
C LYS A 522 -4.96 28.46 -24.10
N TYR A 523 -4.95 27.34 -24.82
CA TYR A 523 -6.00 26.32 -24.72
C TYR A 523 -5.66 25.25 -23.68
N LYS A 524 -4.42 25.18 -23.18
CA LYS A 524 -4.02 24.15 -22.24
C LYS A 524 -4.79 24.27 -20.93
N ASP A 525 -4.98 23.14 -20.28
CA ASP A 525 -5.49 23.05 -18.94
C ASP A 525 -4.56 22.16 -18.13
N GLU A 526 -4.19 22.58 -16.92
CA GLU A 526 -3.23 21.82 -16.10
C GLU A 526 -3.78 20.47 -15.63
N ARG A 527 -5.11 20.28 -15.67
CA ARG A 527 -5.78 19.09 -15.16
C ARG A 527 -6.38 18.22 -16.26
N SER A 528 -6.61 18.72 -17.49
CA SER A 528 -7.31 17.96 -18.53
C SER A 528 -7.09 18.43 -19.96
N ASP A 529 -6.57 17.53 -20.80
CA ASP A 529 -6.53 17.77 -22.25
C ASP A 529 -7.93 17.83 -22.89
N PHE A 530 -8.97 17.25 -22.25
CA PHE A 530 -10.34 17.32 -22.75
C PHE A 530 -10.91 18.75 -22.62
N ILE A 531 -10.60 19.44 -21.52
CA ILE A 531 -10.99 20.84 -21.32
C ILE A 531 -10.33 21.75 -22.36
N ALA A 532 -9.16 21.38 -22.89
CA ALA A 532 -8.53 22.14 -23.97
C ALA A 532 -9.39 22.21 -25.23
N PHE A 533 -10.20 21.18 -25.52
CA PHE A 533 -11.16 21.22 -26.61
C PHE A 533 -12.28 22.22 -26.33
N ILE A 534 -12.82 22.27 -25.12
CA ILE A 534 -13.86 23.26 -24.76
C ILE A 534 -13.30 24.69 -24.91
N LYS A 535 -12.09 24.95 -24.39
CA LYS A 535 -11.42 26.26 -24.53
C LYS A 535 -11.23 26.65 -26.00
N LEU A 536 -10.72 25.72 -26.82
CA LEU A 536 -10.53 25.95 -28.25
C LEU A 536 -11.85 26.19 -28.97
N TRP A 537 -12.88 25.41 -28.66
CA TRP A 537 -14.22 25.52 -29.25
C TRP A 537 -14.85 26.88 -28.96
N ASN A 538 -14.85 27.30 -27.69
CA ASN A 538 -15.41 28.58 -27.26
C ASN A 538 -14.66 29.74 -27.91
N HIS A 539 -13.33 29.68 -27.94
CA HIS A 539 -12.50 30.68 -28.57
C HIS A 539 -12.74 30.76 -30.09
N TYR A 540 -12.84 29.63 -30.77
CA TYR A 540 -13.14 29.61 -32.21
C TYR A 540 -14.52 30.21 -32.51
N HIS A 541 -15.55 29.87 -31.72
CA HIS A 541 -16.90 30.39 -31.90
C HIS A 541 -17.03 31.88 -31.56
N ASP A 542 -16.29 32.37 -30.57
CA ASP A 542 -16.11 33.81 -30.32
C ASP A 542 -15.58 34.52 -31.58
N LYS A 543 -14.45 34.04 -32.13
CA LYS A 543 -13.86 34.63 -33.33
C LYS A 543 -14.76 34.49 -34.56
N LYS A 544 -15.49 33.40 -34.70
CA LYS A 544 -16.47 33.21 -35.80
C LYS A 544 -17.61 34.22 -35.76
N LYS A 545 -18.04 34.68 -34.58
CA LYS A 545 -19.08 35.73 -34.45
C LYS A 545 -18.59 37.10 -34.92
N HIS A 546 -17.31 37.41 -34.69
CA HIS A 546 -16.75 38.75 -34.93
C HIS A 546 -15.97 38.90 -36.25
N LEU A 547 -15.52 37.80 -36.86
CA LEU A 547 -14.73 37.82 -38.10
C LEU A 547 -15.55 37.36 -39.29
N SER A 548 -15.36 38.02 -40.44
CA SER A 548 -15.85 37.49 -41.73
C SER A 548 -15.16 36.16 -42.06
N GLN A 549 -15.77 35.32 -42.88
CA GLN A 549 -15.25 33.98 -43.20
C GLN A 549 -13.80 33.99 -43.72
N ASN A 550 -13.45 34.97 -44.56
CA ASN A 550 -12.08 35.14 -45.06
C ASN A 550 -11.09 35.53 -43.95
N LYS A 551 -11.48 36.46 -43.07
CA LYS A 551 -10.66 36.85 -41.91
C LYS A 551 -10.51 35.70 -40.92
N LEU A 552 -11.57 34.92 -40.69
CA LEU A 552 -11.54 33.73 -39.83
C LEU A 552 -10.61 32.64 -40.39
N ARG A 553 -10.63 32.41 -41.71
CA ARG A 553 -9.71 31.46 -42.36
C ARG A 553 -8.25 31.89 -42.22
N LYS A 554 -7.97 33.19 -42.40
CA LYS A 554 -6.64 33.77 -42.16
C LYS A 554 -6.21 33.62 -40.70
N TYR A 555 -7.10 33.94 -39.76
CA TYR A 555 -6.87 33.78 -38.33
C TYR A 555 -6.53 32.33 -37.95
N CYS A 556 -7.29 31.35 -38.44
CA CYS A 556 -7.01 29.94 -38.19
C CYS A 556 -5.60 29.56 -38.66
N LYS A 557 -5.21 29.99 -39.87
CA LYS A 557 -3.87 29.75 -40.41
C LYS A 557 -2.76 30.38 -39.54
N GLU A 558 -2.95 31.62 -39.08
CA GLU A 558 -2.00 32.32 -38.19
C GLU A 558 -1.88 31.65 -36.80
N GLN A 559 -2.93 30.97 -36.34
CA GLN A 559 -2.96 30.28 -35.05
C GLN A 559 -2.65 28.77 -35.16
N PHE A 560 -2.16 28.31 -36.32
CA PHE A 560 -1.87 26.91 -36.57
C PHE A 560 -3.09 26.00 -36.32
N LEU A 561 -4.27 26.43 -36.80
CA LEU A 561 -5.52 25.70 -36.72
C LEU A 561 -6.05 25.39 -38.12
N SER A 562 -6.46 24.15 -38.32
CA SER A 562 -7.06 23.70 -39.57
C SER A 562 -8.51 24.16 -39.67
N PHE A 563 -8.78 25.19 -40.49
CA PHE A 563 -10.12 25.71 -40.71
C PHE A 563 -11.12 24.63 -41.17
N LEU A 564 -10.67 23.68 -41.99
CA LEU A 564 -11.51 22.58 -42.47
C LEU A 564 -11.89 21.61 -41.34
N ARG A 565 -10.94 21.22 -40.48
CA ARG A 565 -11.23 20.33 -39.34
C ARG A 565 -12.09 21.02 -38.28
N LEU A 566 -11.90 22.33 -38.06
CA LEU A 566 -12.79 23.12 -37.20
C LEU A 566 -14.23 23.17 -37.73
N ARG A 567 -14.40 23.28 -39.05
CA ARG A 567 -15.73 23.18 -39.67
C ARG A 567 -16.31 21.78 -39.52
N GLU A 568 -15.52 20.74 -39.78
CA GLU A 568 -15.95 19.35 -39.60
C GLU A 568 -16.34 19.06 -38.14
N TRP A 569 -15.60 19.58 -37.17
CA TRP A 569 -15.96 19.51 -35.75
C TRP A 569 -17.33 20.12 -35.50
N HIS A 570 -17.57 21.32 -36.05
CA HIS A 570 -18.85 21.99 -35.95
C HIS A 570 -19.99 21.18 -36.57
N ASP A 571 -19.76 20.61 -37.75
CA ASP A 571 -20.75 19.81 -38.47
C ASP A 571 -21.09 18.51 -37.68
N ILE A 572 -20.09 17.82 -37.11
CA ILE A 572 -20.28 16.65 -36.24
C ILE A 572 -21.08 17.04 -34.98
N HIS A 573 -20.71 18.14 -34.34
CA HIS A 573 -21.39 18.63 -33.14
C HIS A 573 -22.88 18.89 -33.43
N GLN A 574 -23.19 19.58 -34.54
CA GLN A 574 -24.58 19.86 -34.93
C GLN A 574 -25.35 18.56 -35.25
N GLN A 575 -24.74 17.62 -35.97
CA GLN A 575 -25.35 16.32 -36.24
C GLN A 575 -25.70 15.58 -34.95
N LEU A 576 -24.75 15.46 -34.03
CA LEU A 576 -24.96 14.79 -32.76
C LEU A 576 -25.97 15.55 -31.89
N HIS A 577 -25.94 16.89 -31.88
CA HIS A 577 -26.92 17.70 -31.15
C HIS A 577 -28.36 17.37 -31.58
N VAL A 578 -28.62 17.32 -32.89
CA VAL A 578 -29.94 16.96 -33.43
C VAL A 578 -30.35 15.56 -33.00
N GLN A 579 -29.44 14.58 -33.12
CA GLN A 579 -29.74 13.19 -32.75
C GLN A 579 -29.99 13.02 -31.25
N LEU A 580 -29.24 13.72 -30.40
CA LEU A 580 -29.44 13.69 -28.95
C LEU A 580 -30.77 14.36 -28.55
N ALA A 581 -31.17 15.42 -29.25
CA ALA A 581 -32.48 16.06 -29.07
C ALA A 581 -33.62 15.13 -29.51
N GLU A 582 -33.47 14.41 -30.63
CA GLU A 582 -34.42 13.38 -31.09
C GLU A 582 -34.55 12.21 -30.11
N LEU A 583 -33.48 11.90 -29.36
CA LEU A 583 -33.51 10.93 -28.25
C LEU A 583 -34.19 11.48 -26.98
N GLY A 584 -34.59 12.75 -26.96
CA GLY A 584 -35.23 13.40 -25.81
C GLY A 584 -34.27 13.80 -24.69
N LEU A 585 -32.96 13.86 -24.95
CA LEU A 585 -31.96 14.25 -23.96
C LEU A 585 -31.93 15.78 -23.80
N LYS A 586 -31.80 16.23 -22.54
CA LYS A 586 -31.77 17.66 -22.19
C LYS A 586 -30.34 18.18 -22.10
N PHE A 587 -30.09 19.33 -22.71
CA PHE A 587 -28.83 20.06 -22.61
C PHE A 587 -28.83 20.94 -21.36
N ASN A 588 -27.70 20.97 -20.64
CA ASN A 588 -27.54 21.79 -19.44
C ASN A 588 -27.50 23.29 -19.79
N GLN A 589 -28.15 24.11 -18.96
CA GLN A 589 -28.20 25.57 -19.12
C GLN A 589 -27.04 26.29 -18.39
N GLN A 590 -26.58 25.72 -17.28
CA GLN A 590 -25.42 26.20 -16.54
C GLN A 590 -24.18 25.41 -16.95
N GLU A 591 -23.01 26.06 -16.89
CA GLU A 591 -21.74 25.40 -17.16
C GLU A 591 -21.51 24.25 -16.18
N ALA A 592 -21.13 23.09 -16.71
CA ALA A 592 -20.89 21.92 -15.89
C ALA A 592 -19.59 22.00 -15.10
N SER A 593 -19.59 21.39 -13.91
CA SER A 593 -18.38 21.27 -13.10
C SER A 593 -17.37 20.32 -13.74
N TYR A 594 -16.09 20.48 -13.38
CA TYR A 594 -15.02 19.59 -13.82
C TYR A 594 -15.38 18.11 -13.56
N ASP A 595 -15.85 17.80 -12.35
CA ASP A 595 -16.20 16.44 -11.92
C ASP A 595 -17.34 15.86 -12.75
N SER A 596 -18.40 16.64 -13.03
CA SER A 596 -19.53 16.19 -13.83
C SER A 596 -19.11 15.81 -15.26
N ILE A 597 -18.30 16.67 -15.90
CA ILE A 597 -17.76 16.39 -17.24
C ILE A 597 -16.91 15.11 -17.22
N HIS A 598 -16.01 14.98 -16.25
CA HIS A 598 -15.05 13.86 -16.24
C HIS A 598 -15.69 12.54 -15.81
N ARG A 599 -16.72 12.56 -14.94
CA ARG A 599 -17.55 11.38 -14.64
C ARG A 599 -18.31 10.91 -15.88
N ALA A 600 -18.86 11.83 -16.68
CA ALA A 600 -19.50 11.49 -17.94
C ALA A 600 -18.52 10.87 -18.95
N LEU A 601 -17.32 11.44 -19.08
CA LEU A 601 -16.27 10.88 -19.94
C LEU A 601 -15.81 9.49 -19.46
N LEU A 602 -15.67 9.31 -18.14
CA LEU A 602 -15.21 8.07 -17.52
C LEU A 602 -16.13 6.88 -17.82
N ALA A 603 -17.43 7.11 -17.99
CA ALA A 603 -18.39 6.07 -18.37
C ALA A 603 -18.07 5.41 -19.73
N GLY A 604 -17.39 6.11 -20.64
CA GLY A 604 -16.90 5.55 -21.90
C GLY A 604 -15.44 5.05 -21.85
N LEU A 605 -14.71 5.33 -20.76
CA LEU A 605 -13.24 5.19 -20.68
C LEU A 605 -12.77 4.37 -19.47
N LEU A 606 -13.63 3.54 -18.87
CA LEU A 606 -13.29 2.71 -17.72
C LEU A 606 -12.06 1.83 -17.96
N SER A 607 -11.91 1.27 -19.15
CA SER A 607 -10.74 0.48 -19.55
C SER A 607 -9.46 1.30 -19.80
N HIS A 608 -9.54 2.63 -19.82
CA HIS A 608 -8.42 3.55 -20.07
C HIS A 608 -8.01 4.33 -18.81
N VAL A 609 -8.38 3.83 -17.63
CA VAL A 609 -7.92 4.36 -16.35
C VAL A 609 -6.55 3.79 -15.99
N ALA A 610 -5.68 4.63 -15.44
CA ALA A 610 -4.39 4.22 -14.91
C ALA A 610 -3.97 5.00 -13.66
N THR A 611 -3.15 4.36 -12.83
CA THR A 611 -2.56 4.95 -11.62
C THR A 611 -1.04 5.06 -11.77
N LYS A 612 -0.47 6.13 -11.24
CA LYS A 612 0.98 6.41 -11.32
C LYS A 612 1.74 5.43 -10.44
N THR A 613 2.71 4.71 -11.03
CA THR A 613 3.57 3.76 -10.30
C THR A 613 5.01 4.22 -10.19
N ASP A 614 5.47 5.09 -11.10
CA ASP A 614 6.80 5.72 -11.07
C ASP A 614 6.71 7.16 -11.65
N LYS A 615 7.83 7.89 -11.73
CA LYS A 615 7.90 9.30 -12.15
C LYS A 615 7.18 9.58 -13.48
N PHE A 616 7.37 8.70 -14.47
CA PHE A 616 6.76 8.81 -15.81
C PHE A 616 5.94 7.57 -16.21
N GLU A 617 5.84 6.56 -15.34
CA GLU A 617 5.15 5.30 -15.63
C GLU A 617 3.84 5.18 -14.86
N TYR A 618 2.82 4.73 -15.57
CA TYR A 618 1.48 4.45 -15.08
C TYR A 618 1.14 2.98 -15.29
N THR A 619 0.33 2.43 -14.39
CA THR A 619 -0.24 1.09 -14.49
C THR A 619 -1.75 1.19 -14.65
N GLY A 620 -2.25 0.71 -15.79
CA GLY A 620 -3.68 0.59 -16.07
C GLY A 620 -4.24 -0.78 -15.72
N GLY A 621 -5.52 -0.99 -16.05
CA GLY A 621 -6.15 -2.31 -15.93
C GLY A 621 -5.33 -3.41 -16.61
N ARG A 622 -5.38 -4.64 -16.06
CA ARG A 622 -4.61 -5.80 -16.55
C ARG A 622 -3.08 -5.61 -16.48
N ASN A 623 -2.61 -4.79 -15.55
CA ASN A 623 -1.19 -4.46 -15.36
C ASN A 623 -0.52 -3.83 -16.59
N LEU A 624 -1.29 -3.12 -17.43
CA LEU A 624 -0.76 -2.44 -18.61
C LEU A 624 0.14 -1.27 -18.18
N LYS A 625 1.41 -1.33 -18.56
CA LYS A 625 2.37 -0.24 -18.36
C LYS A 625 2.26 0.78 -19.48
N LEU A 626 2.10 2.05 -19.12
CA LEU A 626 1.93 3.14 -20.09
C LEU A 626 2.55 4.45 -19.59
N GLN A 627 2.74 5.38 -20.52
CA GLN A 627 3.23 6.74 -20.22
C GLN A 627 2.26 7.79 -20.78
N ILE A 628 2.21 8.96 -20.17
CA ILE A 628 1.47 10.09 -20.76
C ILE A 628 2.20 10.54 -22.03
N PHE A 629 1.47 10.83 -23.10
CA PHE A 629 2.08 11.34 -24.33
C PHE A 629 2.74 12.72 -24.09
N PRO A 630 3.98 12.98 -24.57
CA PRO A 630 4.71 14.22 -24.29
C PRO A 630 4.00 15.52 -24.70
N GLY A 631 3.07 15.45 -25.67
CA GLY A 631 2.26 16.60 -26.08
C GLY A 631 1.14 17.00 -25.11
N SER A 632 0.85 16.19 -24.09
CA SER A 632 -0.17 16.49 -23.07
C SER A 632 0.32 17.56 -22.10
N ALA A 633 -0.60 18.43 -21.63
CA ALA A 633 -0.29 19.38 -20.57
C ALA A 633 0.08 18.67 -19.24
N LEU A 634 -0.37 17.43 -19.06
CA LEU A 634 -0.15 16.65 -17.84
C LEU A 634 1.18 15.86 -17.83
N HIS A 635 1.92 15.82 -18.94
CA HIS A 635 3.13 14.99 -19.07
C HIS A 635 4.20 15.26 -18.01
N LYS A 636 4.43 16.54 -17.65
CA LYS A 636 5.50 16.92 -16.70
C LYS A 636 5.14 16.62 -15.25
N LYS A 637 3.99 17.10 -14.76
CA LYS A 637 3.57 16.92 -13.35
C LYS A 637 3.00 15.52 -13.12
N GLY A 638 2.14 15.04 -14.02
CA GLY A 638 1.50 13.73 -14.01
C GLY A 638 0.74 13.41 -12.71
N PRO A 639 -0.61 13.53 -12.67
CA PRO A 639 -1.38 13.25 -11.45
C PRO A 639 -1.35 11.76 -11.08
N LYS A 640 -1.76 11.43 -9.84
CA LYS A 640 -1.77 10.05 -9.34
C LYS A 640 -2.71 9.14 -10.14
N TRP A 641 -3.91 9.62 -10.47
CA TRP A 641 -4.89 8.89 -11.26
C TRP A 641 -5.21 9.65 -12.53
N ILE A 642 -5.29 8.91 -13.64
CA ILE A 642 -5.62 9.44 -14.95
C ILE A 642 -6.69 8.60 -15.64
N MET A 643 -7.45 9.27 -16.51
CA MET A 643 -8.15 8.63 -17.62
C MET A 643 -7.58 9.17 -18.95
N ALA A 644 -7.61 8.34 -19.99
CA ALA A 644 -7.15 8.71 -21.33
C ALA A 644 -8.21 8.42 -22.39
N ALA A 645 -8.35 9.28 -23.41
CA ALA A 645 -9.26 9.01 -24.52
C ALA A 645 -8.75 7.83 -25.36
N GLU A 646 -7.43 7.76 -25.58
CA GLU A 646 -6.79 6.77 -26.44
C GLU A 646 -5.55 6.17 -25.79
N LEU A 647 -5.35 4.87 -26.02
CA LEU A 647 -4.13 4.13 -25.71
C LEU A 647 -3.53 3.64 -27.04
N VAL A 648 -2.37 4.19 -27.41
CA VAL A 648 -1.73 3.93 -28.71
C VAL A 648 -0.31 3.42 -28.48
N GLU A 649 0.00 2.28 -29.08
CA GLU A 649 1.32 1.67 -29.04
C GLU A 649 2.11 2.01 -30.33
N THR A 650 3.23 2.71 -30.17
CA THR A 650 4.19 2.98 -31.23
C THR A 650 5.51 2.26 -30.96
N GLY A 651 6.38 2.85 -30.12
CA GLY A 651 7.53 2.16 -29.49
C GLY A 651 7.33 1.91 -27.99
N LYS A 652 6.49 2.73 -27.35
CA LYS A 652 5.95 2.53 -26.00
C LYS A 652 4.43 2.70 -26.06
N LEU A 653 3.73 2.23 -25.04
CA LEU A 653 2.31 2.48 -24.91
C LEU A 653 2.07 3.88 -24.33
N TYR A 654 1.44 4.75 -25.12
CA TYR A 654 1.15 6.13 -24.73
C TYR A 654 -0.35 6.35 -24.49
N ALA A 655 -0.68 6.98 -23.36
CA ALA A 655 -1.97 7.59 -23.10
C ALA A 655 -2.04 8.98 -23.75
N ARG A 656 -3.02 9.19 -24.63
CA ARG A 656 -3.26 10.45 -25.35
C ARG A 656 -4.59 11.05 -24.91
N ILE A 657 -4.63 12.38 -24.84
CA ILE A 657 -5.76 13.17 -24.36
C ILE A 657 -6.14 12.71 -22.95
N VAL A 658 -5.39 13.23 -21.97
CA VAL A 658 -5.39 12.74 -20.59
C VAL A 658 -6.03 13.75 -19.65
N ALA A 659 -6.71 13.25 -18.63
CA ALA A 659 -7.18 14.07 -17.51
C ALA A 659 -6.92 13.43 -16.15
N LYS A 660 -6.77 14.29 -15.14
CA LYS A 660 -6.82 13.89 -13.74
C LYS A 660 -8.22 13.40 -13.39
N ILE A 661 -8.30 12.29 -12.67
CA ILE A 661 -9.55 11.81 -12.06
C ILE A 661 -9.34 11.51 -10.58
N GLU A 662 -10.42 11.40 -9.83
CA GLU A 662 -10.40 10.86 -8.47
C GLU A 662 -10.89 9.40 -8.46
N PRO A 663 -10.28 8.50 -7.66
CA PRO A 663 -10.59 7.08 -7.69
C PRO A 663 -12.02 6.77 -7.24
N GLU A 664 -12.62 7.61 -6.39
CA GLU A 664 -13.99 7.40 -5.91
C GLU A 664 -15.05 7.53 -7.03
N TRP A 665 -14.69 8.14 -8.16
CA TRP A 665 -15.58 8.26 -9.32
C TRP A 665 -15.73 6.93 -10.06
N ILE A 666 -14.74 6.03 -9.94
CA ILE A 666 -14.66 4.81 -10.76
C ILE A 666 -15.68 3.78 -10.27
N GLU A 667 -15.77 3.52 -8.97
CA GLU A 667 -16.63 2.46 -8.42
C GLU A 667 -18.12 2.64 -8.77
N PRO A 668 -18.75 3.82 -8.59
CA PRO A 668 -20.16 4.00 -8.93
C PRO A 668 -20.46 3.86 -10.42
N ILE A 669 -19.53 4.27 -11.29
CA ILE A 669 -19.67 4.20 -12.75
C ILE A 669 -19.44 2.78 -13.26
N ALA A 670 -18.48 2.06 -12.67
CA ALA A 670 -18.17 0.69 -13.02
C ALA A 670 -19.25 -0.30 -12.54
N GLY A 671 -19.96 -0.01 -11.45
CA GLY A 671 -21.09 -0.81 -10.97
C GLY A 671 -20.72 -2.28 -10.72
N ASP A 672 -21.27 -3.19 -11.53
CA ASP A 672 -21.04 -4.64 -11.46
C ASP A 672 -19.70 -5.09 -12.06
N LEU A 673 -18.98 -4.20 -12.76
CA LEU A 673 -17.69 -4.50 -13.38
C LEU A 673 -16.54 -4.57 -12.36
N VAL A 674 -16.74 -4.04 -11.15
CA VAL A 674 -15.73 -4.11 -10.09
C VAL A 674 -15.77 -5.48 -9.40
N ARG A 675 -14.60 -6.00 -9.07
CA ARG A 675 -14.45 -7.17 -8.23
C ARG A 675 -14.25 -6.74 -6.80
N ARG A 676 -15.15 -7.20 -5.93
CA ARG A 676 -15.08 -7.01 -4.48
C ARG A 676 -14.46 -8.24 -3.84
N GLN A 677 -13.54 -8.03 -2.91
CA GLN A 677 -12.94 -9.07 -2.08
C GLN A 677 -13.03 -8.63 -0.63
N TYR A 678 -13.48 -9.55 0.23
CA TYR A 678 -13.64 -9.32 1.66
C TYR A 678 -12.56 -10.10 2.42
N SER A 679 -12.00 -9.48 3.44
CA SER A 679 -10.91 -10.06 4.25
C SER A 679 -11.11 -9.71 5.71
N ASP A 680 -10.58 -10.56 6.59
CA ASP A 680 -10.54 -10.34 8.04
C ASP A 680 -11.93 -10.02 8.63
N PRO A 681 -12.92 -10.92 8.46
CA PRO A 681 -14.21 -10.78 9.13
C PRO A 681 -14.02 -10.98 10.63
N HIS A 682 -14.37 -9.95 11.43
CA HIS A 682 -14.19 -9.97 12.88
C HIS A 682 -15.32 -9.21 13.59
N TRP A 683 -15.49 -9.49 14.87
CA TRP A 683 -16.44 -8.79 15.71
C TRP A 683 -15.87 -7.44 16.17
N GLU A 684 -16.71 -6.39 16.15
CA GLU A 684 -16.39 -5.13 16.80
C GLU A 684 -17.40 -4.80 17.91
N LYS A 685 -16.90 -4.72 19.15
CA LYS A 685 -17.67 -4.45 20.37
C LYS A 685 -18.55 -3.19 20.33
N LYS A 686 -17.98 -2.06 19.92
CA LYS A 686 -18.66 -0.74 19.93
C LYS A 686 -19.89 -0.67 19.01
N PRO A 687 -19.79 -1.00 17.71
CA PRO A 687 -20.96 -1.06 16.83
C PRO A 687 -21.82 -2.31 17.05
N ALA A 688 -21.32 -3.30 17.81
CA ALA A 688 -21.94 -4.61 18.03
C ALA A 688 -22.31 -5.32 16.71
N GLN A 689 -21.36 -5.37 15.78
CA GLN A 689 -21.53 -5.92 14.43
C GLN A 689 -20.27 -6.66 13.99
N VAL A 690 -20.45 -7.68 13.15
CA VAL A 690 -19.34 -8.28 12.39
C VAL A 690 -18.97 -7.35 11.24
N VAL A 691 -17.71 -6.94 11.23
CA VAL A 691 -17.13 -6.06 10.22
C VAL A 691 -16.09 -6.84 9.42
N ALA A 692 -15.83 -6.40 8.19
CA ALA A 692 -14.73 -6.91 7.38
C ALA A 692 -14.08 -5.75 6.61
N PHE A 693 -12.89 -6.02 6.07
CA PHE A 693 -12.24 -5.11 5.14
C PHE A 693 -12.53 -5.53 3.70
N GLU A 694 -13.13 -4.61 2.95
CA GLU A 694 -13.38 -4.73 1.52
C GLU A 694 -12.25 -4.10 0.71
N SER A 695 -11.79 -4.83 -0.30
CA SER A 695 -10.97 -4.29 -1.39
C SER A 695 -11.75 -4.37 -2.70
N VAL A 696 -11.65 -3.31 -3.50
CA VAL A 696 -12.38 -3.16 -4.76
C VAL A 696 -11.38 -2.93 -5.89
N SER A 697 -11.47 -3.74 -6.93
CA SER A 697 -10.61 -3.63 -8.11
C SER A 697 -11.41 -3.61 -9.41
N LEU A 698 -10.92 -2.87 -10.41
CA LEU A 698 -11.48 -2.85 -11.77
C LEU A 698 -10.44 -3.40 -12.73
N ASN A 699 -10.76 -4.51 -13.42
CA ASN A 699 -9.82 -5.17 -14.34
C ASN A 699 -8.45 -5.48 -13.68
N GLY A 700 -8.41 -5.78 -12.38
CA GLY A 700 -7.18 -6.02 -11.62
C GLY A 700 -6.45 -4.77 -11.11
N LEU A 701 -6.93 -3.56 -11.46
CA LEU A 701 -6.41 -2.31 -10.92
C LEU A 701 -7.11 -2.02 -9.57
N PRO A 702 -6.40 -1.94 -8.43
CA PRO A 702 -7.01 -1.66 -7.14
C PRO A 702 -7.50 -0.20 -7.08
N ILE A 703 -8.81 -0.02 -6.89
CA ILE A 703 -9.44 1.31 -6.73
C ILE A 703 -9.55 1.64 -5.24
N VAL A 704 -10.09 0.70 -4.46
CA VAL A 704 -10.21 0.79 -3.01
C VAL A 704 -9.36 -0.32 -2.42
N SER A 705 -8.30 0.04 -1.69
CA SER A 705 -7.39 -0.96 -1.13
C SER A 705 -7.94 -1.60 0.14
N ARG A 706 -8.61 -0.81 0.99
CA ARG A 706 -9.15 -1.28 2.28
C ARG A 706 -10.27 -0.33 2.75
N ARG A 707 -11.52 -0.77 2.69
CA ARG A 707 -12.70 -0.08 3.23
C ARG A 707 -13.35 -0.94 4.29
N ARG A 708 -13.61 -0.37 5.47
CA ARG A 708 -14.36 -1.04 6.52
C ARG A 708 -15.84 -1.11 6.15
N ILE A 709 -16.44 -2.29 6.26
CA ILE A 709 -17.84 -2.51 5.92
C ILE A 709 -18.55 -3.45 6.90
N HIS A 710 -19.88 -3.41 6.91
CA HIS A 710 -20.71 -4.37 7.64
C HIS A 710 -20.75 -5.70 6.88
N TYR A 711 -20.20 -6.75 7.50
CA TYR A 711 -20.03 -8.06 6.86
C TYR A 711 -21.28 -8.95 6.96
N GLY A 712 -22.15 -8.69 7.94
CA GLY A 712 -23.37 -9.47 8.19
C GLY A 712 -24.22 -9.79 6.95
N PRO A 713 -24.52 -8.83 6.05
CA PRO A 713 -25.32 -9.09 4.85
C PRO A 713 -24.57 -9.81 3.71
N ILE A 714 -23.24 -9.92 3.81
CA ILE A 714 -22.39 -10.48 2.75
C ILE A 714 -22.28 -11.98 2.90
N ASP A 715 -21.99 -12.44 4.11
CA ASP A 715 -21.94 -13.86 4.45
C ASP A 715 -22.60 -14.08 5.83
N PRO A 716 -23.95 -14.19 5.86
CA PRO A 716 -24.68 -14.31 7.11
C PRO A 716 -24.27 -15.52 7.97
N PRO A 717 -24.04 -16.73 7.42
CA PRO A 717 -23.58 -17.88 8.20
C PRO A 717 -22.25 -17.62 8.93
N VAL A 718 -21.25 -17.11 8.22
CA VAL A 718 -19.94 -16.82 8.83
C VAL A 718 -20.06 -15.69 9.86
N ALA A 719 -20.85 -14.66 9.56
CA ALA A 719 -21.08 -13.56 10.51
C ALA A 719 -21.85 -14.00 11.77
N ASN A 720 -22.79 -14.94 11.66
CA ASN A 720 -23.50 -15.50 12.81
C ASN A 720 -22.54 -16.30 13.71
N GLU A 721 -21.68 -17.12 13.12
CA GLU A 721 -20.67 -17.85 13.87
C GLU A 721 -19.72 -16.92 14.64
N ILE A 722 -19.16 -15.92 13.96
CA ILE A 722 -18.29 -14.91 14.59
C ILE A 722 -19.03 -14.15 15.69
N PHE A 723 -20.31 -13.79 15.46
CA PHE A 723 -21.13 -13.14 16.46
C PHE A 723 -21.29 -14.02 17.71
N ILE A 724 -21.65 -15.30 17.56
CA ILE A 724 -21.85 -16.19 18.71
C ILE A 724 -20.53 -16.39 19.47
N ARG A 725 -19.44 -16.72 18.76
CA ARG A 725 -18.14 -16.97 19.40
C ARG A 725 -17.62 -15.72 20.12
N SER A 726 -17.50 -14.59 19.45
CA SER A 726 -16.91 -13.41 20.08
C SER A 726 -17.87 -12.67 21.02
N ALA A 727 -19.13 -12.47 20.63
CA ALA A 727 -20.06 -11.65 21.43
C ALA A 727 -20.67 -12.42 22.61
N LEU A 728 -21.05 -13.70 22.43
CA LEU A 728 -21.78 -14.47 23.44
C LEU A 728 -20.87 -15.40 24.25
N VAL A 729 -19.95 -16.12 23.60
CA VAL A 729 -19.03 -17.08 24.26
C VAL A 729 -17.85 -16.35 24.91
N GLU A 730 -17.06 -15.59 24.15
CA GLU A 730 -15.91 -14.83 24.70
C GLU A 730 -16.37 -13.61 25.52
N GLY A 731 -17.51 -13.01 25.14
CA GLY A 731 -18.15 -11.94 25.90
C GLY A 731 -17.73 -10.54 25.53
N ASP A 732 -17.20 -10.35 24.33
CA ASP A 732 -16.77 -9.06 23.85
C ASP A 732 -17.96 -8.17 23.42
N TRP A 733 -18.98 -8.08 24.27
CA TRP A 733 -20.21 -7.35 23.97
C TRP A 733 -20.78 -6.68 25.22
N HIS A 734 -21.07 -5.37 25.11
CA HIS A 734 -21.74 -4.63 26.18
C HIS A 734 -23.24 -4.91 26.20
N CYS A 735 -23.62 -6.03 26.82
CA CYS A 735 -25.02 -6.46 26.96
C CYS A 735 -25.48 -6.34 28.42
N GLN A 736 -26.56 -5.58 28.66
CA GLN A 736 -27.16 -5.41 29.99
C GLN A 736 -28.28 -6.43 30.26
N ALA A 737 -28.33 -7.53 29.49
CA ALA A 737 -29.34 -8.55 29.64
C ALA A 737 -29.11 -9.41 30.89
N LYS A 738 -30.20 -9.80 31.55
CA LYS A 738 -30.15 -10.66 32.75
C LYS A 738 -29.44 -11.99 32.49
N PHE A 739 -29.73 -12.64 31.35
CA PHE A 739 -29.07 -13.92 31.01
C PHE A 739 -27.55 -13.75 30.85
N PHE A 740 -27.10 -12.65 30.24
CA PHE A 740 -25.69 -12.43 29.93
C PHE A 740 -24.89 -12.17 31.20
N GLN A 741 -25.43 -11.36 32.12
CA GLN A 741 -24.86 -11.13 33.45
C GLN A 741 -24.83 -12.41 34.29
N HIS A 742 -25.93 -13.19 34.27
CA HIS A 742 -26.01 -14.48 34.95
C HIS A 742 -24.96 -15.48 34.43
N ASN A 743 -24.89 -15.64 33.10
CA ASN A 743 -23.95 -16.56 32.46
C ASN A 743 -22.49 -16.18 32.74
N ARG A 744 -22.15 -14.88 32.66
CA ARG A 744 -20.81 -14.38 32.99
C ARG A 744 -20.42 -14.69 34.42
N ARG A 745 -21.29 -14.34 35.37
CA ARG A 745 -21.06 -14.61 36.79
C ARG A 745 -20.89 -16.10 37.07
N LEU A 746 -21.71 -16.95 36.44
CA LEU A 746 -21.64 -18.39 36.63
C LEU A 746 -20.36 -19.01 36.04
N ILE A 747 -19.89 -18.50 34.89
CA ILE A 747 -18.59 -18.89 34.31
C ILE A 747 -17.46 -18.46 35.23
N GLU A 748 -17.44 -17.20 35.68
CA GLU A 748 -16.44 -16.67 36.63
C GLU A 748 -16.39 -17.47 37.95
N GLU A 749 -17.55 -17.86 38.50
CA GLU A 749 -17.65 -18.70 39.70
C GLU A 749 -17.04 -20.10 39.48
N ILE A 750 -17.16 -20.68 38.28
CA ILE A 750 -16.61 -22.00 37.94
C ILE A 750 -15.11 -21.91 37.60
N GLU A 751 -14.66 -20.87 36.90
CA GLU A 751 -13.24 -20.58 36.65
C GLU A 751 -12.48 -20.38 37.97
N LEU A 752 -13.07 -19.68 38.94
CA LEU A 752 -12.50 -19.54 40.29
C LEU A 752 -12.38 -20.91 40.99
N LEU A 753 -13.33 -21.81 40.80
CA LEU A 753 -13.25 -23.18 41.31
C LEU A 753 -12.16 -24.00 40.61
N GLU A 754 -11.94 -23.83 39.30
CA GLU A 754 -10.82 -24.44 38.57
C GLU A 754 -9.46 -23.98 39.11
N GLN A 755 -9.33 -22.67 39.35
CA GLN A 755 -8.13 -22.07 39.91
C GLN A 755 -7.84 -22.59 41.33
N LYS A 756 -8.86 -22.65 42.19
CA LYS A 756 -8.73 -23.16 43.57
C LYS A 756 -8.47 -24.67 43.63
N SER A 757 -9.13 -25.46 42.78
CA SER A 757 -9.01 -26.93 42.76
C SER A 757 -7.86 -27.45 41.89
N ARG A 758 -7.18 -26.56 41.14
CA ARG A 758 -6.09 -26.87 40.20
C ARG A 758 -6.48 -27.97 39.19
N ARG A 759 -7.70 -27.90 38.67
CA ARG A 759 -8.29 -28.82 37.68
C ARG A 759 -8.87 -28.00 36.53
N ARG A 760 -8.41 -28.27 35.30
CA ARG A 760 -8.79 -27.55 34.04
C ARG A 760 -9.98 -28.20 33.32
N ASP A 761 -10.51 -29.27 33.89
CA ASP A 761 -11.59 -30.10 33.36
C ASP A 761 -12.90 -29.87 34.13
N VAL A 762 -13.06 -28.70 34.78
CA VAL A 762 -14.31 -28.37 35.47
C VAL A 762 -15.20 -27.59 34.51
N LEU A 763 -14.71 -26.54 33.84
CA LEU A 763 -15.48 -25.75 32.88
C LEU A 763 -15.51 -26.44 31.50
N VAL A 764 -16.68 -26.46 30.85
CA VAL A 764 -16.81 -26.91 29.46
C VAL A 764 -16.07 -25.99 28.48
N ASP A 765 -15.64 -26.54 27.35
CA ASP A 765 -14.91 -25.76 26.33
C ASP A 765 -15.80 -24.75 25.58
N ASP A 766 -15.14 -23.80 24.91
CA ASP A 766 -15.80 -22.76 24.11
C ASP A 766 -16.69 -23.34 22.99
N ASP A 767 -16.35 -24.52 22.47
CA ASP A 767 -17.16 -25.21 21.46
C ASP A 767 -18.48 -25.73 22.04
N THR A 768 -18.49 -26.21 23.28
CA THR A 768 -19.73 -26.57 23.98
C THR A 768 -20.62 -25.35 24.24
N LEU A 769 -20.03 -24.22 24.64
CA LEU A 769 -20.75 -22.95 24.81
C LEU A 769 -21.29 -22.42 23.47
N PHE A 770 -20.48 -22.50 22.42
CA PHE A 770 -20.88 -22.15 21.08
C PHE A 770 -22.07 -22.98 20.61
N ASP A 771 -22.02 -24.31 20.79
CA ASP A 771 -23.11 -25.22 20.44
C ASP A 771 -24.40 -24.94 21.23
N PHE A 772 -24.29 -24.55 22.50
CA PHE A 772 -25.43 -24.13 23.31
C PHE A 772 -26.14 -22.92 22.71
N TYR A 773 -25.39 -21.87 22.35
CA TYR A 773 -25.97 -20.66 21.76
C TYR A 773 -26.42 -20.91 20.32
N ARG A 774 -25.65 -21.63 19.51
CA ARG A 774 -25.98 -21.95 18.11
C ARG A 774 -27.29 -22.72 17.96
N LYS A 775 -27.58 -23.65 18.87
CA LYS A 775 -28.87 -24.38 18.88
C LYS A 775 -30.09 -23.49 19.13
N LYS A 776 -29.90 -22.31 19.72
CA LYS A 776 -30.98 -21.42 20.19
C LYS A 776 -31.10 -20.14 19.38
N VAL A 777 -29.98 -19.56 18.96
CA VAL A 777 -29.90 -18.29 18.22
C VAL A 777 -30.08 -18.59 16.72
N PRO A 778 -31.10 -18.02 16.05
CA PRO A 778 -31.30 -18.19 14.61
C PRO A 778 -30.12 -17.71 13.75
N ASP A 779 -29.86 -18.41 12.64
CA ASP A 779 -28.75 -18.13 11.70
C ASP A 779 -28.79 -16.73 11.06
N ASN A 780 -29.96 -16.07 11.03
CA ASN A 780 -30.11 -14.73 10.46
C ASN A 780 -29.72 -13.59 11.43
N ILE A 781 -29.30 -13.92 12.66
CA ILE A 781 -28.86 -12.96 13.67
C ILE A 781 -27.35 -12.78 13.58
N VAL A 782 -26.92 -11.64 13.05
CA VAL A 782 -25.50 -11.36 12.73
C VAL A 782 -24.96 -10.10 13.41
N ASN A 783 -25.77 -9.49 14.29
CA ASN A 783 -25.40 -8.29 15.05
C ASN A 783 -26.21 -8.14 16.34
N GLY A 784 -25.72 -7.31 17.25
CA GLY A 784 -26.36 -7.08 18.55
C GLY A 784 -27.77 -6.48 18.45
N ALA A 785 -28.05 -5.61 17.47
CA ALA A 785 -29.37 -5.00 17.31
C ALA A 785 -30.46 -6.02 16.94
N SER A 786 -30.15 -6.92 15.97
CA SER A 786 -31.05 -8.01 15.58
C SER A 786 -31.20 -9.04 16.70
N PHE A 787 -30.11 -9.34 17.43
CA PHE A 787 -30.15 -10.24 18.58
C PHE A 787 -31.03 -9.69 19.70
N GLU A 788 -30.85 -8.44 20.12
CA GLU A 788 -31.66 -7.82 21.18
C GLU A 788 -33.16 -7.84 20.86
N LYS A 789 -33.51 -7.56 19.60
CA LYS A 789 -34.91 -7.60 19.13
C LYS A 789 -35.48 -9.01 19.22
N TRP A 790 -34.74 -10.01 18.75
CA TRP A 790 -35.15 -11.41 18.82
C TRP A 790 -35.23 -11.90 20.27
N ARG A 791 -34.19 -11.64 21.08
CA ARG A 791 -34.10 -12.04 22.49
C ARG A 791 -35.30 -11.57 23.28
N LYS A 792 -35.66 -10.27 23.20
CA LYS A 792 -36.83 -9.71 23.90
C LYS A 792 -38.16 -10.36 23.51
N GLN A 793 -38.26 -10.93 22.31
CA GLN A 793 -39.46 -11.66 21.88
C GLN A 793 -39.44 -13.11 22.38
N SER A 794 -38.28 -13.77 22.32
CA SER A 794 -38.09 -15.14 22.77
C SER A 794 -38.19 -15.29 24.30
N GLU A 795 -37.60 -14.35 25.06
CA GLU A 795 -37.65 -14.31 26.53
C GLU A 795 -39.07 -14.09 27.09
N LYS A 796 -40.00 -13.55 26.29
CA LYS A 796 -41.43 -13.49 26.67
C LYS A 796 -42.08 -14.86 26.75
N LYS A 797 -41.57 -15.84 25.98
CA LYS A 797 -42.07 -17.21 25.96
C LYS A 797 -41.32 -18.09 26.96
N ASP A 798 -40.00 -17.92 27.05
CA ASP A 798 -39.12 -18.63 27.99
C ASP A 798 -38.06 -17.67 28.54
N PRO A 799 -38.24 -17.15 29.77
CA PRO A 799 -37.30 -16.21 30.40
C PRO A 799 -35.90 -16.79 30.63
N ASN A 800 -35.75 -18.12 30.65
CA ASN A 800 -34.49 -18.80 30.97
C ASN A 800 -33.83 -19.41 29.73
N LEU A 801 -34.36 -19.15 28.52
CA LEU A 801 -33.91 -19.75 27.27
C LEU A 801 -32.37 -19.73 27.09
N LEU A 802 -31.75 -18.59 27.40
CA LEU A 802 -30.32 -18.36 27.22
C LEU A 802 -29.51 -18.47 28.53
N MET A 803 -30.14 -18.78 29.66
CA MET A 803 -29.42 -18.94 30.93
C MET A 803 -28.69 -20.28 30.98
N LEU A 804 -27.40 -20.24 31.29
CA LEU A 804 -26.57 -21.42 31.55
C LEU A 804 -26.83 -21.93 32.97
N SER A 805 -26.78 -23.25 33.13
CA SER A 805 -26.84 -23.92 34.43
C SER A 805 -25.48 -24.50 34.79
N LYS A 806 -25.26 -24.71 36.09
CA LYS A 806 -24.02 -25.29 36.61
C LYS A 806 -23.76 -26.70 36.06
N GLU A 807 -24.82 -27.46 35.80
CA GLU A 807 -24.77 -28.80 35.20
C GLU A 807 -24.31 -28.79 33.72
N VAL A 808 -24.67 -27.74 32.97
CA VAL A 808 -24.23 -27.58 31.56
C VAL A 808 -22.79 -27.10 31.49
N LEU A 809 -22.32 -26.40 32.52
CA LEU A 809 -20.98 -25.82 32.58
C LEU A 809 -19.94 -26.72 33.24
N MET A 810 -20.35 -27.70 34.07
CA MET A 810 -19.43 -28.58 34.80
C MET A 810 -19.31 -29.97 34.17
N GLN A 811 -18.09 -30.42 33.85
CA GLN A 811 -17.89 -31.77 33.30
C GLN A 811 -17.92 -32.89 34.37
N HIS A 812 -17.60 -32.60 35.65
CA HIS A 812 -17.57 -33.59 36.76
C HIS A 812 -18.02 -32.99 38.12
N GLN A 813 -18.73 -33.75 38.95
CA GLN A 813 -19.13 -33.35 40.31
C GLN A 813 -17.90 -33.30 41.25
N ALA A 814 -17.34 -32.10 41.48
CA ALA A 814 -16.26 -31.87 42.43
C ALA A 814 -16.81 -31.69 43.86
N GLU A 815 -17.03 -32.79 44.59
CA GLU A 815 -17.65 -32.76 45.93
C GLU A 815 -16.69 -32.50 47.12
N GLN A 816 -15.43 -32.10 46.94
CA GLN A 816 -14.50 -31.92 48.09
C GLN A 816 -13.52 -30.74 47.98
N VAL A 817 -14.04 -29.51 47.86
CA VAL A 817 -13.24 -28.28 48.11
C VAL A 817 -13.99 -27.43 49.13
N THR A 818 -13.52 -27.36 50.38
CA THR A 818 -14.12 -26.52 51.44
C THR A 818 -13.37 -25.20 51.59
N ALA A 819 -14.07 -24.13 51.98
CA ALA A 819 -13.49 -22.81 52.21
C ALA A 819 -12.36 -22.81 53.26
N ASP A 820 -12.42 -23.73 54.23
CA ASP A 820 -11.41 -23.86 55.29
C ASP A 820 -10.05 -24.38 54.77
N GLN A 821 -10.03 -25.11 53.65
CA GLN A 821 -8.78 -25.59 53.03
C GLN A 821 -8.11 -24.54 52.16
N PHE A 822 -8.90 -23.64 51.56
CA PHE A 822 -8.45 -22.58 50.66
C PHE A 822 -9.11 -21.23 51.06
N PRO A 823 -8.66 -20.62 52.18
CA PRO A 823 -9.24 -19.39 52.69
C PRO A 823 -8.95 -18.19 51.77
N ASP A 824 -9.83 -17.20 51.74
CA ASP A 824 -9.63 -15.99 50.94
C ASP A 824 -8.66 -14.99 51.59
N GLN A 825 -8.28 -15.19 52.88
CA GLN A 825 -7.41 -14.30 53.66
C GLN A 825 -6.59 -15.07 54.72
N ILE A 826 -5.42 -14.55 55.11
CA ILE A 826 -4.64 -15.01 56.28
C ILE A 826 -4.26 -13.85 57.22
N LEU A 827 -4.18 -14.14 58.52
CA LEU A 827 -3.78 -13.16 59.54
C LEU A 827 -2.25 -13.08 59.66
N ILE A 828 -1.69 -11.89 59.47
CA ILE A 828 -0.27 -11.53 59.64
C ILE A 828 -0.18 -10.39 60.66
N ASN A 829 0.52 -10.59 61.78
CA ASN A 829 0.60 -9.60 62.88
C ASN A 829 -0.77 -9.05 63.32
N ARG A 830 -1.80 -9.92 63.35
CA ARG A 830 -3.23 -9.59 63.63
C ARG A 830 -3.96 -8.79 62.54
N VAL A 831 -3.35 -8.58 61.38
CA VAL A 831 -3.96 -7.95 60.21
C VAL A 831 -4.41 -9.03 59.20
N PRO A 832 -5.69 -9.06 58.79
CA PRO A 832 -6.16 -9.99 57.76
C PRO A 832 -5.73 -9.49 56.37
N LEU A 833 -4.96 -10.28 55.63
CA LEU A 833 -4.50 -9.96 54.29
C LEU A 833 -5.07 -10.94 53.23
N PRO A 834 -5.48 -10.47 52.05
CA PRO A 834 -6.16 -11.30 51.04
C PRO A 834 -5.22 -12.21 50.25
N LEU A 835 -5.75 -13.36 49.80
CA LEU A 835 -5.09 -14.36 48.98
C LEU A 835 -5.74 -14.47 47.59
N GLU A 836 -4.90 -14.58 46.56
CA GLU A 836 -5.29 -14.85 45.17
C GLU A 836 -4.79 -16.27 44.78
N TYR A 837 -5.58 -17.00 44.00
CA TYR A 837 -5.29 -18.38 43.58
C TYR A 837 -5.24 -18.46 42.05
N HIS A 838 -4.15 -18.99 41.49
CA HIS A 838 -4.00 -19.15 40.04
C HIS A 838 -3.54 -20.57 39.68
N PHE A 839 -4.15 -21.16 38.64
CA PHE A 839 -3.77 -22.46 38.09
C PHE A 839 -3.24 -22.35 36.66
N GLU A 840 -1.97 -21.95 36.55
CA GLU A 840 -1.30 -21.76 35.27
C GLU A 840 0.08 -22.46 35.25
N PRO A 841 0.12 -23.81 35.13
CA PRO A 841 1.35 -24.58 35.19
C PRO A 841 2.45 -24.00 34.28
N GLY A 842 3.60 -23.68 34.89
CA GLY A 842 4.78 -23.16 34.19
C GLY A 842 4.87 -21.64 34.06
N LYS A 843 3.84 -20.87 34.45
CA LYS A 843 3.92 -19.40 34.57
C LYS A 843 4.32 -18.98 35.99
N ALA A 844 4.85 -17.77 36.12
CA ALA A 844 5.35 -17.22 37.39
C ALA A 844 4.25 -17.08 38.46
N GLU A 845 3.02 -16.79 38.02
CA GLU A 845 1.83 -16.55 38.84
C GLU A 845 1.20 -17.85 39.39
N ASP A 846 1.64 -19.05 38.96
CA ASP A 846 1.03 -20.33 39.36
C ASP A 846 1.10 -20.60 40.87
N GLY A 847 -0.04 -20.80 41.53
CA GLY A 847 -0.11 -21.06 42.97
C GLY A 847 -0.88 -20.00 43.74
N ILE A 848 -0.36 -19.64 44.92
CA ILE A 848 -1.00 -18.69 45.85
C ILE A 848 -0.19 -17.40 45.86
N THR A 849 -0.89 -16.28 45.67
CA THR A 849 -0.33 -14.93 45.78
C THR A 849 -0.91 -14.20 46.98
N GLN A 850 -0.03 -13.65 47.82
CA GLN A 850 -0.35 -12.82 48.96
C GLN A 850 -0.18 -11.34 48.61
N THR A 851 -1.25 -10.55 48.76
CA THR A 851 -1.17 -9.10 48.61
C THR A 851 -0.71 -8.44 49.90
N ILE A 852 0.33 -7.61 49.85
CA ILE A 852 0.96 -6.92 50.98
C ILE A 852 0.95 -5.40 50.72
N PRO A 853 0.36 -4.59 51.61
CA PRO A 853 0.48 -3.12 51.54
C PRO A 853 1.91 -2.66 51.84
N LEU A 854 2.37 -1.60 51.14
CA LEU A 854 3.73 -1.04 51.28
C LEU A 854 4.10 -0.72 52.73
N SER A 855 3.17 -0.21 53.52
CA SER A 855 3.36 0.15 54.94
C SER A 855 3.66 -1.03 55.87
N LEU A 856 3.26 -2.26 55.49
CA LEU A 856 3.47 -3.47 56.27
C LEU A 856 4.68 -4.30 55.79
N LEU A 857 5.31 -3.90 54.68
CA LEU A 857 6.41 -4.65 54.06
C LEU A 857 7.58 -4.87 55.03
N ASN A 858 8.01 -3.84 55.75
CA ASN A 858 9.14 -3.93 56.69
C ASN A 858 8.79 -4.65 57.99
N GLN A 859 7.50 -4.87 58.29
CA GLN A 859 7.02 -5.45 59.54
C GLN A 859 6.60 -6.92 59.42
N THR A 860 6.50 -7.45 58.20
CA THR A 860 6.16 -8.85 57.97
C THR A 860 7.40 -9.76 57.97
N SER A 861 7.27 -11.01 58.39
CA SER A 861 8.35 -12.01 58.36
C SER A 861 8.03 -13.13 57.37
N SER A 862 9.07 -13.69 56.74
CA SER A 862 8.95 -14.78 55.77
C SER A 862 8.41 -16.08 56.40
N GLU A 863 8.73 -16.31 57.68
CA GLU A 863 8.42 -17.54 58.42
C GLU A 863 6.94 -17.94 58.36
N ARG A 864 6.01 -16.99 58.46
CA ARG A 864 4.57 -17.29 58.45
C ARG A 864 4.09 -17.80 57.09
N TYR A 865 4.64 -17.26 56.01
CA TYR A 865 4.23 -17.59 54.64
C TYR A 865 4.76 -18.95 54.18
N GLU A 866 5.80 -19.49 54.82
CA GLU A 866 6.32 -20.82 54.51
C GLU A 866 5.27 -21.93 54.69
N TRP A 867 4.32 -21.73 55.62
CA TRP A 867 3.26 -22.68 55.96
C TRP A 867 2.12 -22.75 54.92
N LEU A 868 2.07 -21.83 53.95
CA LEU A 868 0.98 -21.71 52.96
C LEU A 868 -0.43 -21.79 53.60
N VAL A 869 -1.42 -22.27 52.82
CA VAL A 869 -2.78 -22.60 53.28
C VAL A 869 -2.91 -24.11 53.54
N PRO A 870 -3.88 -24.54 54.38
CA PRO A 870 -4.05 -25.95 54.74
C PRO A 870 -4.19 -26.90 53.53
N GLY A 871 -4.86 -26.46 52.47
CA GLY A 871 -5.07 -27.23 51.24
C GLY A 871 -3.79 -27.59 50.48
N LEU A 872 -2.73 -26.76 50.56
CA LEU A 872 -1.44 -27.00 49.89
C LEU A 872 -0.31 -27.41 50.85
N LEU A 873 -0.43 -27.12 52.14
CA LEU A 873 0.59 -27.45 53.15
C LEU A 873 0.91 -28.95 53.19
N ARG A 874 -0.12 -29.79 53.10
CA ARG A 874 0.06 -31.26 53.07
C ARG A 874 0.94 -31.72 51.91
N GLU A 875 0.67 -31.19 50.72
CA GLU A 875 1.42 -31.52 49.52
C GLU A 875 2.86 -31.01 49.60
N LYS A 876 3.06 -29.78 50.11
CA LYS A 876 4.38 -29.19 50.35
C LYS A 876 5.25 -30.05 51.28
N VAL A 877 4.71 -30.49 52.42
CA VAL A 877 5.44 -31.32 53.38
C VAL A 877 5.80 -32.68 52.78
N ILE A 878 4.86 -33.32 52.05
CA ILE A 878 5.13 -34.58 51.35
C ILE A 878 6.25 -34.40 50.31
N PHE A 879 6.22 -33.30 49.55
CA PHE A 879 7.23 -33.00 48.55
C PHE A 879 8.60 -32.82 49.19
N LEU A 880 8.69 -32.00 50.26
CA LEU A 880 9.93 -31.74 50.99
C LEU A 880 10.55 -33.04 51.53
N ILE A 881 9.77 -33.92 52.17
CA ILE A 881 10.28 -35.21 52.67
C ILE A 881 10.72 -36.11 51.50
N LYS A 882 10.03 -36.08 50.36
CA LYS A 882 10.43 -36.84 49.16
C LYS A 882 11.73 -36.33 48.53
N ALA A 883 12.00 -35.03 48.64
CA ALA A 883 13.18 -34.37 48.09
C ALA A 883 14.45 -34.58 48.93
N LEU A 884 14.33 -35.08 50.17
CA LEU A 884 15.47 -35.42 51.01
C LEU A 884 16.41 -36.45 50.33
N PRO A 885 17.73 -36.40 50.59
CA PRO A 885 18.69 -37.39 50.13
C PRO A 885 18.22 -38.82 50.43
N LYS A 886 18.47 -39.75 49.50
CA LYS A 886 17.99 -41.15 49.58
C LYS A 886 18.40 -41.84 50.90
N SER A 887 19.56 -41.48 51.46
CA SER A 887 20.07 -41.97 52.76
C SER A 887 19.19 -41.55 53.94
N LEU A 888 18.60 -40.35 53.92
CA LEU A 888 17.74 -39.82 54.97
C LEU A 888 16.27 -40.19 54.72
N ARG A 889 15.78 -40.01 53.49
CA ARG A 889 14.38 -40.27 53.09
C ARG A 889 13.87 -41.67 53.41
N ARG A 890 14.73 -42.69 53.35
CA ARG A 890 14.37 -44.09 53.62
C ARG A 890 13.76 -44.31 55.01
N HIS A 891 14.08 -43.44 55.98
CA HIS A 891 13.56 -43.52 57.35
C HIS A 891 12.15 -42.91 57.50
N PHE A 892 11.65 -42.24 56.47
CA PHE A 892 10.35 -41.54 56.47
C PHE A 892 9.35 -42.16 55.50
N ILE A 893 9.47 -43.46 55.22
CA ILE A 893 8.53 -44.20 54.36
C ILE A 893 7.54 -44.94 55.27
N PRO A 894 6.21 -44.82 55.08
CA PRO A 894 5.52 -44.10 53.99
C PRO A 894 5.43 -42.58 54.22
N VAL A 895 5.95 -41.79 53.26
CA VAL A 895 6.04 -40.31 53.37
C VAL A 895 4.73 -39.61 53.74
N PRO A 896 3.56 -39.96 53.15
CA PRO A 896 2.31 -39.29 53.49
C PRO A 896 1.93 -39.43 54.97
N GLN A 897 2.22 -40.57 55.61
CA GLN A 897 1.88 -40.79 57.02
C GLN A 897 2.73 -39.91 57.93
N TYR A 898 4.03 -39.79 57.66
CA TYR A 898 4.92 -38.90 58.41
C TYR A 898 4.56 -37.43 58.20
N ALA A 899 4.21 -37.03 56.97
CA ALA A 899 3.73 -35.68 56.69
C ALA A 899 2.45 -35.36 57.48
N ASP A 900 1.47 -36.26 57.48
CA ASP A 900 0.20 -36.09 58.20
C ASP A 900 0.41 -36.01 59.72
N GLN A 901 1.36 -36.79 60.27
CA GLN A 901 1.73 -36.72 61.70
C GLN A 901 2.44 -35.41 62.05
N CYS A 902 3.33 -34.92 61.19
CA CYS A 902 4.01 -33.63 61.41
C CYS A 902 3.02 -32.47 61.37
N ILE A 903 2.12 -32.43 60.39
CA ILE A 903 1.14 -31.34 60.25
C ILE A 903 0.16 -31.30 61.44
N LYS A 904 -0.21 -32.46 62.00
CA LYS A 904 -1.05 -32.51 63.21
C LYS A 904 -0.36 -32.01 64.47
N ALA A 905 0.97 -32.13 64.54
CA ALA A 905 1.76 -31.82 65.72
C ALA A 905 2.45 -30.46 65.67
N MET A 906 2.39 -29.77 64.52
CA MET A 906 3.00 -28.47 64.31
C MET A 906 1.95 -27.43 63.94
N SER A 907 2.26 -26.18 64.22
CA SER A 907 1.45 -25.03 63.83
C SER A 907 2.35 -23.89 63.38
N SER A 908 1.78 -22.89 62.71
CA SER A 908 2.52 -21.70 62.28
C SER A 908 3.09 -20.82 63.41
N THR A 909 2.79 -21.13 64.67
CA THR A 909 3.41 -20.52 65.83
C THR A 909 4.70 -21.23 66.27
N SER A 910 5.09 -22.29 65.56
CA SER A 910 6.29 -23.10 65.84
C SER A 910 7.56 -22.54 65.19
N GLY A 911 7.51 -21.31 64.67
CA GLY A 911 8.59 -20.68 63.89
C GLY A 911 8.57 -21.08 62.42
N ALA A 912 9.72 -20.98 61.76
CA ALA A 912 9.89 -21.37 60.36
C ALA A 912 9.59 -22.86 60.12
N LEU A 913 9.09 -23.20 58.94
CA LEU A 913 8.55 -24.52 58.61
C LEU A 913 9.61 -25.61 58.63
N LEU A 914 10.78 -25.38 58.03
CA LEU A 914 11.84 -26.40 57.91
C LEU A 914 12.48 -26.76 59.26
N PRO A 915 12.78 -25.81 60.16
CA PRO A 915 13.20 -26.13 61.53
C PRO A 915 12.15 -26.93 62.30
N ALA A 916 10.89 -26.49 62.28
CA ALA A 916 9.80 -27.20 62.96
C ALA A 916 9.65 -28.64 62.42
N LEU A 917 9.71 -28.80 61.09
CA LEU A 917 9.61 -30.10 60.42
C LEU A 917 10.81 -30.99 60.75
N SER A 918 12.03 -30.46 60.77
CA SER A 918 13.25 -31.21 61.11
C SER A 918 13.24 -31.68 62.55
N GLU A 919 12.86 -30.81 63.48
CA GLU A 919 12.73 -31.15 64.89
C GLU A 919 11.67 -32.23 65.08
N GLN A 920 10.53 -32.13 64.37
CA GLN A 920 9.44 -33.08 64.56
C GLN A 920 9.71 -34.44 63.92
N LEU A 921 10.37 -34.47 62.75
CA LEU A 921 10.84 -35.72 62.15
C LEU A 921 11.92 -36.40 63.01
N ARG A 922 12.80 -35.62 63.65
CA ARG A 922 13.77 -36.12 64.63
C ARG A 922 13.08 -36.70 65.86
N LYS A 923 12.05 -36.05 66.41
CA LYS A 923 11.27 -36.60 67.54
C LYS A 923 10.59 -37.92 67.19
N LEU A 924 10.11 -38.07 65.96
CA LEU A 924 9.44 -39.29 65.49
C LEU A 924 10.39 -40.45 65.20
N THR A 925 11.63 -40.19 64.75
CA THR A 925 12.52 -41.23 64.19
C THR A 925 13.93 -41.28 64.78
N GLY A 926 14.35 -40.25 65.53
CA GLY A 926 15.71 -40.07 66.03
C GLY A 926 16.73 -39.59 64.99
N VAL A 927 16.33 -39.46 63.70
CA VAL A 927 17.22 -39.04 62.61
C VAL A 927 17.35 -37.52 62.59
N GLU A 928 18.58 -37.03 62.60
CA GLU A 928 18.89 -35.60 62.48
C GLU A 928 18.99 -35.22 61.00
N ILE A 929 18.25 -34.19 60.60
CA ILE A 929 18.24 -33.64 59.24
C ILE A 929 18.89 -32.27 59.32
N ASP A 930 19.97 -32.05 58.56
CA ASP A 930 20.63 -30.75 58.50
C ASP A 930 19.81 -29.82 57.58
N MET A 931 19.91 -28.51 57.79
CA MET A 931 19.21 -27.54 56.94
C MET A 931 19.65 -27.65 55.48
N SER A 932 20.92 -28.00 55.26
CA SER A 932 21.49 -28.21 53.93
C SER A 932 20.95 -29.44 53.20
N ASP A 933 20.27 -30.36 53.90
CA ASP A 933 19.64 -31.54 53.28
C ASP A 933 18.28 -31.23 52.64
N TRP A 934 17.64 -30.11 53.01
CA TRP A 934 16.37 -29.69 52.43
C TRP A 934 16.57 -29.06 51.06
N ARG A 935 16.08 -29.73 50.01
CA ARG A 935 16.15 -29.25 48.62
C ARG A 935 14.95 -28.38 48.29
N THR A 936 14.91 -27.17 48.82
CA THR A 936 13.83 -26.21 48.56
C THR A 936 13.80 -25.73 47.11
N GLU A 937 14.94 -25.74 46.42
CA GLU A 937 15.06 -25.35 45.01
C GLU A 937 14.25 -26.25 44.06
N GLU A 938 13.97 -27.48 44.47
CA GLU A 938 13.17 -28.44 43.68
C GLU A 938 11.65 -28.23 43.87
N LEU A 939 11.21 -27.35 44.78
CA LEU A 939 9.78 -27.10 45.01
C LEU A 939 9.11 -26.50 43.77
N PRO A 940 8.02 -27.10 43.26
CA PRO A 940 7.18 -26.48 42.26
C PRO A 940 6.71 -25.09 42.70
N LEU A 941 6.61 -24.15 41.76
CA LEU A 941 6.22 -22.77 42.03
C LEU A 941 4.91 -22.67 42.83
N TYR A 942 3.93 -23.52 42.55
CA TYR A 942 2.65 -23.51 43.27
C TYR A 942 2.72 -23.94 44.75
N LEU A 943 3.83 -24.53 45.19
CA LEU A 943 4.11 -24.86 46.60
C LEU A 943 5.01 -23.80 47.27
N GLN A 944 5.22 -22.68 46.60
CA GLN A 944 5.88 -21.48 47.12
C GLN A 944 4.87 -20.33 47.15
N MET A 945 4.97 -19.47 48.16
CA MET A 945 4.14 -18.26 48.21
C MET A 945 4.65 -17.26 47.17
N ASN A 946 3.75 -16.56 46.50
CA ASN A 946 4.06 -15.39 45.69
C ASN A 946 3.59 -14.13 46.43
N PHE A 947 4.27 -13.00 46.27
CA PHE A 947 3.96 -11.77 46.99
C PHE A 947 3.72 -10.63 46.01
N LYS A 948 2.61 -9.93 46.20
CA LYS A 948 2.20 -8.78 45.42
C LYS A 948 2.20 -7.55 46.31
N LEU A 949 3.10 -6.61 46.05
CA LEU A 949 3.24 -5.38 46.81
C LEU A 949 2.31 -4.31 46.22
N VAL A 950 1.48 -3.70 47.05
CA VAL A 950 0.53 -2.65 46.61
C VAL A 950 0.71 -1.35 47.39
N ASP A 951 0.36 -0.24 46.75
CA ASP A 951 0.30 1.08 47.40
C ASP A 951 -1.00 1.30 48.19
N ASP A 952 -1.18 2.52 48.72
CA ASP A 952 -2.36 2.91 49.51
C ASP A 952 -3.66 2.98 48.69
N GLN A 953 -3.58 2.97 47.35
CA GLN A 953 -4.71 2.96 46.42
C GLN A 953 -5.05 1.54 45.93
N GLY A 954 -4.21 0.54 46.29
CA GLY A 954 -4.34 -0.84 45.84
C GLY A 954 -3.72 -1.10 44.46
N GLU A 955 -2.92 -0.18 43.92
CA GLU A 955 -2.18 -0.38 42.67
C GLU A 955 -0.92 -1.23 42.91
N LEU A 956 -0.57 -2.06 41.92
CA LEU A 956 0.58 -2.96 41.98
C LEU A 956 1.90 -2.18 41.86
N LEU A 957 2.74 -2.27 42.88
CA LEU A 957 4.10 -1.70 42.91
C LEU A 957 5.14 -2.69 42.41
N ASP A 958 5.13 -3.93 42.91
CA ASP A 958 6.09 -4.98 42.57
C ASP A 958 5.55 -6.37 42.90
N GLU A 959 6.10 -7.41 42.30
CA GLU A 959 5.67 -8.81 42.49
C GLU A 959 6.85 -9.77 42.46
N SER A 960 6.96 -10.62 43.48
CA SER A 960 8.08 -11.55 43.63
C SER A 960 7.73 -12.69 44.59
N ARG A 961 8.39 -13.84 44.41
CA ARG A 961 8.34 -14.97 45.37
C ARG A 961 9.39 -14.86 46.48
N ASP A 962 10.31 -13.92 46.32
CA ASP A 962 11.32 -13.57 47.30
C ASP A 962 10.90 -12.29 48.03
N LEU A 963 10.38 -12.47 49.24
CA LEU A 963 9.92 -11.38 50.11
C LEU A 963 11.09 -10.50 50.59
N ASP A 964 12.27 -11.08 50.78
CA ASP A 964 13.44 -10.35 51.25
C ASP A 964 13.96 -9.43 50.15
N LYS A 965 13.93 -9.90 48.90
CA LYS A 965 14.20 -9.04 47.73
C LYS A 965 13.19 -7.89 47.57
N LEU A 966 11.90 -8.13 47.82
CA LEU A 966 10.90 -7.04 47.82
C LEU A 966 11.21 -6.01 48.90
N LYS A 967 11.58 -6.47 50.11
CA LYS A 967 12.02 -5.57 51.19
C LYS A 967 13.27 -4.80 50.78
N GLU A 968 14.28 -5.44 50.22
CA GLU A 968 15.50 -4.74 49.77
C GLU A 968 15.18 -3.62 48.76
N ASN A 969 14.29 -3.90 47.81
CA ASN A 969 13.92 -2.97 46.74
C ASN A 969 13.08 -1.78 47.23
N TRP A 970 12.19 -2.01 48.19
CA TRP A 970 11.15 -1.03 48.59
C TRP A 970 11.27 -0.56 50.05
N ALA A 971 12.30 -0.98 50.78
CA ALA A 971 12.50 -0.59 52.18
C ALA A 971 12.56 0.93 52.37
N ARG A 972 13.11 1.68 51.40
CA ARG A 972 13.22 3.15 51.50
C ARG A 972 11.88 3.85 51.36
N GLU A 973 11.05 3.38 50.44
CA GLU A 973 9.72 3.88 50.15
C GLU A 973 8.75 3.48 51.28
N ALA A 974 8.86 2.24 51.78
CA ALA A 974 8.16 1.77 52.97
C ALA A 974 8.59 2.52 54.25
N ALA A 975 9.85 2.96 54.35
CA ALA A 975 10.28 3.85 55.44
C ALA A 975 9.83 5.30 55.24
N ALA A 976 9.66 5.75 53.99
CA ALA A 976 9.24 7.12 53.67
C ALA A 976 7.76 7.37 53.97
N SER A 977 6.91 6.35 53.94
CA SER A 977 5.50 6.45 54.34
C SER A 977 5.31 6.87 55.81
N PHE A 978 6.33 6.67 56.66
CA PHE A 978 6.34 7.14 58.05
C PHE A 978 6.68 8.64 58.21
N ARG A 979 7.33 9.25 57.21
CA ARG A 979 7.78 10.67 57.23
C ARG A 979 6.71 11.67 56.79
N GLN A 980 5.51 11.20 56.48
CA GLN A 980 4.40 12.00 55.97
C GLN A 980 3.22 12.11 56.94
N ILE A 981 3.41 11.74 58.22
CA ILE A 981 2.37 11.84 59.26
C ILE A 981 2.43 13.26 59.86
N PRO A 982 1.54 14.20 59.44
CA PRO A 982 1.61 15.59 59.87
C PRO A 982 0.81 15.73 61.17
N ASP A 983 1.51 15.75 62.32
CA ASP A 983 1.08 16.25 63.66
C ASP A 983 1.75 15.52 64.85
N SER A 984 2.86 14.78 64.67
CA SER A 984 3.57 14.23 65.84
C SER A 984 4.47 15.29 66.50
N ASP A 985 4.46 15.38 67.84
CA ASP A 985 5.40 16.19 68.66
C ASP A 985 6.89 15.87 68.40
N TYR A 986 7.17 14.83 67.61
CA TYR A 986 8.46 14.27 67.25
C TYR A 986 8.87 14.56 65.79
N GLU A 987 8.24 15.54 65.14
CA GLU A 987 8.70 16.16 63.88
C GLU A 987 9.05 17.64 64.08
N LYS A 988 10.31 17.96 64.43
CA LYS A 988 10.80 19.35 64.53
C LYS A 988 11.94 19.59 63.56
N ARG A 989 11.93 20.72 62.85
CA ARG A 989 12.98 21.07 61.89
C ARG A 989 13.81 22.26 62.35
N GLY A 990 15.07 22.33 61.92
CA GLY A 990 15.89 23.53 62.07
C GLY A 990 16.48 23.76 63.47
N LEU A 991 16.66 22.71 64.26
CA LEU A 991 17.18 22.83 65.63
C LEU A 991 18.68 23.17 65.62
N THR A 992 19.05 24.27 66.27
CA THR A 992 20.45 24.68 66.46
C THR A 992 20.94 24.48 67.89
N SER A 993 20.02 24.18 68.80
CA SER A 993 20.25 23.82 70.20
C SER A 993 19.19 22.81 70.66
N TRP A 994 19.34 22.23 71.85
CA TRP A 994 18.36 21.31 72.41
C TRP A 994 17.08 22.08 72.84
N SER A 995 16.08 22.16 71.95
CA SER A 995 14.82 22.90 72.14
C SER A 995 13.56 22.01 72.13
N PHE A 996 13.71 20.75 72.50
CA PHE A 996 12.64 19.77 72.72
C PHE A 996 12.86 19.06 74.07
N ASP A 997 11.82 18.44 74.62
CA ASP A 997 11.86 17.92 75.99
C ASP A 997 12.69 16.65 76.13
N THR A 998 12.09 15.49 75.83
CA THR A 998 12.73 14.18 75.95
C THR A 998 12.74 13.46 74.60
N LEU A 999 13.77 12.65 74.37
CA LEU A 999 13.89 11.79 73.19
C LEU A 999 13.59 10.33 73.59
N PRO A 1000 12.36 9.82 73.45
CA PRO A 1000 11.98 8.48 73.89
C PRO A 1000 12.47 7.38 72.94
N GLU A 1001 12.57 6.14 73.42
CA GLU A 1001 13.10 5.02 72.63
C GLU A 1001 12.17 4.53 71.51
N GLN A 1002 10.84 4.59 71.67
CA GLN A 1002 9.85 4.19 70.65
C GLN A 1002 8.47 4.81 70.94
N ILE A 1003 7.62 4.90 69.92
CA ILE A 1003 6.22 5.35 70.00
C ILE A 1003 5.30 4.44 69.16
N THR A 1004 4.01 4.39 69.49
CA THR A 1004 2.97 3.65 68.74
C THR A 1004 2.02 4.64 68.07
N LEU A 1005 1.68 4.42 66.80
CA LEU A 1005 0.85 5.28 65.95
C LEU A 1005 -0.27 4.45 65.30
N GLU A 1006 -1.39 5.09 64.98
CA GLU A 1006 -2.48 4.48 64.19
C GLU A 1006 -2.49 5.09 62.77
N GLN A 1007 -2.40 4.25 61.73
CA GLN A 1007 -2.39 4.70 60.33
C GLN A 1007 -3.37 3.84 59.52
N ASN A 1008 -4.37 4.47 58.90
CA ASN A 1008 -5.42 3.81 58.10
C ASN A 1008 -6.13 2.63 58.82
N GLY A 1009 -6.34 2.74 60.14
CA GLY A 1009 -6.98 1.70 60.96
C GLY A 1009 -6.07 0.54 61.36
N LEU A 1010 -4.75 0.67 61.14
CA LEU A 1010 -3.72 -0.29 61.54
C LEU A 1010 -2.82 0.33 62.62
N GLU A 1011 -2.51 -0.40 63.69
CA GLU A 1011 -1.53 0.00 64.71
C GLU A 1011 -0.10 -0.25 64.21
N VAL A 1012 0.76 0.77 64.28
CA VAL A 1012 2.13 0.78 63.73
C VAL A 1012 3.14 1.33 64.75
N THR A 1013 4.33 0.74 64.87
CA THR A 1013 5.39 1.21 65.81
C THR A 1013 6.45 2.07 65.10
N ALA A 1014 6.89 3.18 65.71
CA ALA A 1014 7.89 4.10 65.15
C ALA A 1014 8.95 4.56 66.20
N TYR A 1015 10.10 5.07 65.74
CA TYR A 1015 11.29 5.38 66.56
C TYR A 1015 11.82 6.82 66.31
N PRO A 1016 11.82 7.73 67.30
CA PRO A 1016 12.33 9.10 67.13
C PRO A 1016 13.86 9.20 66.93
N ALA A 1017 14.31 10.11 66.05
CA ALA A 1017 15.71 10.27 65.69
C ALA A 1017 16.10 11.74 65.42
N LEU A 1018 17.32 12.13 65.81
CA LEU A 1018 17.91 13.42 65.43
C LEU A 1018 18.71 13.29 64.12
N VAL A 1019 18.48 14.16 63.14
CA VAL A 1019 19.06 14.05 61.80
C VAL A 1019 19.91 15.29 61.49
N ASP A 1020 21.20 15.10 61.17
CA ASP A 1020 22.10 16.20 60.77
C ASP A 1020 21.66 16.80 59.41
N LYS A 1021 21.39 18.12 59.39
CA LYS A 1021 21.07 18.91 58.18
C LYS A 1021 22.18 19.91 57.83
N LYS A 1022 23.41 19.66 58.27
CA LYS A 1022 24.64 20.48 58.09
C LYS A 1022 24.65 21.79 58.89
N GLU A 1023 23.61 22.61 58.76
CA GLU A 1023 23.50 23.90 59.46
C GLU A 1023 22.62 23.81 60.73
N CYS A 1024 21.81 22.77 60.83
CA CYS A 1024 20.88 22.51 61.91
C CYS A 1024 20.64 21.00 62.05
N VAL A 1025 19.77 20.61 62.97
CA VAL A 1025 19.34 19.23 63.23
C VAL A 1025 17.82 19.15 63.21
N ASP A 1026 17.28 18.09 62.62
CA ASP A 1026 15.85 17.81 62.64
C ASP A 1026 15.54 16.65 63.58
N LEU A 1027 14.41 16.67 64.27
CA LEU A 1027 13.83 15.53 65.00
C LEU A 1027 12.76 14.91 64.09
N THR A 1028 12.86 13.60 63.80
CA THR A 1028 11.97 12.88 62.86
C THR A 1028 11.78 11.42 63.27
N LEU A 1029 10.73 10.75 62.77
CA LEU A 1029 10.44 9.34 63.04
C LEU A 1029 11.06 8.38 62.03
N MET A 1030 11.52 7.22 62.50
CA MET A 1030 12.05 6.10 61.72
C MET A 1030 11.24 4.83 61.97
N ASP A 1031 11.26 3.89 61.03
CA ASP A 1031 10.57 2.61 61.08
C ASP A 1031 11.36 1.53 61.86
N THR A 1032 12.65 1.74 62.09
CA THR A 1032 13.53 0.81 62.83
C THR A 1032 14.38 1.49 63.91
N LYS A 1033 14.58 0.79 65.03
CA LYS A 1033 15.40 1.26 66.16
C LYS A 1033 16.86 1.53 65.77
N ALA A 1034 17.43 0.68 64.90
CA ALA A 1034 18.84 0.78 64.49
C ALA A 1034 19.12 2.06 63.70
N GLN A 1035 18.24 2.39 62.75
CA GLN A 1035 18.36 3.61 61.94
C GLN A 1035 18.21 4.87 62.79
N ALA A 1036 17.27 4.86 63.75
CA ALA A 1036 17.08 5.98 64.67
C ALA A 1036 18.32 6.27 65.53
N ALA A 1037 18.97 5.22 66.04
CA ALA A 1037 20.18 5.34 66.85
C ALA A 1037 21.36 5.93 66.06
N GLU A 1038 21.56 5.48 64.80
CA GLU A 1038 22.65 5.95 63.95
C GLU A 1038 22.49 7.44 63.58
N LEU A 1039 21.32 7.83 63.08
CA LEU A 1039 21.06 9.22 62.71
C LEU A 1039 21.24 10.13 63.92
N THR A 1040 20.71 9.73 65.07
CA THR A 1040 20.79 10.51 66.32
C THR A 1040 22.23 10.80 66.72
N ARG A 1041 23.16 9.85 66.52
CA ARG A 1041 24.59 10.07 66.77
C ARG A 1041 25.14 11.23 65.95
N TYR A 1042 24.82 11.28 64.64
CA TYR A 1042 25.26 12.38 63.77
C TYR A 1042 24.57 13.70 64.11
N GLY A 1043 23.27 13.67 64.44
CA GLY A 1043 22.53 14.85 64.91
C GLY A 1043 23.13 15.44 66.19
N LEU A 1044 23.47 14.60 67.17
CA LEU A 1044 24.14 15.04 68.40
C LEU A 1044 25.49 15.69 68.13
N ARG A 1045 26.31 15.12 67.24
CA ARG A 1045 27.60 15.71 66.83
C ARG A 1045 27.40 17.13 66.31
N ARG A 1046 26.43 17.31 65.41
CA ARG A 1046 26.09 18.62 64.85
C ARG A 1046 25.66 19.61 65.93
N LEU A 1047 24.77 19.22 66.84
CA LEU A 1047 24.33 20.08 67.94
C LEU A 1047 25.50 20.51 68.85
N PHE A 1048 26.44 19.61 69.17
CA PHE A 1048 27.64 19.96 69.91
C PHE A 1048 28.54 20.94 69.15
N MET A 1049 28.74 20.72 67.84
CA MET A 1049 29.53 21.63 67.00
C MET A 1049 28.91 23.03 66.90
N LEU A 1050 27.58 23.13 66.78
CA LEU A 1050 26.86 24.40 66.76
C LEU A 1050 27.02 25.14 68.11
N ASN A 1051 26.98 24.41 69.23
CA ASN A 1051 27.18 25.00 70.56
C ASN A 1051 28.65 25.33 70.88
N GLN A 1052 29.62 24.78 70.12
CA GLN A 1052 31.06 25.03 70.28
C GLN A 1052 31.67 25.64 69.00
N ALA A 1053 30.91 26.51 68.32
CA ALA A 1053 31.29 27.07 67.02
C ALA A 1053 32.65 27.79 67.03
N ASP A 1054 33.03 28.45 68.12
CA ASP A 1054 34.33 29.11 68.25
C ASP A 1054 35.50 28.11 68.30
N ALA A 1055 35.32 26.98 68.98
CA ALA A 1055 36.29 25.90 69.00
C ALA A 1055 36.45 25.25 67.62
N VAL A 1056 35.34 25.08 66.88
CA VAL A 1056 35.36 24.60 65.49
C VAL A 1056 36.19 25.54 64.60
N LYS A 1057 35.93 26.86 64.67
CA LYS A 1057 36.68 27.88 63.91
C LYS A 1057 38.16 27.90 64.27
N TYR A 1058 38.48 27.74 65.56
CA TYR A 1058 39.87 27.69 66.04
C TYR A 1058 40.62 26.46 65.50
N LEU A 1059 40.03 25.26 65.63
CA LEU A 1059 40.63 24.02 65.17
C LEU A 1059 40.85 24.02 63.65
N HIS A 1060 39.90 24.55 62.89
CA HIS A 1060 40.01 24.62 61.44
C HIS A 1060 41.25 25.40 60.95
N LYS A 1061 41.77 26.34 61.77
CA LYS A 1061 42.96 27.14 61.45
C LYS A 1061 44.25 26.60 62.09
N ASN A 1062 44.17 25.95 63.25
CA ASN A 1062 45.33 25.70 64.12
C ASN A 1062 45.68 24.21 64.36
N LEU A 1063 45.19 23.29 63.53
CA LEU A 1063 45.60 21.88 63.60
C LEU A 1063 47.12 21.74 63.31
N PRO A 1064 47.88 20.98 64.13
CA PRO A 1064 49.31 20.71 63.88
C PRO A 1064 49.55 20.06 62.51
N ASP A 1065 50.65 20.41 61.83
CA ASP A 1065 51.11 19.83 60.56
C ASP A 1065 50.10 19.82 59.39
N ILE A 1066 48.98 20.55 59.52
CA ILE A 1066 47.83 20.45 58.61
C ILE A 1066 48.16 20.81 57.15
N LYS A 1067 49.09 21.76 56.93
CA LYS A 1067 49.52 22.12 55.56
C LYS A 1067 50.21 20.96 54.84
N GLN A 1068 51.08 20.24 55.54
CA GLN A 1068 51.81 19.10 54.99
C GLN A 1068 50.87 17.91 54.81
N MET A 1069 50.00 17.65 55.79
CA MET A 1069 48.98 16.60 55.68
C MET A 1069 48.06 16.81 54.48
N CYS A 1070 47.58 18.04 54.26
CA CYS A 1070 46.75 18.35 53.09
C CYS A 1070 47.48 18.07 51.75
N LEU A 1071 48.78 18.36 51.66
CA LEU A 1071 49.57 18.06 50.47
C LEU A 1071 49.68 16.55 50.21
N HIS A 1072 49.99 15.77 51.25
CA HIS A 1072 50.08 14.31 51.15
C HIS A 1072 48.73 13.67 50.83
N TYR A 1073 47.65 14.22 51.40
CA TYR A 1073 46.29 13.72 51.25
C TYR A 1073 45.65 14.06 49.90
N ALA A 1074 46.13 15.08 49.19
CA ALA A 1074 45.57 15.50 47.90
C ALA A 1074 45.52 14.38 46.84
N ASN A 1075 46.46 13.43 46.91
CA ASN A 1075 46.56 12.30 45.97
C ASN A 1075 46.13 10.96 46.59
N VAL A 1076 45.47 10.99 47.75
CA VAL A 1076 44.90 9.79 48.37
C VAL A 1076 43.60 9.41 47.62
N PRO A 1077 43.40 8.13 47.27
CA PRO A 1077 42.23 7.68 46.52
C PRO A 1077 40.94 7.83 47.33
N PRO A 1078 39.76 7.88 46.68
CA PRO A 1078 38.48 7.88 47.37
C PRO A 1078 38.25 6.57 48.14
N SER A 1079 37.30 6.58 49.09
CA SER A 1079 36.98 5.41 49.92
C SER A 1079 36.61 4.19 49.09
N PRO A 1080 37.21 3.01 49.36
CA PRO A 1080 36.85 1.78 48.68
C PRO A 1080 35.66 1.04 49.31
N TYR A 1081 35.07 1.56 50.39
CA TYR A 1081 34.01 0.92 51.18
C TYR A 1081 32.58 1.39 50.81
N ALA A 1082 32.40 2.25 49.79
CA ALA A 1082 31.08 2.71 49.34
C ALA A 1082 31.08 3.20 47.88
N ASP A 1083 29.88 3.30 47.26
CA ASP A 1083 29.70 3.97 45.97
C ASP A 1083 30.00 5.47 46.09
N ASN A 1084 31.02 5.92 45.33
CA ASN A 1084 31.57 7.26 45.33
C ASN A 1084 30.50 8.35 45.11
N LYS A 1085 29.91 8.87 46.20
CA LYS A 1085 29.25 10.17 46.16
C LYS A 1085 30.33 11.24 46.11
N GLN A 1086 30.51 11.81 44.93
CA GLN A 1086 31.37 12.98 44.71
C GLN A 1086 31.01 14.06 45.75
N THR A 1087 31.94 14.34 46.65
CA THR A 1087 31.79 15.42 47.61
C THR A 1087 32.35 16.69 46.99
N ASP A 1088 31.56 17.77 46.93
CA ASP A 1088 31.96 19.07 46.36
C ASP A 1088 33.04 19.82 47.19
N ILE A 1089 33.68 19.15 48.15
CA ILE A 1089 34.70 19.72 49.03
C ILE A 1089 36.08 19.19 48.66
N SER A 1090 37.09 20.05 48.71
CA SER A 1090 38.46 19.62 48.41
C SER A 1090 38.96 18.57 49.42
N PRO A 1091 39.87 17.65 49.03
CA PRO A 1091 40.41 16.65 49.96
C PRO A 1091 41.02 17.26 51.23
N CYS A 1092 41.63 18.45 51.14
CA CYS A 1092 42.16 19.15 52.30
C CYS A 1092 41.05 19.61 53.26
N GLU A 1093 39.94 20.12 52.74
CA GLU A 1093 38.80 20.54 53.57
C GLU A 1093 38.06 19.33 54.17
N GLN A 1094 37.96 18.23 53.42
CA GLN A 1094 37.47 16.95 53.95
C GLN A 1094 38.32 16.46 55.13
N LEU A 1095 39.65 16.41 54.99
CA LEU A 1095 40.54 15.96 56.07
C LEU A 1095 40.42 16.83 57.33
N LYS A 1096 40.31 18.15 57.18
CA LYS A 1096 40.08 19.06 58.32
C LYS A 1096 38.75 18.77 58.99
N SER A 1097 37.68 18.62 58.20
CA SER A 1097 36.35 18.31 58.71
C SER A 1097 36.33 16.99 59.46
N ASP A 1098 36.95 15.94 58.92
CA ASP A 1098 36.99 14.61 59.52
C ASP A 1098 37.75 14.62 60.85
N LEU A 1099 38.91 15.27 60.90
CA LEU A 1099 39.69 15.46 62.13
C LEU A 1099 38.86 16.16 63.22
N ILE A 1100 38.12 17.20 62.84
CA ILE A 1100 37.26 17.94 63.78
C ILE A 1100 36.08 17.06 64.21
N HIS A 1101 35.36 16.43 63.29
CA HIS A 1101 34.21 15.61 63.60
C HIS A 1101 34.57 14.43 64.52
N VAL A 1102 35.67 13.72 64.25
CA VAL A 1102 36.13 12.62 65.11
C VAL A 1102 36.57 13.13 66.48
N ALA A 1103 37.19 14.31 66.56
CA ALA A 1103 37.51 14.92 67.84
C ALA A 1103 36.23 15.24 68.65
N PHE A 1104 35.16 15.73 68.00
CA PHE A 1104 33.86 15.95 68.64
C PHE A 1104 33.20 14.65 69.10
N ASP A 1105 33.19 13.61 68.26
CA ASP A 1105 32.67 12.29 68.63
C ASP A 1105 33.38 11.74 69.86
N ARG A 1106 34.71 11.72 69.86
CA ARG A 1106 35.52 11.23 71.00
C ARG A 1106 35.39 12.10 72.25
N CYS A 1107 35.15 13.41 72.08
CA CYS A 1107 35.04 14.34 73.19
C CYS A 1107 33.68 14.23 73.89
N PHE A 1108 32.59 14.14 73.13
CA PHE A 1108 31.23 14.33 73.64
C PHE A 1108 30.30 13.12 73.54
N ILE A 1109 30.56 12.16 72.64
CA ILE A 1109 29.61 11.08 72.29
C ILE A 1109 30.14 9.69 72.66
N LEU A 1110 31.32 9.33 72.16
CA LEU A 1110 31.90 8.00 72.35
C LEU A 1110 32.29 7.76 73.81
N ASP A 1111 32.04 6.54 74.29
CA ASP A 1111 32.30 6.09 75.67
C ASP A 1111 31.64 6.99 76.73
N GLN A 1112 30.48 7.56 76.41
CA GLN A 1112 29.68 8.37 77.32
C GLN A 1112 28.23 7.88 77.42
N PRO A 1113 27.52 8.14 78.53
CA PRO A 1113 26.10 7.83 78.66
C PRO A 1113 25.24 8.52 77.58
N THR A 1114 24.17 7.84 77.13
CA THR A 1114 23.18 8.32 76.16
C THR A 1114 22.52 9.62 76.62
N ILE A 1115 22.30 10.55 75.68
CA ILE A 1115 21.70 11.86 75.97
C ILE A 1115 20.21 11.78 75.68
N THR A 1116 19.39 11.89 76.73
CA THR A 1116 17.93 11.71 76.68
C THR A 1116 17.16 13.02 76.83
N ASP A 1117 17.80 14.06 77.37
CA ASP A 1117 17.19 15.37 77.63
C ASP A 1117 18.23 16.51 77.61
N LYS A 1118 17.70 17.74 77.71
CA LYS A 1118 18.47 18.99 77.66
C LYS A 1118 19.54 19.11 78.75
N THR A 1119 19.23 18.69 79.98
CA THR A 1119 20.13 18.87 81.13
C THR A 1119 21.38 18.01 80.99
N VAL A 1120 21.22 16.78 80.48
CA VAL A 1120 22.34 15.87 80.19
C VAL A 1120 23.22 16.45 79.06
N PHE A 1121 22.62 17.05 78.04
CA PHE A 1121 23.34 17.66 76.91
C PHE A 1121 24.21 18.86 77.36
N GLU A 1122 23.65 19.82 78.09
CA GLU A 1122 24.35 21.03 78.54
C GLU A 1122 25.47 20.72 79.55
N LYS A 1123 25.25 19.75 80.44
CA LYS A 1123 26.26 19.26 81.38
C LYS A 1123 27.48 18.69 80.64
N ARG A 1124 27.25 17.87 79.61
CA ARG A 1124 28.31 17.26 78.79
C ARG A 1124 29.22 18.30 78.13
N ILE A 1125 28.65 19.41 77.64
CA ILE A 1125 29.43 20.52 77.06
C ILE A 1125 30.36 21.11 78.11
N THR A 1126 29.82 21.41 79.30
CA THR A 1126 30.56 22.11 80.35
C THR A 1126 31.74 21.30 80.86
N GLU A 1127 31.59 19.99 81.01
CA GLU A 1127 32.61 19.08 81.55
C GLU A 1127 33.75 18.78 80.57
N ARG A 1128 33.48 18.75 79.26
CA ARG A 1128 34.40 18.18 78.25
C ARG A 1128 34.98 19.20 77.28
N LYS A 1129 34.44 20.42 77.20
CA LYS A 1129 34.88 21.44 76.23
C LYS A 1129 36.38 21.77 76.28
N SER A 1130 37.01 21.66 77.46
CA SER A 1130 38.45 21.91 77.63
C SER A 1130 39.34 20.84 76.99
N ASP A 1131 38.82 19.62 76.81
CA ASP A 1131 39.60 18.48 76.30
C ASP A 1131 39.63 18.45 74.77
N LEU A 1132 38.66 19.09 74.12
CA LEU A 1132 38.45 19.07 72.67
C LEU A 1132 39.69 19.50 71.87
N ILE A 1133 40.34 20.59 72.26
CA ILE A 1133 41.50 21.12 71.53
C ILE A 1133 42.69 20.15 71.64
N ASN A 1134 42.95 19.62 72.83
CA ASN A 1134 44.05 18.67 73.07
C ASN A 1134 43.82 17.34 72.33
N LEU A 1135 42.57 16.85 72.29
CA LEU A 1135 42.21 15.64 71.56
C LEU A 1135 42.39 15.82 70.04
N ALA A 1136 41.93 16.94 69.49
CA ALA A 1136 42.10 17.26 68.06
C ALA A 1136 43.59 17.38 67.66
N ALA A 1137 44.42 18.02 68.51
CA ALA A 1137 45.85 18.14 68.26
C ALA A 1137 46.58 16.78 68.28
N LYS A 1138 46.28 15.92 69.26
CA LYS A 1138 46.85 14.55 69.33
C LYS A 1138 46.40 13.70 68.14
N LEU A 1139 45.14 13.81 67.74
CA LEU A 1139 44.61 13.09 66.57
C LEU A 1139 45.34 13.51 65.28
N ALA A 1140 45.53 14.81 65.06
CA ALA A 1140 46.27 15.34 63.91
C ALA A 1140 47.71 14.80 63.84
N GLN A 1141 48.44 14.80 64.96
CA GLN A 1141 49.81 14.27 65.02
C GLN A 1141 49.86 12.76 64.69
N ASN A 1142 48.92 11.98 65.19
CA ASN A 1142 48.84 10.54 64.93
C ASN A 1142 48.58 10.24 63.44
N ILE A 1143 47.95 11.16 62.70
CA ILE A 1143 47.61 11.02 61.28
C ILE A 1143 48.71 11.55 60.36
N ALA A 1144 49.51 12.54 60.79
CA ALA A 1144 50.55 13.13 59.98
C ALA A 1144 51.61 12.13 59.50
N LYS A 1145 52.09 11.26 60.40
CA LYS A 1145 53.12 10.25 60.11
C LYS A 1145 52.66 9.19 59.09
N PRO A 1146 51.53 8.48 59.26
CA PRO A 1146 51.11 7.47 58.29
C PRO A 1146 50.78 8.08 56.91
N LEU A 1147 50.27 9.31 56.85
CA LEU A 1147 50.06 10.02 55.58
C LEU A 1147 51.38 10.31 54.84
N ALA A 1148 52.43 10.72 55.56
CA ALA A 1148 53.74 10.93 54.97
C ALA A 1148 54.35 9.63 54.43
N GLU A 1149 54.22 8.53 55.16
CA GLU A 1149 54.69 7.20 54.73
C GLU A 1149 53.93 6.70 53.50
N TYR A 1150 52.61 6.84 53.48
CA TYR A 1150 51.80 6.54 52.29
C TYR A 1150 52.27 7.32 51.07
N HIS A 1151 52.46 8.63 51.20
CA HIS A 1151 52.89 9.48 50.09
C HIS A 1151 54.27 9.05 49.55
N ALA A 1152 55.20 8.70 50.44
CA ALA A 1152 56.52 8.20 50.05
C ALA A 1152 56.44 6.88 49.27
N ILE A 1153 55.59 5.94 49.71
CA ILE A 1153 55.40 4.64 49.04
C ILE A 1153 54.67 4.81 47.71
N ALA A 1154 53.60 5.62 47.67
CA ALA A 1154 52.84 5.91 46.46
C ALA A 1154 53.72 6.49 45.35
N LYS A 1155 54.68 7.38 45.68
CA LYS A 1155 55.67 7.92 44.74
C LYS A 1155 56.62 6.86 44.18
N ARG A 1156 56.97 5.83 44.97
CA ARG A 1156 57.83 4.71 44.52
C ARG A 1156 57.06 3.76 43.60
N LEU A 1157 55.75 3.60 43.80
CA LEU A 1157 54.87 2.73 43.03
C LEU A 1157 54.50 3.26 41.63
N THR A 1158 54.93 4.48 41.27
CA THR A 1158 54.76 5.08 39.92
C THR A 1158 56.04 5.02 39.07
N GLY A 1159 57.14 4.46 39.59
CA GLY A 1159 58.38 4.25 38.86
C GLY A 1159 58.35 3.07 37.88
N ASN A 1160 59.49 2.80 37.22
CA ASN A 1160 59.63 1.73 36.23
C ASN A 1160 59.63 0.34 36.92
N ILE A 1161 58.50 -0.38 36.86
CA ILE A 1161 58.29 -1.65 37.57
C ILE A 1161 58.44 -2.84 36.61
N PRO A 1162 59.19 -3.90 36.97
CA PRO A 1162 59.30 -5.11 36.15
C PRO A 1162 57.96 -5.81 35.93
N LEU A 1163 57.73 -6.34 34.73
CA LEU A 1163 56.49 -7.04 34.34
C LEU A 1163 56.10 -8.17 35.31
N ALA A 1164 57.09 -8.90 35.84
CA ALA A 1164 56.86 -9.99 36.80
C ALA A 1164 56.30 -9.51 38.16
N ALA A 1165 56.50 -8.23 38.51
CA ALA A 1165 56.09 -7.65 39.79
C ALA A 1165 54.76 -6.88 39.70
N ILE A 1166 54.14 -6.77 38.53
CA ILE A 1166 52.93 -5.97 38.30
C ILE A 1166 51.79 -6.38 39.24
N ASN A 1167 51.52 -7.69 39.39
CA ASN A 1167 50.43 -8.17 40.24
C ASN A 1167 50.67 -7.86 41.72
N SER A 1168 51.92 -8.02 42.20
CA SER A 1168 52.30 -7.66 43.57
C SER A 1168 52.21 -6.16 43.82
N VAL A 1169 52.62 -5.34 42.86
CA VAL A 1169 52.48 -3.88 42.95
C VAL A 1169 51.02 -3.46 42.99
N ASN A 1170 50.15 -4.09 42.18
CA ASN A 1170 48.72 -3.81 42.20
C ASN A 1170 48.08 -4.21 43.54
N ASP A 1171 48.46 -5.35 44.13
CA ASP A 1171 48.02 -5.73 45.47
C ASP A 1171 48.50 -4.74 46.55
N ILE A 1172 49.76 -4.25 46.49
CA ILE A 1172 50.25 -3.22 47.42
C ILE A 1172 49.48 -1.91 47.24
N LYS A 1173 49.22 -1.48 46.00
CA LYS A 1173 48.38 -0.30 45.71
C LYS A 1173 46.97 -0.47 46.29
N GLN A 1174 46.37 -1.65 46.11
CA GLN A 1174 45.05 -1.95 46.66
C GLN A 1174 45.08 -1.94 48.19
N GLN A 1175 46.01 -2.65 48.83
CA GLN A 1175 46.18 -2.65 50.28
C GLN A 1175 46.30 -1.23 50.85
N LEU A 1176 47.17 -0.39 50.26
CA LEU A 1176 47.34 0.99 50.68
C LEU A 1176 46.05 1.82 50.51
N GLY A 1177 45.31 1.62 49.41
CA GLY A 1177 44.03 2.27 49.18
C GLY A 1177 42.92 1.84 50.16
N PHE A 1178 43.04 0.67 50.81
CA PHE A 1178 42.14 0.22 51.87
C PHE A 1178 42.59 0.62 53.28
N LEU A 1179 43.82 1.15 53.44
CA LEU A 1179 44.38 1.65 54.70
C LEU A 1179 44.24 3.17 54.83
N ILE A 1180 44.55 3.89 53.75
CA ILE A 1180 44.51 5.35 53.69
C ILE A 1180 43.76 5.73 52.41
N TYR A 1181 42.57 6.28 52.62
CA TYR A 1181 41.63 6.72 51.59
C TYR A 1181 40.93 8.00 52.05
N GLN A 1182 40.26 8.71 51.14
CA GLN A 1182 39.52 9.91 51.52
C GLN A 1182 38.36 9.55 52.46
N GLY A 1183 38.46 9.94 53.73
CA GLY A 1183 37.49 9.62 54.80
C GLY A 1183 38.01 8.65 55.88
N PHE A 1184 39.20 8.05 55.71
CA PHE A 1184 39.69 6.98 56.60
C PHE A 1184 39.76 7.35 58.08
N VAL A 1185 39.89 8.64 58.40
CA VAL A 1185 39.95 9.15 59.77
C VAL A 1185 38.67 8.83 60.54
N HIS A 1186 37.52 8.81 59.87
CA HIS A 1186 36.21 8.52 60.48
C HIS A 1186 36.00 7.04 60.78
N ASP A 1187 36.41 6.17 59.86
CA ASP A 1187 36.04 4.77 59.88
C ASP A 1187 37.09 3.88 60.55
N THR A 1188 38.32 4.39 60.70
CA THR A 1188 39.43 3.61 61.28
C THR A 1188 39.31 3.58 62.81
N PRO A 1189 39.15 2.40 63.44
CA PRO A 1189 39.12 2.28 64.90
C PRO A 1189 40.42 2.77 65.54
N ASP A 1190 40.34 3.27 66.78
CA ASP A 1190 41.48 3.89 67.48
C ASP A 1190 42.72 2.99 67.58
N GLU A 1191 42.54 1.70 67.84
CA GLU A 1191 43.65 0.73 67.90
C GLU A 1191 44.31 0.51 66.54
N ALA A 1192 43.52 0.51 65.46
CA ALA A 1192 44.04 0.44 64.11
C ALA A 1192 44.73 1.75 63.70
N LEU A 1193 44.19 2.91 64.08
CA LEU A 1193 44.75 4.23 63.79
C LEU A 1193 46.17 4.35 64.37
N LYS A 1194 46.40 3.85 65.59
CA LYS A 1194 47.74 3.81 66.23
C LYS A 1194 48.73 2.93 65.46
N ARG A 1195 48.25 1.87 64.79
CA ARG A 1195 49.07 0.91 64.05
C ARG A 1195 49.24 1.22 62.56
N LEU A 1196 48.47 2.17 62.00
CA LEU A 1196 48.60 2.60 60.60
C LEU A 1196 50.04 2.88 60.14
N PRO A 1197 50.92 3.56 60.92
CA PRO A 1197 52.32 3.73 60.52
C PRO A 1197 53.04 2.39 60.32
N VAL A 1198 52.81 1.43 61.21
CA VAL A 1198 53.45 0.10 61.11
C VAL A 1198 52.95 -0.65 59.87
N TYR A 1199 51.66 -0.55 59.53
CA TYR A 1199 51.11 -1.15 58.32
C TYR A 1199 51.68 -0.53 57.04
N CYS A 1200 51.80 0.80 57.00
CA CYS A 1200 52.41 1.50 55.87
C CYS A 1200 53.89 1.12 55.73
N GLN A 1201 54.64 1.12 56.83
CA GLN A 1201 56.04 0.70 56.85
C GLN A 1201 56.23 -0.76 56.36
N ALA A 1202 55.34 -1.67 56.76
CA ALA A 1202 55.36 -3.06 56.30
C ALA A 1202 55.16 -3.19 54.78
N ALA A 1203 54.23 -2.41 54.21
CA ALA A 1203 54.01 -2.34 52.77
C ALA A 1203 55.25 -1.78 52.03
N GLY A 1204 55.92 -0.78 52.63
CA GLY A 1204 57.19 -0.25 52.12
C GLY A 1204 58.31 -1.29 52.07
N ILE A 1205 58.53 -2.03 53.17
CA ILE A 1205 59.53 -3.12 53.25
C ILE A 1205 59.24 -4.21 52.23
N ARG A 1206 57.96 -4.58 52.06
CA ARG A 1206 57.54 -5.54 51.03
C ARG A 1206 57.89 -5.04 49.64
N LEU A 1207 57.62 -3.77 49.34
CA LEU A 1207 57.96 -3.16 48.04
C LEU A 1207 59.47 -3.19 47.76
N ASP A 1208 60.31 -2.90 48.77
CA ASP A 1208 61.76 -2.98 48.63
C ASP A 1208 62.24 -4.41 48.30
N ARG A 1209 61.68 -5.42 48.98
CA ARG A 1209 62.01 -6.84 48.73
C ARG A 1209 61.47 -7.35 47.40
N LEU A 1210 60.30 -6.88 46.99
CA LEU A 1210 59.65 -7.26 45.73
C LEU A 1210 60.52 -6.92 44.52
N LEU A 1211 61.22 -5.78 44.54
CA LEU A 1211 62.14 -5.38 43.48
C LEU A 1211 63.36 -6.31 43.36
N THR A 1212 63.69 -7.04 44.44
CA THR A 1212 64.85 -7.93 44.50
C THR A 1212 64.49 -9.37 44.11
N ASP A 1213 63.34 -9.90 44.59
CA ASP A 1213 62.89 -11.27 44.30
C ASP A 1213 61.36 -11.34 44.11
N PRO A 1214 60.87 -11.07 42.88
CA PRO A 1214 59.43 -11.10 42.57
C PRO A 1214 58.77 -12.47 42.75
N ASN A 1215 59.51 -13.56 42.55
CA ASN A 1215 58.95 -14.91 42.60
C ASN A 1215 58.62 -15.32 44.04
N LYS A 1216 59.47 -14.94 44.99
CA LYS A 1216 59.23 -15.21 46.41
C LYS A 1216 58.06 -14.42 46.98
N ASP A 1217 57.86 -13.17 46.53
CA ASP A 1217 56.65 -12.41 46.86
C ASP A 1217 55.39 -13.10 46.33
N LYS A 1218 55.42 -13.59 45.08
CA LYS A 1218 54.31 -14.34 44.47
C LYS A 1218 53.91 -15.57 45.28
N GLN A 1219 54.87 -16.33 45.80
CA GLN A 1219 54.59 -17.49 46.67
C GLN A 1219 53.90 -17.07 47.97
N ARG A 1220 54.43 -16.04 48.65
CA ARG A 1220 53.86 -15.52 49.90
C ARG A 1220 52.49 -14.89 49.71
N MET A 1221 52.25 -14.25 48.57
CA MET A 1221 50.96 -13.68 48.22
C MET A 1221 49.87 -14.75 48.12
N ALA A 1222 50.21 -15.98 47.70
CA ALA A 1222 49.25 -17.07 47.64
C ALA A 1222 48.63 -17.44 49.00
N GLU A 1223 49.31 -17.15 50.11
CA GLU A 1223 48.78 -17.36 51.47
C GLU A 1223 47.79 -16.27 51.89
N VAL A 1224 47.99 -15.04 51.42
CA VAL A 1224 47.17 -13.87 51.81
C VAL A 1224 45.96 -13.70 50.87
N MET A 1225 46.12 -14.01 49.59
CA MET A 1225 45.14 -13.69 48.55
C MET A 1225 43.75 -14.30 48.78
N PRO A 1226 43.60 -15.57 49.21
CA PRO A 1226 42.27 -16.14 49.45
C PRO A 1226 41.49 -15.38 50.53
N HIS A 1227 42.18 -14.98 51.59
CA HIS A 1227 41.60 -14.24 52.71
C HIS A 1227 41.27 -12.79 52.34
N TRP A 1228 42.13 -12.17 51.51
CA TRP A 1228 41.89 -10.84 50.96
C TRP A 1228 40.70 -10.82 49.99
N GLN A 1229 40.58 -11.82 49.11
CA GLN A 1229 39.45 -11.94 48.19
C GLN A 1229 38.11 -12.16 48.93
N LYS A 1230 38.10 -12.97 50.00
CA LYS A 1230 36.93 -13.11 50.88
C LYS A 1230 36.46 -11.77 51.41
N PHE A 1231 37.39 -10.97 51.94
CA PHE A 1231 37.11 -9.63 52.43
C PHE A 1231 36.58 -8.72 51.30
N ILE A 1232 37.28 -8.60 50.17
CA ILE A 1232 36.87 -7.74 49.05
C ILE A 1232 35.49 -8.10 48.49
N ASN A 1233 35.14 -9.38 48.40
CA ASN A 1233 33.84 -9.82 47.87
C ASN A 1233 32.66 -9.47 48.79
N LYS A 1234 32.93 -9.19 50.07
CA LYS A 1234 31.93 -8.97 51.10
C LYS A 1234 32.01 -7.59 51.76
N VAL A 1235 33.04 -6.80 51.45
CA VAL A 1235 33.30 -5.50 52.11
C VAL A 1235 32.13 -4.52 52.03
N ASN A 1236 31.35 -4.56 50.94
CA ASN A 1236 30.16 -3.73 50.76
C ASN A 1236 28.85 -4.47 51.10
N LYS A 1237 28.93 -5.67 51.69
CA LYS A 1237 27.79 -6.57 51.94
C LYS A 1237 27.63 -7.00 53.40
N ILE A 1238 28.68 -6.90 54.22
CA ILE A 1238 28.70 -7.36 55.61
C ILE A 1238 29.26 -6.25 56.49
N GLU A 1239 28.47 -5.80 57.47
CA GLU A 1239 28.85 -4.75 58.43
C GLU A 1239 28.91 -5.27 59.89
N THR A 1240 29.24 -6.56 60.10
CA THR A 1240 29.35 -7.15 61.44
C THR A 1240 30.63 -6.70 62.17
N VAL A 1241 30.59 -6.72 63.50
CA VAL A 1241 31.76 -6.39 64.35
C VAL A 1241 32.90 -7.37 64.07
N ASP A 1242 32.58 -8.66 63.97
CA ASP A 1242 33.54 -9.72 63.67
C ASP A 1242 34.20 -9.53 62.29
N PHE A 1243 33.46 -9.05 61.29
CA PHE A 1243 33.98 -8.73 59.96
C PHE A 1243 34.90 -7.50 59.96
N LYS A 1244 34.57 -6.47 60.76
CA LYS A 1244 35.46 -5.32 61.01
C LYS A 1244 36.73 -5.76 61.73
N GLU A 1245 36.66 -6.70 62.65
CA GLU A 1245 37.84 -7.28 63.32
C GLU A 1245 38.71 -8.09 62.34
N TYR A 1246 38.08 -8.94 61.51
CA TYR A 1246 38.76 -9.72 60.47
C TYR A 1246 39.58 -8.83 59.52
N ARG A 1247 39.04 -7.67 59.13
CA ARG A 1247 39.74 -6.68 58.30
C ARG A 1247 41.10 -6.25 58.88
N TRP A 1248 41.19 -6.03 60.20
CA TRP A 1248 42.43 -5.59 60.84
C TRP A 1248 43.37 -6.76 61.13
N MET A 1249 42.84 -7.95 61.43
CA MET A 1249 43.64 -9.17 61.52
C MET A 1249 44.38 -9.48 60.21
N LEU A 1250 43.81 -9.13 59.04
CA LEU A 1250 44.48 -9.31 57.75
C LEU A 1250 45.75 -8.48 57.61
N GLU A 1251 45.80 -7.27 58.17
CA GLU A 1251 47.02 -6.43 58.12
C GLU A 1251 48.12 -6.98 59.00
N GLU A 1252 47.76 -7.47 60.19
CA GLU A 1252 48.69 -8.17 61.06
C GLU A 1252 49.20 -9.46 60.39
N PHE A 1253 48.36 -10.19 59.66
CA PHE A 1253 48.79 -11.35 58.89
C PHE A 1253 49.75 -10.96 57.76
N ARG A 1254 49.48 -9.86 57.05
CA ARG A 1254 50.40 -9.30 56.03
C ARG A 1254 51.76 -8.93 56.64
N ILE A 1255 51.82 -8.36 57.83
CA ILE A 1255 53.08 -8.14 58.56
C ILE A 1255 53.81 -9.47 58.78
N SER A 1256 53.11 -10.50 59.30
CA SER A 1256 53.72 -11.82 59.59
C SER A 1256 54.31 -12.53 58.35
N VAL A 1257 53.74 -12.27 57.17
CA VAL A 1257 54.17 -12.88 55.91
C VAL A 1257 55.28 -12.07 55.23
N PHE A 1258 55.16 -10.73 55.19
CA PHE A 1258 56.02 -9.89 54.35
C PHE A 1258 57.09 -9.10 55.13
N ALA A 1259 56.83 -8.74 56.39
CA ALA A 1259 57.65 -7.82 57.18
C ALA A 1259 57.82 -8.29 58.64
N GLN A 1260 58.31 -9.53 58.82
CA GLN A 1260 58.46 -10.18 60.13
C GLN A 1260 59.29 -9.38 61.15
N GLU A 1261 60.22 -8.53 60.69
CA GLU A 1261 61.04 -7.66 61.54
C GLU A 1261 60.25 -6.60 62.30
N LEU A 1262 59.06 -6.19 61.83
CA LEU A 1262 58.25 -5.16 62.49
C LEU A 1262 57.45 -5.69 63.69
N LYS A 1263 57.35 -7.02 63.85
CA LYS A 1263 56.54 -7.76 64.84
C LYS A 1263 55.03 -7.44 64.77
N THR A 1264 54.21 -8.49 64.85
CA THR A 1264 52.75 -8.34 64.88
C THR A 1264 52.25 -7.88 66.26
N ALA A 1265 51.09 -7.22 66.31
CA ALA A 1265 50.45 -6.79 67.56
C ALA A 1265 50.09 -7.96 68.47
N TYR A 1266 49.67 -9.07 67.87
CA TYR A 1266 49.30 -10.32 68.53
C TYR A 1266 49.63 -11.50 67.61
N PRO A 1267 49.67 -12.74 68.11
CA PRO A 1267 49.95 -13.90 67.26
C PRO A 1267 48.84 -14.10 66.23
N ILE A 1268 49.20 -14.19 64.95
CA ILE A 1268 48.26 -14.29 63.83
C ILE A 1268 48.69 -15.42 62.88
N SER A 1269 47.71 -16.10 62.26
CA SER A 1269 47.93 -17.16 61.28
C SER A 1269 46.69 -17.33 60.40
N ALA A 1270 46.82 -17.98 59.24
CA ALA A 1270 45.70 -18.27 58.33
C ALA A 1270 44.55 -19.02 59.04
N LYS A 1271 44.85 -19.95 59.96
CA LYS A 1271 43.83 -20.67 60.74
C LYS A 1271 43.04 -19.77 61.69
N ARG A 1272 43.68 -18.74 62.27
CA ARG A 1272 43.00 -17.76 63.13
C ARG A 1272 42.11 -16.82 62.31
N LEU A 1273 42.56 -16.42 61.12
CA LEU A 1273 41.73 -15.68 60.17
C LEU A 1273 40.50 -16.49 59.78
N GLU A 1274 40.65 -17.77 59.41
CA GLU A 1274 39.50 -18.61 59.02
C GLU A 1274 38.49 -18.78 60.17
N LYS A 1275 38.97 -18.90 61.41
CA LYS A 1275 38.09 -18.97 62.59
C LYS A 1275 37.31 -17.66 62.78
N GLN A 1276 37.98 -16.51 62.65
CA GLN A 1276 37.31 -15.20 62.73
C GLN A 1276 36.31 -15.04 61.57
N TRP A 1277 36.65 -15.50 60.36
CA TRP A 1277 35.76 -15.47 59.21
C TRP A 1277 34.47 -16.26 59.41
N GLN A 1278 34.52 -17.37 60.16
CA GLN A 1278 33.30 -18.13 60.51
C GLN A 1278 32.39 -17.39 61.50
N GLN A 1279 32.91 -16.36 62.18
CA GLN A 1279 32.14 -15.51 63.10
C GLN A 1279 31.61 -14.25 62.40
N CYS A 1280 32.17 -13.91 61.23
CA CYS A 1280 31.76 -12.78 60.38
C CYS A 1280 30.44 -13.06 59.67
#